data_AF-A0A143BH03-F1
#
_entry.id   AF-A0A143BH03-F1
#
_cell.length_a   1.000
_cell.length_b   1.000
_cell.length_c   1.000
_cell.angle_alpha   90.00
_cell.angle_beta   90.00
_cell.angle_gamma   90.00
#
_symmetry.space_group_name_H-M   'P 1'
#
loop_
_entity.id
_entity.type
_entity.pdbx_description
1 polymer ?
#
loop_
_entity_poly.entity_id
_entity_poly.type
_entity_poly.pdbx_seq_one_letter_code
_entity_poly.pdbx_strand_id
1 'polypeptide(L)'
;MTNAVRQRFAAAFLLFTAACGGGGDSPTTPAPPIAPAPVPPGIVSVASSGLPEGVNADIQLSGPLPGALFTRTAQNGTNWGDVPAGRYTVTVRPVRTALGVFAVSPASYEISVPSGAPVAVSAAYRAVPSAFAIVTSGLPAGVDAAISVTPPGGSATTVPQSTTLSGTAPTGVPTAVESWSLTAQPVTSDGARFAPSRTAFDTTVSFGDTARVAVAYTVATGSIAVAVTGLPAGLNGNVRVIGPDTTSRSVSSTTTITGLEPGRYRVVSNAVSQGGITYRPATDTLTLDVVASLTASPAPVVYAAQVGRLVLAASGLPQGASPSFRVVGGGIDRNFTSGGTVDSLPVGSYTVSALAVLDSTDRYAATPSSQQVTIATNASTSATFGYALASGAFTLTVNGLPTGLAGDVRVTGPNTFARTISATQTLRGLEPGRYTLSPRVVRNSAEAYGVQSGLTQGVATIDVSAGATPSAAALTYVLVPTVVDVPVTGLPSGTSAAIVLTDPSNATSNVTASYRAVPAQTGRWRLAASSVTTGFGVYAPSPSSYDETVLAGDTLWFGVQYTITTGSLAVTIGGLPNGSSGNVTVTGPGGYSRALTATTTITGLTPGSYTVAAANVSTGSGTYQPTSASQTVQVSASVVAAGATVTYILPGGAIAIAASGVPGGTTPVFTLTGPGGITRTQNGVGTVTALAVGAWSVAAANVSASGTTYSPTPTSAAVTVSANVTSNTSFAYAAVPAGTNYTISNVYLTQAIQKLDNSVALVANRTALLRVFVTASASNTARPDVRVRVYDGATLLSTNTITAPETSVRTSIAEGTLGSTWNVSIPGANIRTNTRILVDLDPTLAVPDNDRADNVWPSNGSPQLITVRTAPTFTVRFVPIIVGTDTGRVSESNKESFLTTTRRVWPISTVVSDVRAPFTSSATAIQSNDGNGNWLTALSEMNTLRATDGAPSSTYYYGVVRTSYSSGIAGYGYVPGRAAVGWDRLPSGDGVAAHEWGHNFSRSHAPCGTSGDANYPYAGGVIGNHGWNPSTNTLVAPTATDLMGYCGNTWISDYNWTAVMNYRQTAGSLVASANVKGDGLLVWGRVVDGDIRLEPAFRVTAPATPAARLATHRVELLDDNGASLLQLPIEASTVDHVQPGHEERQFAVVVPWSATLEQRLSQLRVSDLRVPLRTTSRRSTVAVPQAFGKDADPRAAQLADPAAALERAPRQVKVAWRNSSYAMAMVRDANTGEVMGFVRQNGAAVATGGRPVEVVFSDGVRSTVKR
;
A
#
# COMPACT_ATOMS: atom_id res chain seq x y z
N MET A 1 31.06 4.36 73.75
CA MET A 1 32.20 4.42 72.83
C MET A 1 32.56 5.89 72.62
N THR A 2 33.77 6.43 72.76
CA THR A 2 35.02 6.11 73.47
C THR A 2 36.05 7.07 72.85
N ASN A 3 36.89 7.72 73.66
CA ASN A 3 38.03 8.58 73.28
C ASN A 3 37.69 9.95 72.66
N ALA A 4 38.46 11.03 72.85
CA ALA A 4 39.45 11.42 73.88
C ALA A 4 39.87 12.89 73.61
N VAL A 5 40.70 13.50 74.49
CA VAL A 5 41.38 14.83 74.35
C VAL A 5 40.42 16.04 74.58
N ARG A 6 40.72 17.07 75.42
CA ARG A 6 41.91 17.39 76.26
C ARG A 6 41.59 18.17 77.58
N GLN A 7 42.52 19.02 77.99
CA GLN A 7 42.65 19.89 79.19
C GLN A 7 41.54 20.98 79.32
N ARG A 8 40.99 21.34 80.51
CA ARG A 8 41.52 21.79 81.86
C ARG A 8 41.94 23.28 81.88
N PHE A 9 41.73 24.11 82.92
CA PHE A 9 41.25 24.02 84.34
C PHE A 9 40.12 25.10 84.57
N ALA A 10 39.10 25.00 85.46
CA ALA A 10 39.00 24.84 86.94
C ALA A 10 39.42 26.09 87.77
N ALA A 11 38.83 26.50 88.91
CA ALA A 11 37.55 26.21 89.64
C ALA A 11 37.33 27.38 90.65
N ALA A 12 36.13 27.78 91.11
CA ALA A 12 35.26 27.18 92.15
C ALA A 12 36.04 26.60 93.38
N PHE A 13 35.60 26.67 94.64
CA PHE A 13 34.26 26.68 95.27
C PHE A 13 34.40 27.14 96.75
N LEU A 14 33.32 27.34 97.53
CA LEU A 14 33.29 26.96 98.96
C LEU A 14 31.87 26.91 99.57
N LEU A 15 31.70 26.15 100.66
CA LEU A 15 30.42 25.84 101.32
C LEU A 15 30.68 25.36 102.79
N PHE A 16 29.94 25.91 103.79
CA PHE A 16 29.80 25.48 105.22
C PHE A 16 31.02 25.09 106.10
N THR A 17 31.26 25.79 107.25
CA THR A 17 31.13 25.31 108.68
C THR A 17 31.74 26.26 109.78
N ALA A 18 30.99 26.50 110.90
CA ALA A 18 31.34 26.72 112.36
C ALA A 18 32.29 27.83 113.01
N ALA A 19 31.71 28.65 113.95
CA ALA A 19 32.06 28.99 115.40
C ALA A 19 33.15 30.00 115.99
N CYS A 20 32.70 30.99 116.85
CA CYS A 20 33.18 31.58 118.19
C CYS A 20 34.43 32.57 118.49
N GLY A 21 34.33 33.60 119.43
CA GLY A 21 35.44 34.51 120.00
C GLY A 21 35.09 35.75 120.99
N GLY A 22 36.05 36.54 121.63
CA GLY A 22 35.82 37.81 122.50
C GLY A 22 36.99 38.51 123.36
N GLY A 23 36.81 39.74 124.00
CA GLY A 23 37.72 40.57 124.93
C GLY A 23 37.27 42.09 125.19
N GLY A 24 37.77 43.13 125.97
CA GLY A 24 38.76 43.57 127.06
C GLY A 24 39.16 45.13 126.98
N ASP A 25 39.66 46.06 127.88
CA ASP A 25 39.91 46.39 129.35
C ASP A 25 40.23 47.96 129.64
N SER A 26 40.65 48.56 130.83
CA SER A 26 40.76 50.09 131.11
C SER A 26 41.82 50.85 132.11
N PRO A 27 41.56 51.70 133.20
CA PRO A 27 42.19 53.09 133.48
C PRO A 27 42.63 53.61 134.95
N THR A 28 43.22 54.85 135.24
CA THR A 28 43.24 55.67 136.57
C THR A 28 44.00 57.08 136.75
N THR A 29 43.91 57.84 137.94
CA THR A 29 44.23 59.34 138.18
C THR A 29 44.99 60.00 139.48
N PRO A 30 44.50 60.90 140.46
CA PRO A 30 45.16 62.21 140.95
C PRO A 30 45.18 62.76 142.48
N ALA A 31 45.90 63.86 142.92
CA ALA A 31 45.82 64.62 144.28
C ALA A 31 46.60 66.02 144.54
N PRO A 32 46.22 66.98 145.49
CA PRO A 32 46.94 68.31 145.84
C PRO A 32 46.90 69.01 147.32
N PRO A 33 47.61 70.16 147.67
CA PRO A 33 47.68 70.90 149.02
C PRO A 33 47.53 72.50 149.14
N ILE A 34 47.85 73.21 150.29
CA ILE A 34 47.38 74.62 150.78
C ILE A 34 48.41 75.62 151.54
N ALA A 35 48.08 76.90 151.97
CA ALA A 35 48.99 78.07 152.38
C ALA A 35 48.56 79.16 153.52
N PRO A 36 49.37 80.23 153.95
CA PRO A 36 49.21 81.11 155.20
C PRO A 36 49.48 82.71 155.24
N ALA A 37 49.18 83.43 156.40
CA ALA A 37 49.50 84.82 156.98
C ALA A 37 49.26 86.23 156.26
N PRO A 38 48.92 87.39 156.94
CA PRO A 38 48.18 88.54 156.34
C PRO A 38 48.88 89.92 156.03
N VAL A 39 48.41 90.65 154.99
CA VAL A 39 48.91 91.93 154.39
C VAL A 39 47.77 92.74 153.67
N PRO A 40 47.84 94.09 153.44
CA PRO A 40 46.90 94.88 152.60
C PRO A 40 46.93 94.67 151.05
N PRO A 41 45.93 95.16 150.25
CA PRO A 41 45.68 94.80 148.83
C PRO A 41 46.18 95.79 147.72
N GLY A 42 45.91 95.50 146.42
CA GLY A 42 46.36 96.20 145.18
C GLY A 42 45.34 96.24 144.01
N ILE A 43 45.77 96.52 142.75
CA ILE A 43 44.89 96.96 141.62
C ILE A 43 45.24 96.30 140.24
N VAL A 44 44.26 96.06 139.34
CA VAL A 44 44.44 95.47 137.97
C VAL A 44 43.47 96.00 136.89
N SER A 45 43.94 96.18 135.64
CA SER A 45 43.13 96.58 134.44
C SER A 45 43.23 95.62 133.23
N VAL A 46 42.22 95.61 132.34
CA VAL A 46 42.21 94.84 131.06
C VAL A 46 41.50 95.62 129.92
N ALA A 47 41.82 95.38 128.64
CA ALA A 47 41.10 95.91 127.45
C ALA A 47 41.03 94.94 126.24
N SER A 48 40.16 95.20 125.25
CA SER A 48 39.94 94.34 124.06
C SER A 48 39.46 95.10 122.82
N SER A 49 39.72 94.60 121.59
CA SER A 49 39.34 95.27 120.32
C SER A 49 39.03 94.29 119.15
N GLY A 50 38.58 94.80 117.99
CA GLY A 50 38.46 94.01 116.75
C GLY A 50 37.18 93.19 116.57
N LEU A 51 36.25 93.24 117.53
CA LEU A 51 34.87 92.78 117.34
C LEU A 51 34.01 93.86 116.65
N PRO A 52 32.87 93.49 116.03
CA PRO A 52 31.87 94.46 115.59
C PRO A 52 31.34 95.32 116.74
N GLU A 53 30.92 96.55 116.44
CA GLU A 53 30.41 97.49 117.45
C GLU A 53 29.18 96.92 118.18
N GLY A 54 29.12 97.11 119.52
CA GLY A 54 28.10 96.53 120.39
C GLY A 54 28.33 95.05 120.79
N VAL A 55 29.38 94.39 120.29
CA VAL A 55 29.70 93.00 120.66
C VAL A 55 30.76 92.96 121.77
N ASN A 56 30.31 92.58 122.97
CA ASN A 56 31.13 92.41 124.17
C ASN A 56 32.18 91.28 124.03
N ALA A 57 33.32 91.41 124.72
CA ALA A 57 34.35 90.38 124.82
C ALA A 57 34.27 89.63 126.17
N ASP A 58 34.41 88.29 126.17
CA ASP A 58 34.43 87.48 127.40
C ASP A 58 35.83 87.49 128.04
N ILE A 59 35.96 88.07 129.24
CA ILE A 59 37.26 88.28 129.94
C ILE A 59 37.21 87.76 131.38
N GLN A 60 38.23 87.01 131.82
CA GLN A 60 38.34 86.45 133.17
C GLN A 60 39.74 86.67 133.78
N LEU A 61 39.81 87.11 135.05
CA LEU A 61 41.01 87.27 135.90
C LEU A 61 40.98 86.26 137.06
N SER A 62 42.13 85.66 137.42
CA SER A 62 42.25 84.70 138.54
C SER A 62 43.63 84.73 139.22
N GLY A 63 43.68 84.76 140.56
CA GLY A 63 44.90 84.81 141.39
C GLY A 63 44.57 85.09 142.88
N PRO A 64 45.52 85.44 143.77
CA PRO A 64 46.95 85.36 143.57
C PRO A 64 47.41 83.89 143.45
N LEU A 65 48.46 83.64 142.68
CA LEU A 65 48.97 82.32 142.33
C LEU A 65 50.26 82.01 143.13
N PRO A 66 50.47 80.75 143.56
CA PRO A 66 49.55 79.61 143.44
C PRO A 66 48.45 79.63 144.50
N GLY A 67 47.18 79.54 144.09
CA GLY A 67 46.03 79.51 145.01
C GLY A 67 44.72 80.00 144.38
N ALA A 68 44.77 81.06 143.57
CA ALA A 68 43.65 81.56 142.75
C ALA A 68 42.36 81.92 143.54
N LEU A 69 42.50 82.29 144.82
CA LEU A 69 41.38 82.51 145.75
C LEU A 69 40.56 83.79 145.48
N PHE A 70 41.01 84.65 144.56
CA PHE A 70 40.31 85.84 144.09
C PHE A 70 40.13 85.75 142.57
N THR A 71 38.88 85.81 142.12
CA THR A 71 38.51 85.80 140.70
C THR A 71 37.59 86.97 140.37
N ARG A 72 37.79 87.55 139.19
CA ARG A 72 36.90 88.56 138.61
C ARG A 72 36.64 88.23 137.15
N THR A 73 35.46 88.57 136.65
CA THR A 73 35.07 88.46 135.24
C THR A 73 34.55 89.80 134.75
N ALA A 74 34.80 90.11 133.49
CA ALA A 74 34.30 91.30 132.83
C ALA A 74 33.86 90.97 131.40
N GLN A 75 32.84 91.67 130.90
CA GLN A 75 32.39 91.53 129.52
C GLN A 75 32.90 92.66 128.60
N ASN A 76 33.84 93.47 129.12
CA ASN A 76 34.53 94.55 128.42
C ASN A 76 35.81 94.91 129.18
N GLY A 77 36.62 95.83 128.63
CA GLY A 77 37.75 96.39 129.36
C GLY A 77 37.33 96.99 130.71
N THR A 78 38.09 96.71 131.76
CA THR A 78 37.68 97.00 133.14
C THR A 78 38.88 97.23 134.06
N ASN A 79 38.62 97.74 135.26
CA ASN A 79 39.63 98.05 136.28
C ASN A 79 39.13 97.62 137.68
N TRP A 80 39.90 96.83 138.41
CA TRP A 80 39.57 96.26 139.71
C TRP A 80 40.55 96.77 140.78
N GLY A 81 40.03 97.38 141.84
CA GLY A 81 40.83 98.09 142.86
C GLY A 81 41.03 97.35 144.19
N ASP A 82 40.58 96.10 144.27
CA ASP A 82 40.42 95.31 145.50
C ASP A 82 41.22 94.00 145.48
N VAL A 83 42.24 93.93 144.62
CA VAL A 83 42.92 92.71 144.19
C VAL A 83 44.03 92.34 145.20
N PRO A 84 43.97 91.18 145.90
CA PRO A 84 45.02 90.76 146.83
C PRO A 84 46.40 90.65 146.18
N ALA A 85 47.47 90.95 146.92
CA ALA A 85 48.82 90.91 146.37
C ALA A 85 49.25 89.49 145.96
N GLY A 86 49.88 89.36 144.78
CA GLY A 86 50.40 88.12 144.19
C GLY A 86 50.16 88.02 142.68
N ARG A 87 50.36 86.84 142.07
CA ARG A 87 50.38 86.64 140.60
C ARG A 87 49.01 86.20 140.05
N TYR A 88 48.62 86.66 138.86
CA TYR A 88 47.30 86.41 138.27
C TYR A 88 47.38 86.01 136.80
N THR A 89 46.36 85.32 136.30
CA THR A 89 46.12 85.02 134.88
C THR A 89 44.91 85.82 134.37
N VAL A 90 44.95 86.30 133.12
CA VAL A 90 43.80 86.92 132.41
C VAL A 90 43.53 86.14 131.12
N THR A 91 42.27 85.83 130.79
CA THR A 91 41.86 85.00 129.63
C THR A 91 40.77 85.66 128.80
N VAL A 92 40.75 85.47 127.47
CA VAL A 92 39.79 86.04 126.50
C VAL A 92 39.35 85.01 125.44
N ARG A 93 38.08 85.00 124.97
CA ARG A 93 37.51 83.92 124.10
C ARG A 93 36.84 84.37 122.78
N PRO A 94 36.83 83.56 121.70
CA PRO A 94 36.11 83.80 120.43
C PRO A 94 34.59 84.05 120.55
N VAL A 95 33.97 84.68 119.54
CA VAL A 95 32.54 85.05 119.50
C VAL A 95 31.93 84.76 118.10
N ARG A 96 30.71 84.21 118.01
CA ARG A 96 29.89 84.19 116.76
C ARG A 96 28.84 85.30 116.82
N THR A 97 28.64 86.01 115.72
CA THR A 97 27.66 87.09 115.54
C THR A 97 26.68 86.74 114.39
N ALA A 98 25.71 87.62 114.13
CA ALA A 98 24.79 87.47 113.00
C ALA A 98 25.48 87.51 111.61
N LEU A 99 26.69 88.07 111.53
CA LEU A 99 27.47 88.09 110.28
C LEU A 99 28.29 86.80 110.09
N GLY A 100 28.73 86.15 111.17
CA GLY A 100 29.55 84.93 111.15
C GLY A 100 30.42 84.74 112.40
N VAL A 101 31.44 83.87 112.31
CA VAL A 101 32.36 83.56 113.43
C VAL A 101 33.56 84.51 113.45
N PHE A 102 33.93 84.98 114.65
CA PHE A 102 35.10 85.82 114.92
C PHE A 102 36.02 85.18 115.99
N ALA A 103 37.30 84.99 115.66
CA ALA A 103 38.32 84.38 116.53
C ALA A 103 39.27 85.42 117.14
N VAL A 104 39.84 85.13 118.33
CA VAL A 104 40.62 86.06 119.16
C VAL A 104 42.12 85.72 119.22
N SER A 105 42.99 86.72 119.38
CA SER A 105 44.42 86.58 119.68
C SER A 105 45.01 87.87 120.31
N PRO A 106 45.90 87.77 121.32
CA PRO A 106 46.14 86.62 122.18
C PRO A 106 44.90 86.25 123.01
N ALA A 107 44.83 85.00 123.46
CA ALA A 107 43.70 84.50 124.28
C ALA A 107 44.00 84.47 125.80
N SER A 108 45.24 84.74 126.24
CA SER A 108 45.62 84.68 127.67
C SER A 108 46.89 85.48 128.00
N TYR A 109 47.01 85.90 129.26
CA TYR A 109 48.12 86.68 129.85
C TYR A 109 48.40 86.22 131.29
N GLU A 110 49.59 86.50 131.82
CA GLU A 110 49.86 86.49 133.27
C GLU A 110 50.48 87.82 133.73
N ILE A 111 50.21 88.21 134.98
CA ILE A 111 50.63 89.47 135.61
C ILE A 111 50.97 89.27 137.10
N SER A 112 51.74 90.17 137.71
CA SER A 112 52.01 90.16 139.16
C SER A 112 51.61 91.47 139.83
N VAL A 113 50.75 91.38 140.84
CA VAL A 113 50.09 92.51 141.54
C VAL A 113 50.75 92.72 142.90
N PRO A 114 51.46 93.84 143.15
CA PRO A 114 51.99 94.16 144.48
C PRO A 114 50.93 94.85 145.37
N SER A 115 51.15 94.84 146.68
CA SER A 115 50.36 95.63 147.63
C SER A 115 50.45 97.12 147.27
N GLY A 116 49.32 97.77 146.99
CA GLY A 116 49.20 99.21 146.78
C GLY A 116 49.51 99.77 145.37
N ALA A 117 49.69 98.97 144.32
CA ALA A 117 49.96 99.50 142.96
C ALA A 117 49.21 98.76 141.82
N PRO A 118 49.01 99.40 140.63
CA PRO A 118 48.22 98.87 139.50
C PRO A 118 49.03 98.15 138.39
N VAL A 119 48.34 97.31 137.59
CA VAL A 119 48.91 96.48 136.48
C VAL A 119 47.88 96.32 135.31
N ALA A 120 48.27 96.16 134.02
CA ALA A 120 47.31 96.11 132.88
C ALA A 120 47.71 95.25 131.64
N VAL A 121 46.72 94.74 130.84
CA VAL A 121 46.88 93.88 129.61
C VAL A 121 45.76 94.03 128.53
N SER A 122 45.93 93.57 127.25
CA SER A 122 44.89 93.68 126.17
C SER A 122 44.96 92.75 124.92
N ALA A 123 43.79 92.46 124.26
CA ALA A 123 43.55 91.43 123.18
C ALA A 123 42.74 91.88 121.92
N ALA A 124 42.73 91.12 120.79
CA ALA A 124 42.03 91.48 119.52
C ALA A 124 41.38 90.32 118.67
N TYR A 125 40.45 90.59 117.73
CA TYR A 125 39.65 89.57 116.96
C TYR A 125 39.61 89.71 115.40
N ARG A 126 39.23 88.64 114.64
CA ARG A 126 39.03 88.56 113.15
C ARG A 126 38.02 87.47 112.65
N ALA A 127 37.48 87.57 111.42
CA ALA A 127 36.41 86.72 110.82
C ALA A 127 36.84 85.61 109.81
N VAL A 128 35.89 84.79 109.28
CA VAL A 128 36.10 83.54 108.50
C VAL A 128 35.24 83.46 107.18
N PRO A 129 35.71 82.90 106.02
CA PRO A 129 34.98 82.93 104.71
C PRO A 129 33.74 82.00 104.54
N SER A 130 32.94 82.19 103.47
CA SER A 130 31.81 81.30 103.07
C SER A 130 32.09 80.35 101.87
N ALA A 131 31.12 79.53 101.43
CA ALA A 131 31.23 78.62 100.26
C ALA A 131 29.89 78.27 99.54
N PHE A 132 29.97 77.60 98.38
CA PHE A 132 28.84 77.30 97.48
C PHE A 132 29.01 76.02 96.63
N ALA A 133 27.95 75.24 96.38
CA ALA A 133 28.00 73.93 95.69
C ALA A 133 26.88 73.67 94.66
N ILE A 134 27.16 72.83 93.65
CA ILE A 134 26.30 72.55 92.48
C ILE A 134 26.21 71.04 92.20
N VAL A 135 25.05 70.54 91.73
CA VAL A 135 24.81 69.14 91.31
C VAL A 135 24.11 69.06 89.95
N THR A 136 24.51 68.13 89.06
CA THR A 136 23.94 67.93 87.72
C THR A 136 23.38 66.51 87.48
N SER A 137 22.43 66.37 86.54
CA SER A 137 21.77 65.07 86.23
C SER A 137 21.05 65.07 84.86
N GLY A 138 20.61 63.89 84.38
CA GLY A 138 19.66 63.73 83.27
C GLY A 138 20.22 63.72 81.85
N LEU A 139 21.52 63.96 81.66
CA LEU A 139 22.21 63.74 80.39
C LEU A 139 22.70 62.28 80.25
N PRO A 140 22.92 61.77 79.03
CA PRO A 140 23.59 60.48 78.80
C PRO A 140 25.00 60.45 79.42
N ALA A 141 25.47 59.27 79.79
CA ALA A 141 26.80 59.11 80.39
C ALA A 141 27.92 59.57 79.44
N GLY A 142 28.81 60.44 79.93
CA GLY A 142 29.89 61.05 79.13
C GLY A 142 29.52 62.34 78.39
N VAL A 143 28.30 62.87 78.59
CA VAL A 143 27.87 64.16 78.03
C VAL A 143 27.89 65.24 79.13
N ASP A 144 28.77 66.24 78.99
CA ASP A 144 28.92 67.33 79.97
C ASP A 144 27.71 68.30 79.98
N ALA A 145 27.44 68.90 81.14
CA ALA A 145 26.41 69.93 81.29
C ALA A 145 26.98 71.33 81.02
N ALA A 146 26.24 72.16 80.28
CA ALA A 146 26.65 73.54 80.01
C ALA A 146 26.18 74.47 81.14
N ILE A 147 26.99 74.67 82.20
CA ILE A 147 26.67 75.50 83.39
C ILE A 147 27.85 76.43 83.76
N SER A 148 27.59 77.63 84.29
CA SER A 148 28.61 78.57 84.81
C SER A 148 28.15 79.30 86.08
N VAL A 149 29.08 79.65 86.99
CA VAL A 149 28.83 80.10 88.38
C VAL A 149 29.80 81.21 88.83
N THR A 150 29.34 82.24 89.56
CA THR A 150 30.17 83.40 90.00
C THR A 150 30.32 83.50 91.53
N PRO A 151 31.56 83.66 92.06
CA PRO A 151 31.81 83.93 93.48
C PRO A 151 31.62 85.40 93.93
N PRO A 152 31.52 85.67 95.25
CA PRO A 152 31.47 87.01 95.82
C PRO A 152 32.74 87.81 95.48
N GLY A 153 32.57 88.92 94.76
CA GLY A 153 33.69 89.75 94.31
C GLY A 153 34.64 89.08 93.30
N GLY A 154 34.26 87.91 92.77
CA GLY A 154 35.05 87.13 91.82
C GLY A 154 34.45 87.07 90.42
N SER A 155 35.07 86.28 89.54
CA SER A 155 34.66 86.08 88.14
C SER A 155 33.95 84.74 87.92
N ALA A 156 33.07 84.69 86.92
CA ALA A 156 32.31 83.49 86.56
C ALA A 156 33.24 82.33 86.13
N THR A 157 32.90 81.12 86.59
CA THR A 157 33.66 79.87 86.40
C THR A 157 32.73 78.79 85.87
N THR A 158 33.10 78.13 84.77
CA THR A 158 32.33 77.04 84.15
C THR A 158 32.35 75.77 85.00
N VAL A 159 31.20 75.11 85.13
CA VAL A 159 30.97 73.94 85.98
C VAL A 159 30.35 72.81 85.12
N PRO A 160 31.15 71.96 84.45
CA PRO A 160 30.62 70.92 83.57
C PRO A 160 29.90 69.79 84.34
N GLN A 161 30.30 69.57 85.60
CA GLN A 161 29.83 68.52 86.49
C GLN A 161 29.81 69.02 87.96
N SER A 162 29.10 68.31 88.83
CA SER A 162 28.87 68.66 90.25
C SER A 162 30.16 69.05 91.01
N THR A 163 30.17 70.18 91.74
CA THR A 163 31.37 70.71 92.44
C THR A 163 31.05 71.61 93.65
N THR A 164 32.08 72.13 94.33
CA THR A 164 31.99 73.11 95.44
C THR A 164 33.14 74.13 95.39
N LEU A 165 32.85 75.39 95.70
CA LEU A 165 33.75 76.56 95.61
C LEU A 165 33.70 77.38 96.92
N SER A 166 34.76 78.12 97.26
CA SER A 166 34.86 78.92 98.51
C SER A 166 35.18 80.39 98.26
N GLY A 167 34.75 81.27 99.17
CA GLY A 167 35.03 82.71 99.20
C GLY A 167 36.34 83.08 99.93
N THR A 168 36.54 84.37 100.21
CA THR A 168 37.83 84.93 100.69
C THR A 168 37.66 85.73 101.98
N ALA A 169 38.67 85.73 102.87
CA ALA A 169 38.56 86.38 104.19
C ALA A 169 38.61 87.92 104.10
N PRO A 170 37.68 88.65 104.76
CA PRO A 170 37.75 90.11 104.85
C PRO A 170 38.99 90.59 105.64
N THR A 171 39.61 91.69 105.20
CA THR A 171 40.83 92.23 105.80
C THR A 171 40.59 93.11 107.04
N GLY A 172 39.40 93.67 107.19
CA GLY A 172 38.93 94.45 108.35
C GLY A 172 37.73 93.81 109.05
N VAL A 173 37.07 94.56 109.95
CA VAL A 173 35.83 94.12 110.61
C VAL A 173 34.68 94.14 109.57
N PRO A 174 34.04 93.01 109.24
CA PRO A 174 32.99 92.95 108.23
C PRO A 174 31.65 93.54 108.70
N THR A 175 30.81 93.98 107.76
CA THR A 175 29.50 94.60 108.03
C THR A 175 28.31 93.92 107.34
N ALA A 176 28.52 93.00 106.39
CA ALA A 176 27.49 92.29 105.63
C ALA A 176 27.97 90.90 105.17
N VAL A 177 27.07 90.05 104.68
CA VAL A 177 27.33 88.68 104.20
C VAL A 177 27.63 88.61 102.68
N GLU A 178 28.05 87.45 102.16
CA GLU A 178 28.57 87.27 100.78
C GLU A 178 27.51 86.79 99.76
N SER A 179 27.75 86.91 98.42
CA SER A 179 26.76 86.68 97.34
C SER A 179 27.28 85.83 96.15
N TRP A 180 26.42 84.97 95.55
CA TRP A 180 26.77 83.99 94.48
C TRP A 180 25.70 83.88 93.36
N SER A 181 26.06 83.49 92.12
CA SER A 181 25.15 83.35 90.94
C SER A 181 25.46 82.18 89.97
N LEU A 182 24.50 81.74 89.12
CA LEU A 182 24.58 80.56 88.21
C LEU A 182 23.75 80.69 86.89
N THR A 183 24.16 80.04 85.77
CA THR A 183 23.38 79.91 84.49
C THR A 183 23.57 78.56 83.74
N ALA A 184 22.65 78.14 82.81
CA ALA A 184 22.72 76.85 82.07
C ALA A 184 22.01 76.75 80.67
N GLN A 185 22.37 75.76 79.80
CA GLN A 185 21.85 75.58 78.39
C GLN A 185 21.65 74.11 77.85
N PRO A 186 20.88 73.86 76.74
CA PRO A 186 20.59 72.53 76.14
C PRO A 186 21.72 71.80 75.37
N VAL A 187 21.52 70.49 75.09
CA VAL A 187 22.52 69.57 74.47
C VAL A 187 21.88 68.58 73.45
N THR A 188 22.66 67.98 72.55
CA THR A 188 22.20 66.97 71.54
C THR A 188 23.17 65.77 71.49
N SER A 189 22.67 64.54 71.36
CA SER A 189 23.45 63.29 71.31
C SER A 189 22.68 62.19 70.57
N ASP A 190 23.37 61.38 69.74
CA ASP A 190 22.82 60.23 68.99
C ASP A 190 21.51 60.48 68.21
N GLY A 191 21.39 61.67 67.61
CA GLY A 191 20.19 62.09 66.87
C GLY A 191 18.99 62.46 67.75
N ALA A 192 19.15 62.41 69.07
CA ALA A 192 18.20 62.87 70.07
C ALA A 192 18.64 64.20 70.70
N ARG A 193 17.68 65.07 71.02
CA ARG A 193 17.92 66.39 71.63
C ARG A 193 17.47 66.42 73.08
N PHE A 194 18.24 67.06 73.95
CA PHE A 194 18.03 67.12 75.40
C PHE A 194 18.00 68.58 75.92
N ALA A 195 17.08 68.91 76.84
CA ALA A 195 16.87 70.28 77.35
C ALA A 195 16.93 70.36 78.90
N PRO A 196 17.43 71.46 79.49
CA PRO A 196 17.64 71.59 80.94
C PRO A 196 16.39 72.04 81.70
N SER A 197 16.35 71.73 83.00
CA SER A 197 15.24 72.06 83.91
C SER A 197 15.25 73.50 84.47
N ARG A 198 16.39 74.20 84.38
CA ARG A 198 16.60 75.60 84.81
C ARG A 198 17.70 76.24 83.96
N THR A 199 17.70 77.57 83.88
CA THR A 199 18.68 78.35 83.09
C THR A 199 19.40 79.46 83.86
N ALA A 200 18.97 79.85 85.08
CA ALA A 200 19.66 80.82 85.96
C ALA A 200 19.29 80.65 87.46
N PHE A 201 20.14 81.11 88.41
CA PHE A 201 19.88 81.11 89.87
C PHE A 201 20.91 81.93 90.70
N ASP A 202 20.48 82.76 91.67
CA ASP A 202 21.34 83.61 92.53
C ASP A 202 20.99 83.49 94.05
N THR A 203 21.93 83.74 94.98
CA THR A 203 21.69 83.75 96.46
C THR A 203 22.81 84.43 97.29
N THR A 204 22.66 84.50 98.63
CA THR A 204 23.67 84.99 99.60
C THR A 204 24.01 83.98 100.72
N VAL A 205 25.18 84.11 101.36
CA VAL A 205 25.76 83.15 102.34
C VAL A 205 26.59 83.87 103.43
N SER A 206 26.42 83.48 104.69
CA SER A 206 27.12 84.05 105.87
C SER A 206 28.57 83.57 106.03
N PHE A 207 29.38 84.36 106.74
CA PHE A 207 30.79 84.07 107.02
C PHE A 207 30.97 82.81 107.89
N GLY A 208 31.52 81.75 107.29
CA GLY A 208 31.71 80.42 107.87
C GLY A 208 30.72 79.34 107.38
N ASP A 209 29.72 79.69 106.57
CA ASP A 209 28.61 78.80 106.19
C ASP A 209 28.62 78.45 104.66
N THR A 210 27.70 77.59 104.16
CA THR A 210 27.75 77.05 102.76
C THR A 210 26.38 76.78 102.14
N ALA A 211 26.16 77.17 100.86
CA ALA A 211 24.91 76.93 100.10
C ALA A 211 25.03 75.85 98.99
N ARG A 212 23.91 75.29 98.50
CA ARG A 212 23.86 74.16 97.53
C ARG A 212 22.71 74.26 96.51
N VAL A 213 22.93 73.89 95.23
CA VAL A 213 21.97 74.02 94.08
C VAL A 213 22.02 72.80 93.13
N ALA A 214 20.97 72.52 92.34
CA ALA A 214 20.92 71.41 91.37
C ALA A 214 20.19 71.69 90.03
N VAL A 215 20.57 70.98 88.95
CA VAL A 215 20.02 71.09 87.57
C VAL A 215 19.87 69.70 86.89
N ALA A 216 18.89 69.50 86.01
CA ALA A 216 18.56 68.23 85.33
C ALA A 216 18.23 68.40 83.83
N TYR A 217 18.22 67.33 83.01
CA TYR A 217 17.92 67.35 81.56
C TYR A 217 16.93 66.24 81.08
N THR A 218 16.22 66.45 79.96
CA THR A 218 15.23 65.50 79.36
C THR A 218 15.14 65.54 77.81
N VAL A 219 14.65 64.46 77.15
CA VAL A 219 14.71 64.21 75.67
C VAL A 219 13.51 64.72 74.84
N ALA A 220 13.67 64.94 73.52
CA ALA A 220 12.70 65.68 72.69
C ALA A 220 12.33 65.18 71.24
N THR A 221 12.78 64.01 70.74
CA THR A 221 12.53 63.54 69.33
C THR A 221 12.16 62.05 69.23
N GLY A 222 11.58 61.60 68.11
CA GLY A 222 11.04 60.24 67.92
C GLY A 222 11.51 59.46 66.67
N SER A 223 10.94 58.27 66.42
CA SER A 223 11.32 57.36 65.31
C SER A 223 10.25 56.32 64.89
N ILE A 224 10.40 55.70 63.70
CA ILE A 224 9.54 54.64 63.13
C ILE A 224 10.39 53.46 62.62
N ALA A 225 9.96 52.21 62.82
CA ALA A 225 10.58 51.01 62.23
C ALA A 225 9.63 50.33 61.22
N VAL A 226 9.96 50.40 59.92
CA VAL A 226 9.18 49.79 58.84
C VAL A 226 9.72 48.40 58.51
N ALA A 227 8.89 47.37 58.58
CA ALA A 227 9.30 45.99 58.31
C ALA A 227 8.63 45.46 57.03
N VAL A 228 9.39 45.32 55.95
CA VAL A 228 8.91 44.82 54.64
C VAL A 228 9.21 43.33 54.53
N THR A 229 8.18 42.51 54.41
CA THR A 229 8.27 41.04 54.49
C THR A 229 7.31 40.34 53.51
N GLY A 230 7.48 39.02 53.31
CA GLY A 230 6.60 38.22 52.44
C GLY A 230 6.90 38.29 50.94
N LEU A 231 8.04 38.88 50.56
CA LEU A 231 8.55 38.90 49.19
C LEU A 231 9.74 37.92 49.04
N PRO A 232 9.94 37.32 47.85
CA PRO A 232 11.13 36.52 47.55
C PRO A 232 12.41 37.37 47.55
N ALA A 233 13.55 36.73 47.79
CA ALA A 233 14.84 37.40 47.87
C ALA A 233 15.15 38.17 46.57
N GLY A 234 15.50 39.46 46.71
CA GLY A 234 15.79 40.37 45.61
C GLY A 234 14.56 41.10 45.02
N LEU A 235 13.33 40.78 45.43
CA LEU A 235 12.14 41.54 45.05
C LEU A 235 11.86 42.65 46.07
N ASN A 236 12.16 43.90 45.69
CA ASN A 236 11.91 45.07 46.52
C ASN A 236 10.41 45.31 46.75
N GLY A 237 10.06 45.75 47.96
CA GLY A 237 8.72 46.25 48.26
C GLY A 237 8.47 47.63 47.65
N ASN A 238 7.20 47.99 47.53
CA ASN A 238 6.75 49.31 47.06
C ASN A 238 5.99 49.99 48.21
N VAL A 239 6.73 50.62 49.12
CA VAL A 239 6.22 51.22 50.36
C VAL A 239 6.62 52.69 50.47
N ARG A 240 5.76 53.54 51.03
CA ARG A 240 6.03 54.98 51.24
C ARG A 240 5.50 55.44 52.60
N VAL A 241 6.39 55.96 53.43
CA VAL A 241 6.06 56.61 54.71
C VAL A 241 5.79 58.09 54.45
N ILE A 242 4.76 58.66 55.08
CA ILE A 242 4.31 60.05 54.92
C ILE A 242 4.05 60.64 56.32
N GLY A 243 4.62 61.80 56.61
CA GLY A 243 4.54 62.50 57.90
C GLY A 243 3.40 63.51 58.05
N PRO A 244 3.26 64.10 59.24
CA PRO A 244 2.22 65.09 59.55
C PRO A 244 2.40 66.41 58.80
N ASP A 245 3.64 66.73 58.42
CA ASP A 245 4.07 67.83 57.55
C ASP A 245 3.89 67.53 56.04
N THR A 246 3.32 66.37 55.70
CA THR A 246 3.22 65.77 54.36
C THR A 246 4.54 65.35 53.69
N THR A 247 5.70 65.47 54.37
CA THR A 247 6.96 64.94 53.83
C THR A 247 6.90 63.43 53.71
N SER A 248 7.60 62.85 52.73
CA SER A 248 7.52 61.42 52.47
C SER A 248 8.87 60.77 52.20
N ARG A 249 9.08 59.57 52.72
CA ARG A 249 10.26 58.74 52.51
C ARG A 249 9.83 57.39 51.91
N SER A 250 10.39 57.04 50.75
CA SER A 250 10.16 55.74 50.12
C SER A 250 10.96 54.64 50.81
N VAL A 251 10.39 53.45 50.91
CA VAL A 251 10.97 52.29 51.60
C VAL A 251 10.83 51.05 50.71
N SER A 252 11.94 50.45 50.34
CA SER A 252 12.00 49.24 49.50
C SER A 252 12.28 47.96 50.27
N SER A 253 12.79 48.07 51.50
CA SER A 253 13.18 46.98 52.40
C SER A 253 13.06 47.42 53.86
N THR A 254 13.15 46.48 54.80
CA THR A 254 13.05 46.75 56.25
C THR A 254 14.09 47.78 56.72
N THR A 255 13.64 48.85 57.39
CA THR A 255 14.50 49.98 57.82
C THR A 255 13.88 50.79 58.97
N THR A 256 14.71 51.53 59.70
CA THR A 256 14.29 52.42 60.80
C THR A 256 14.60 53.87 60.44
N ILE A 257 13.63 54.75 60.73
CA ILE A 257 13.64 56.18 60.40
C ILE A 257 13.66 56.97 61.71
N THR A 258 14.77 57.65 61.99
CA THR A 258 15.01 58.43 63.22
C THR A 258 14.94 59.94 62.99
N GLY A 259 14.98 60.71 64.08
CA GLY A 259 14.95 62.18 64.06
C GLY A 259 13.60 62.74 63.61
N LEU A 260 12.51 62.02 63.91
CA LEU A 260 11.14 62.42 63.54
C LEU A 260 10.52 63.32 64.60
N GLU A 261 9.71 64.27 64.15
CA GLU A 261 8.85 65.05 65.06
C GLU A 261 7.71 64.16 65.59
N PRO A 262 7.30 64.32 66.86
CA PRO A 262 6.13 63.64 67.40
C PRO A 262 4.85 64.02 66.62
N GLY A 263 4.12 63.02 66.12
CA GLY A 263 2.95 63.24 65.27
C GLY A 263 2.46 62.00 64.53
N ARG A 264 1.45 62.16 63.67
CA ARG A 264 0.79 61.07 62.96
C ARG A 264 1.43 60.80 61.59
N TYR A 265 1.73 59.54 61.31
CA TYR A 265 2.34 59.05 60.09
C TYR A 265 1.46 58.02 59.37
N ARG A 266 1.54 57.98 58.03
CA ARG A 266 0.92 56.96 57.18
C ARG A 266 1.98 56.16 56.44
N VAL A 267 1.75 54.86 56.27
CA VAL A 267 2.61 53.95 55.52
C VAL A 267 1.76 53.29 54.44
N VAL A 268 1.95 53.69 53.18
CA VAL A 268 1.19 53.20 52.01
C VAL A 268 1.99 52.09 51.33
N SER A 269 1.34 51.02 50.86
CA SER A 269 2.03 49.93 50.14
C SER A 269 1.26 49.43 48.91
N ASN A 270 1.97 48.97 47.88
CA ASN A 270 1.41 48.52 46.61
C ASN A 270 1.94 47.13 46.20
N ALA A 271 1.17 46.40 45.40
CA ALA A 271 1.54 45.08 44.86
C ALA A 271 2.77 45.12 43.93
N VAL A 272 3.48 43.99 43.85
CA VAL A 272 4.66 43.75 43.00
C VAL A 272 4.60 42.35 42.38
N SER A 273 5.29 42.11 41.26
CA SER A 273 5.21 40.82 40.54
C SER A 273 6.58 40.36 40.03
N GLN A 274 6.81 39.04 40.02
CA GLN A 274 8.05 38.42 39.53
C GLN A 274 7.75 37.01 39.00
N GLY A 275 8.34 36.62 37.88
CA GLY A 275 8.24 35.24 37.35
C GLY A 275 6.82 34.77 36.99
N GLY A 276 5.88 35.69 36.72
CA GLY A 276 4.47 35.38 36.49
C GLY A 276 3.62 35.27 37.76
N ILE A 277 4.21 35.38 38.95
CA ILE A 277 3.52 35.42 40.23
C ILE A 277 3.40 36.87 40.70
N THR A 278 2.18 37.26 41.10
CA THR A 278 1.91 38.56 41.75
C THR A 278 1.90 38.40 43.25
N TYR A 279 2.48 39.37 43.96
CA TYR A 279 2.55 39.46 45.40
C TYR A 279 1.81 40.73 45.84
N ARG A 280 0.72 40.55 46.59
CA ARG A 280 -0.12 41.66 47.07
C ARG A 280 0.14 41.92 48.56
N PRO A 281 0.26 43.17 49.02
CA PRO A 281 0.34 43.46 50.45
C PRO A 281 -0.97 43.14 51.16
N ALA A 282 -0.89 42.80 52.45
CA ALA A 282 -2.03 42.53 53.31
C ALA A 282 -2.87 43.80 53.61
N THR A 283 -2.25 44.98 53.60
CA THR A 283 -2.89 46.28 53.79
C THR A 283 -2.27 47.35 52.90
N ASP A 284 -3.08 47.98 52.04
CA ASP A 284 -2.62 49.01 51.10
C ASP A 284 -2.27 50.35 51.82
N THR A 285 -2.69 50.53 53.07
CA THR A 285 -2.25 51.62 53.97
C THR A 285 -2.35 51.22 55.44
N LEU A 286 -1.36 51.62 56.23
CA LEU A 286 -1.31 51.63 57.69
C LEU A 286 -1.17 53.09 58.20
N THR A 287 -1.68 53.39 59.39
CA THR A 287 -1.54 54.70 60.06
C THR A 287 -1.09 54.48 61.50
N LEU A 288 -0.15 55.28 62.00
CA LEU A 288 0.41 55.16 63.35
C LEU A 288 0.91 56.51 63.88
N ASP A 289 1.06 56.61 65.19
CA ASP A 289 1.54 57.82 65.87
C ASP A 289 2.97 57.64 66.40
N VAL A 290 3.76 58.71 66.35
CA VAL A 290 5.15 58.80 66.83
C VAL A 290 5.21 59.75 68.01
N VAL A 291 5.97 59.37 69.04
CA VAL A 291 6.17 60.16 70.27
C VAL A 291 7.66 60.45 70.48
N ALA A 292 7.99 61.46 71.30
CA ALA A 292 9.36 61.74 71.70
C ALA A 292 9.90 60.56 72.54
N SER A 293 10.79 59.76 71.94
CA SER A 293 11.24 58.47 72.47
C SER A 293 12.46 57.97 71.69
N LEU A 294 13.37 57.29 72.39
CA LEU A 294 14.47 56.53 71.80
C LEU A 294 14.02 55.18 71.22
N THR A 295 12.74 54.80 71.39
CA THR A 295 12.14 53.58 70.83
C THR A 295 11.24 53.92 69.63
N ALA A 296 11.39 53.17 68.54
CA ALA A 296 10.68 53.43 67.29
C ALA A 296 9.27 52.81 67.25
N SER A 297 8.28 53.55 66.73
CA SER A 297 6.92 53.02 66.49
C SER A 297 6.95 51.97 65.35
N PRO A 298 6.42 50.75 65.55
CA PRO A 298 6.50 49.67 64.55
C PRO A 298 5.48 49.82 63.41
N ALA A 299 5.89 49.49 62.19
CA ALA A 299 5.09 49.57 60.97
C ALA A 299 5.31 48.35 60.05
N PRO A 300 4.63 47.21 60.29
CA PRO A 300 4.76 46.01 59.47
C PRO A 300 4.03 46.14 58.11
N VAL A 301 4.68 45.66 57.05
CA VAL A 301 4.12 45.50 55.71
C VAL A 301 4.44 44.09 55.21
N VAL A 302 3.41 43.27 55.03
CA VAL A 302 3.53 41.85 54.69
C VAL A 302 2.89 41.60 53.32
N TYR A 303 3.60 40.93 52.42
CA TYR A 303 3.13 40.53 51.10
C TYR A 303 2.76 39.04 51.02
N ALA A 304 1.86 38.68 50.11
CA ALA A 304 1.43 37.31 49.87
C ALA A 304 1.30 36.97 48.37
N ALA A 305 1.87 35.83 47.96
CA ALA A 305 1.84 35.30 46.60
C ALA A 305 0.44 34.87 46.15
N GLN A 306 0.09 35.14 44.90
CA GLN A 306 -1.17 34.73 44.27
C GLN A 306 -0.96 33.47 43.41
N VAL A 307 -1.06 32.29 44.05
CA VAL A 307 -0.90 30.97 43.41
C VAL A 307 -1.93 29.96 43.93
N GLY A 308 -2.14 28.87 43.21
CA GLY A 308 -3.01 27.75 43.59
C GLY A 308 -2.44 26.38 43.18
N ARG A 309 -3.28 25.35 43.30
CA ARG A 309 -2.95 23.93 43.18
C ARG A 309 -3.81 23.22 42.13
N LEU A 310 -3.21 22.32 41.33
CA LEU A 310 -3.90 21.47 40.37
C LEU A 310 -3.64 19.98 40.65
N VAL A 311 -4.68 19.22 40.96
CA VAL A 311 -4.62 17.75 41.10
C VAL A 311 -4.90 17.09 39.76
N LEU A 312 -4.00 16.23 39.29
CA LEU A 312 -4.13 15.43 38.07
C LEU A 312 -4.46 13.99 38.45
N ALA A 313 -5.64 13.51 38.06
CA ALA A 313 -6.13 12.17 38.40
C ALA A 313 -6.45 11.33 37.16
N ALA A 314 -6.08 10.04 37.20
CA ALA A 314 -6.51 9.02 36.24
C ALA A 314 -7.20 7.86 36.98
N SER A 315 -8.14 7.21 36.31
CA SER A 315 -8.75 5.95 36.74
C SER A 315 -8.91 5.01 35.54
N GLY A 316 -9.10 3.70 35.77
CA GLY A 316 -9.37 2.72 34.70
C GLY A 316 -8.14 2.23 33.91
N LEU A 317 -6.93 2.61 34.31
CA LEU A 317 -5.68 2.00 33.81
C LEU A 317 -5.34 0.70 34.58
N PRO A 318 -4.65 -0.27 33.94
CA PRO A 318 -4.10 -1.45 34.60
C PRO A 318 -3.12 -1.15 35.74
N GLN A 319 -2.95 -2.13 36.65
CA GLN A 319 -2.02 -2.02 37.77
C GLN A 319 -0.56 -1.97 37.25
N GLY A 320 0.05 -0.79 37.34
CA GLY A 320 1.41 -0.52 36.85
C GLY A 320 1.46 0.34 35.58
N ALA A 321 0.34 0.58 34.91
CA ALA A 321 0.26 1.46 33.75
C ALA A 321 0.09 2.94 34.18
N SER A 322 1.03 3.80 33.76
CA SER A 322 1.02 5.22 34.13
C SER A 322 0.29 6.09 33.09
N PRO A 323 -0.54 7.07 33.52
CA PRO A 323 -1.14 8.06 32.63
C PRO A 323 -0.11 9.07 32.14
N SER A 324 -0.43 9.78 31.06
CA SER A 324 0.36 10.93 30.61
C SER A 324 -0.55 12.13 30.31
N PHE A 325 -0.25 13.25 30.96
CA PHE A 325 -1.00 14.50 30.85
C PHE A 325 -0.12 15.60 30.27
N ARG A 326 -0.71 16.52 29.50
CA ARG A 326 -0.10 17.80 29.12
C ARG A 326 -0.92 18.95 29.68
N VAL A 327 -0.28 19.86 30.42
CA VAL A 327 -0.91 21.05 31.03
C VAL A 327 -0.37 22.30 30.34
N VAL A 328 -1.28 23.13 29.80
CA VAL A 328 -0.97 24.35 29.04
C VAL A 328 -1.79 25.53 29.57
N GLY A 329 -1.14 26.57 30.09
CA GLY A 329 -1.81 27.76 30.63
C GLY A 329 -0.89 28.58 31.53
N GLY A 330 -1.25 29.83 31.85
CA GLY A 330 -0.50 30.67 32.80
C GLY A 330 1.02 30.79 32.56
N GLY A 331 1.47 30.73 31.30
CA GLY A 331 2.90 30.73 30.94
C GLY A 331 3.62 29.38 31.04
N ILE A 332 2.88 28.28 31.26
CA ILE A 332 3.39 26.91 31.43
C ILE A 332 2.89 26.04 30.27
N ASP A 333 3.78 25.21 29.72
CA ASP A 333 3.47 24.07 28.84
C ASP A 333 4.35 22.90 29.30
N ARG A 334 3.76 21.87 29.92
CA ARG A 334 4.50 20.74 30.51
C ARG A 334 3.75 19.42 30.42
N ASN A 335 4.50 18.34 30.23
CA ASN A 335 4.00 16.97 30.32
C ASN A 335 4.25 16.38 31.71
N PHE A 336 3.33 15.54 32.19
CA PHE A 336 3.40 14.82 33.46
C PHE A 336 3.11 13.34 33.19
N THR A 337 4.00 12.45 33.62
CA THR A 337 3.95 10.99 33.34
C THR A 337 3.35 10.16 34.48
N SER A 338 2.55 10.80 35.33
CA SER A 338 1.82 10.16 36.43
C SER A 338 0.65 11.05 36.89
N GLY A 339 -0.29 10.44 37.62
CA GLY A 339 -1.20 11.20 38.48
C GLY A 339 -0.45 11.80 39.66
N GLY A 340 -0.90 12.94 40.17
CA GLY A 340 -0.19 13.69 41.19
C GLY A 340 -0.77 15.08 41.41
N THR A 341 0.00 15.95 42.06
CA THR A 341 -0.41 17.34 42.29
C THR A 341 0.66 18.31 41.81
N VAL A 342 0.22 19.37 41.13
CA VAL A 342 1.05 20.47 40.64
C VAL A 342 0.76 21.68 41.52
N ASP A 343 1.70 22.00 42.41
CA ASP A 343 1.63 23.11 43.35
C ASP A 343 2.23 24.41 42.78
N SER A 344 1.90 25.53 43.43
CA SER A 344 2.41 26.88 43.09
C SER A 344 2.16 27.33 41.65
N LEU A 345 1.03 26.93 41.06
CA LEU A 345 0.59 27.42 39.75
C LEU A 345 0.10 28.87 39.87
N PRO A 346 0.51 29.78 38.96
CA PRO A 346 -0.13 31.09 38.82
C PRO A 346 -1.65 31.01 38.68
N VAL A 347 -2.35 32.03 39.18
CA VAL A 347 -3.81 32.13 38.99
C VAL A 347 -4.17 32.41 37.54
N GLY A 348 -5.15 31.68 37.01
CA GLY A 348 -5.53 31.74 35.60
C GLY A 348 -6.10 30.42 35.08
N SER A 349 -6.43 30.37 33.78
CA SER A 349 -7.02 29.19 33.13
C SER A 349 -5.97 28.34 32.40
N TYR A 350 -6.15 27.03 32.47
CA TYR A 350 -5.27 26.00 31.95
C TYR A 350 -6.09 24.95 31.18
N THR A 351 -5.52 24.43 30.10
CA THR A 351 -6.02 23.25 29.39
C THR A 351 -5.16 22.04 29.79
N VAL A 352 -5.82 20.97 30.24
CA VAL A 352 -5.20 19.69 30.59
C VAL A 352 -5.66 18.65 29.59
N SER A 353 -4.74 18.01 28.87
CA SER A 353 -5.05 16.95 27.92
C SER A 353 -4.41 15.63 28.34
N ALA A 354 -5.16 14.53 28.26
CA ALA A 354 -4.70 13.19 28.62
C ALA A 354 -4.43 12.36 27.35
N LEU A 355 -3.22 11.79 27.28
CA LEU A 355 -2.78 10.97 26.16
C LEU A 355 -3.20 9.51 26.36
N ALA A 356 -3.40 8.79 25.25
CA ALA A 356 -3.65 7.36 25.28
C ALA A 356 -2.43 6.59 25.81
N VAL A 357 -2.68 5.55 26.60
CA VAL A 357 -1.66 4.68 27.21
C VAL A 357 -1.62 3.35 26.46
N LEU A 358 -0.44 2.77 26.32
CA LEU A 358 -0.24 1.42 25.81
C LEU A 358 0.30 0.56 26.95
N ASP A 359 -0.37 -0.56 27.24
CA ASP A 359 0.08 -1.56 28.20
C ASP A 359 0.23 -2.91 27.50
N SER A 360 1.48 -3.39 27.38
CA SER A 360 1.89 -4.48 26.49
C SER A 360 1.42 -4.28 25.03
N THR A 361 0.39 -5.00 24.58
CA THR A 361 -0.26 -4.81 23.27
C THR A 361 -1.56 -4.01 23.36
N ASP A 362 -2.15 -3.88 24.54
CA ASP A 362 -3.50 -3.37 24.73
C ASP A 362 -3.49 -1.85 25.00
N ARG A 363 -4.39 -1.12 24.33
CA ARG A 363 -4.40 0.35 24.27
C ARG A 363 -5.56 0.90 25.08
N TYR A 364 -5.30 1.93 25.90
CA TYR A 364 -6.27 2.61 26.74
C TYR A 364 -6.42 4.08 26.31
N ALA A 365 -7.64 4.59 26.23
CA ALA A 365 -7.95 5.97 25.83
C ALA A 365 -8.66 6.74 26.94
N ALA A 366 -8.26 7.99 27.16
CA ALA A 366 -8.85 8.87 28.16
C ALA A 366 -10.14 9.53 27.66
N THR A 367 -11.18 9.51 28.51
CA THR A 367 -12.46 10.18 28.30
C THR A 367 -12.78 11.10 29.48
N PRO A 368 -13.02 12.41 29.26
CA PRO A 368 -12.70 13.15 28.03
C PRO A 368 -11.19 13.15 27.76
N SER A 369 -10.74 13.43 26.53
CA SER A 369 -9.30 13.53 26.22
C SER A 369 -8.69 14.89 26.59
N SER A 370 -9.51 15.90 26.93
CA SER A 370 -9.07 17.22 27.39
C SER A 370 -10.10 17.89 28.30
N GLN A 371 -9.65 18.75 29.21
CA GLN A 371 -10.44 19.54 30.15
C GLN A 371 -9.84 20.94 30.29
N GLN A 372 -10.66 21.99 30.42
CA GLN A 372 -10.20 23.27 30.97
C GLN A 372 -10.42 23.31 32.48
N VAL A 373 -9.48 23.93 33.18
CA VAL A 373 -9.51 24.17 34.63
C VAL A 373 -9.01 25.59 34.92
N THR A 374 -9.57 26.23 35.94
CA THR A 374 -9.11 27.55 36.42
C THR A 374 -8.50 27.40 37.81
N ILE A 375 -7.34 28.03 38.01
CA ILE A 375 -6.60 28.06 39.26
C ILE A 375 -6.84 29.42 39.92
N ALA A 376 -7.21 29.39 41.21
CA ALA A 376 -7.46 30.57 42.03
C ALA A 376 -6.54 30.58 43.27
N THR A 377 -6.34 31.75 43.88
CA THR A 377 -5.42 31.92 45.02
C THR A 377 -5.79 30.99 46.17
N ASN A 378 -4.83 30.20 46.64
CA ASN A 378 -4.96 29.21 47.72
C ASN A 378 -6.04 28.13 47.50
N ALA A 379 -6.55 27.98 46.26
CA ALA A 379 -7.51 26.94 45.89
C ALA A 379 -6.83 25.71 45.29
N SER A 380 -7.48 24.54 45.43
CA SER A 380 -7.05 23.28 44.81
C SER A 380 -8.11 22.80 43.81
N THR A 381 -7.84 23.00 42.52
CA THR A 381 -8.68 22.52 41.41
C THR A 381 -8.23 21.11 41.01
N SER A 382 -9.10 20.32 40.39
CA SER A 382 -8.74 18.99 39.85
C SER A 382 -9.10 18.84 38.38
N ALA A 383 -8.33 18.00 37.68
CA ALA A 383 -8.62 17.49 36.34
C ALA A 383 -8.54 15.96 36.39
N THR A 384 -9.63 15.29 35.99
CA THR A 384 -9.83 13.85 36.23
C THR A 384 -10.22 13.13 34.95
N PHE A 385 -9.48 12.07 34.62
CA PHE A 385 -9.54 11.39 33.33
C PHE A 385 -9.84 9.89 33.49
N GLY A 386 -10.99 9.44 32.99
CA GLY A 386 -11.34 8.02 32.98
C GLY A 386 -10.73 7.35 31.75
N TYR A 387 -9.85 6.37 31.96
CA TYR A 387 -9.32 5.53 30.89
C TYR A 387 -10.20 4.30 30.68
N ALA A 388 -10.47 3.97 29.42
CA ALA A 388 -11.12 2.74 29.01
C ALA A 388 -10.26 2.02 27.98
N LEU A 389 -10.39 0.69 27.91
CA LEU A 389 -9.73 -0.10 26.87
C LEU A 389 -10.30 0.31 25.51
N ALA A 390 -9.41 0.63 24.57
CA ALA A 390 -9.67 1.05 23.20
C ALA A 390 -9.20 0.02 22.16
N SER A 391 -8.39 -0.97 22.55
CA SER A 391 -8.18 -2.19 21.77
C SER A 391 -9.24 -3.26 22.10
N GLY A 392 -9.35 -4.25 21.22
CA GLY A 392 -10.12 -5.47 21.43
C GLY A 392 -9.27 -6.73 21.29
N ALA A 393 -9.93 -7.87 21.39
CA ALA A 393 -9.34 -9.18 21.23
C ALA A 393 -10.31 -10.14 20.52
N PHE A 394 -9.80 -11.21 19.90
CA PHE A 394 -10.61 -12.37 19.58
C PHE A 394 -9.84 -13.68 19.74
N THR A 395 -10.56 -14.75 20.07
CA THR A 395 -10.02 -16.12 20.10
C THR A 395 -10.45 -16.84 18.84
N LEU A 396 -9.47 -17.36 18.10
CA LEU A 396 -9.68 -18.29 17.00
C LEU A 396 -9.46 -19.72 17.50
N THR A 397 -10.48 -20.55 17.45
CA THR A 397 -10.40 -21.98 17.72
C THR A 397 -10.23 -22.74 16.41
N VAL A 398 -9.20 -23.58 16.29
CA VAL A 398 -8.94 -24.44 15.13
C VAL A 398 -9.15 -25.89 15.55
N ASN A 399 -10.18 -26.52 15.00
CA ASN A 399 -10.62 -27.88 15.32
C ASN A 399 -10.51 -28.80 14.10
N GLY A 400 -10.57 -30.12 14.30
CA GLY A 400 -10.79 -31.10 13.22
C GLY A 400 -9.58 -31.41 12.31
N LEU A 401 -8.40 -30.85 12.61
CA LEU A 401 -7.13 -31.31 12.06
C LEU A 401 -6.56 -32.46 12.92
N PRO A 402 -5.86 -33.45 12.34
CA PRO A 402 -5.13 -34.47 13.09
C PRO A 402 -4.06 -33.88 14.02
N THR A 403 -3.75 -34.59 15.11
CA THR A 403 -2.65 -34.24 16.02
C THR A 403 -1.33 -34.11 15.27
N GLY A 404 -0.70 -32.93 15.36
CA GLY A 404 0.55 -32.61 14.67
C GLY A 404 0.39 -31.90 13.31
N LEU A 405 -0.82 -31.85 12.74
CA LEU A 405 -1.08 -31.13 11.49
C LEU A 405 -1.47 -29.67 11.79
N ALA A 406 -0.62 -28.73 11.41
CA ALA A 406 -0.79 -27.30 11.66
C ALA A 406 -1.79 -26.63 10.70
N GLY A 407 -2.62 -25.73 11.22
CA GLY A 407 -3.53 -24.92 10.40
C GLY A 407 -2.81 -23.89 9.51
N ASP A 408 -3.49 -23.41 8.46
CA ASP A 408 -3.13 -22.19 7.75
C ASP A 408 -4.37 -21.29 7.64
N VAL A 409 -4.55 -20.41 8.63
CA VAL A 409 -5.62 -19.41 8.64
C VAL A 409 -5.01 -18.02 8.57
N ARG A 410 -5.09 -17.38 7.39
CA ARG A 410 -4.63 -16.01 7.22
C ARG A 410 -5.69 -15.03 7.73
N VAL A 411 -5.40 -14.38 8.85
CA VAL A 411 -6.19 -13.29 9.43
C VAL A 411 -5.72 -11.96 8.85
N THR A 412 -6.64 -11.13 8.37
CA THR A 412 -6.40 -9.73 7.99
C THR A 412 -7.42 -8.78 8.60
N GLY A 413 -7.08 -7.52 8.83
CA GLY A 413 -7.99 -6.54 9.44
C GLY A 413 -7.63 -5.07 9.14
N PRO A 414 -8.11 -4.12 9.98
CA PRO A 414 -7.78 -2.70 9.89
C PRO A 414 -6.27 -2.42 9.87
N ASN A 415 -5.89 -1.23 9.38
CA ASN A 415 -4.51 -0.72 9.36
C ASN A 415 -3.46 -1.75 8.92
N THR A 416 -3.75 -2.40 7.78
CA THR A 416 -2.96 -3.45 7.10
C THR A 416 -2.55 -4.65 7.96
N PHE A 417 -3.23 -4.87 9.10
CA PHE A 417 -3.00 -6.04 9.94
C PHE A 417 -3.09 -7.34 9.14
N ALA A 418 -2.06 -8.18 9.23
CA ALA A 418 -2.02 -9.51 8.64
C ALA A 418 -1.21 -10.48 9.53
N ARG A 419 -1.76 -11.66 9.82
CA ARG A 419 -1.06 -12.79 10.47
C ARG A 419 -1.58 -14.12 9.93
N THR A 420 -0.75 -15.16 9.93
CA THR A 420 -1.21 -16.55 9.79
C THR A 420 -1.30 -17.18 11.18
N ILE A 421 -2.38 -17.92 11.41
CA ILE A 421 -2.67 -18.63 12.65
C ILE A 421 -2.76 -20.13 12.34
N SER A 422 -2.02 -20.94 13.10
CA SER A 422 -1.80 -22.37 12.82
C SER A 422 -2.27 -23.33 13.92
N ALA A 423 -2.82 -22.79 15.00
CA ALA A 423 -3.47 -23.53 16.09
C ALA A 423 -4.49 -22.62 16.77
N THR A 424 -5.26 -23.15 17.73
CA THR A 424 -6.15 -22.33 18.57
C THR A 424 -5.37 -21.24 19.30
N GLN A 425 -5.72 -19.96 19.10
CA GLN A 425 -4.98 -18.81 19.64
C GLN A 425 -5.89 -17.60 19.90
N THR A 426 -5.63 -16.87 20.99
CA THR A 426 -6.20 -15.53 21.22
C THR A 426 -5.27 -14.44 20.69
N LEU A 427 -5.82 -13.53 19.89
CA LEU A 427 -5.16 -12.30 19.45
C LEU A 427 -5.67 -11.12 20.31
N ARG A 428 -4.75 -10.29 20.82
CA ARG A 428 -4.98 -9.11 21.67
C ARG A 428 -4.33 -7.86 21.06
N GLY A 429 -4.62 -6.68 21.61
CA GLY A 429 -4.12 -5.41 21.05
C GLY A 429 -4.68 -5.09 19.67
N LEU A 430 -5.83 -5.68 19.31
CA LEU A 430 -6.46 -5.47 18.02
C LEU A 430 -7.19 -4.14 17.98
N GLU A 431 -7.23 -3.52 16.82
CA GLU A 431 -8.01 -2.29 16.62
C GLU A 431 -9.49 -2.64 16.41
N PRO A 432 -10.44 -1.92 17.02
CA PRO A 432 -11.86 -2.23 16.84
C PRO A 432 -12.28 -2.13 15.37
N GLY A 433 -12.92 -3.19 14.86
CA GLY A 433 -13.28 -3.30 13.45
C GLY A 433 -13.48 -4.74 12.98
N ARG A 434 -13.70 -4.91 11.67
CA ARG A 434 -13.93 -6.21 11.04
C ARG A 434 -12.61 -6.87 10.64
N TYR A 435 -12.40 -8.08 11.14
CA TYR A 435 -11.32 -8.96 10.73
C TYR A 435 -11.84 -10.07 9.81
N THR A 436 -11.04 -10.42 8.82
CA THR A 436 -11.30 -11.47 7.83
C THR A 436 -10.39 -12.66 8.13
N LEU A 437 -10.97 -13.84 8.24
CA LEU A 437 -10.32 -15.11 8.55
C LEU A 437 -10.35 -15.97 7.28
N SER A 438 -9.22 -16.14 6.60
CA SER A 438 -9.11 -16.94 5.38
C SER A 438 -8.40 -18.27 5.67
N PRO A 439 -9.11 -19.31 6.13
CA PRO A 439 -8.57 -20.67 6.19
C PRO A 439 -8.24 -21.19 4.79
N ARG A 440 -7.08 -21.82 4.68
CA ARG A 440 -6.66 -22.59 3.52
C ARG A 440 -6.76 -24.07 3.81
N VAL A 441 -6.80 -24.89 2.74
CA VAL A 441 -6.78 -26.34 2.86
C VAL A 441 -5.40 -26.80 3.27
N VAL A 442 -5.34 -27.57 4.35
CA VAL A 442 -4.11 -28.15 4.89
C VAL A 442 -4.01 -29.59 4.38
N ARG A 443 -2.83 -30.03 3.95
CA ARG A 443 -2.64 -31.40 3.43
C ARG A 443 -1.52 -32.14 4.15
N ASN A 444 -1.68 -33.45 4.29
CA ASN A 444 -0.57 -34.39 4.46
C ASN A 444 -0.36 -35.17 3.14
N SER A 445 0.42 -36.24 3.12
CA SER A 445 0.72 -37.02 1.91
C SER A 445 -0.44 -37.90 1.41
N ALA A 446 -1.46 -38.16 2.24
CA ALA A 446 -2.59 -39.04 1.92
C ALA A 446 -3.95 -38.30 1.95
N GLU A 447 -4.09 -37.31 2.84
CA GLU A 447 -5.35 -36.64 3.20
C GLU A 447 -5.23 -35.11 3.08
N ALA A 448 -6.35 -34.45 2.81
CA ALA A 448 -6.47 -33.01 2.84
C ALA A 448 -7.68 -32.57 3.65
N TYR A 449 -7.52 -31.47 4.37
CA TYR A 449 -8.48 -30.95 5.31
C TYR A 449 -8.86 -29.53 4.92
N GLY A 450 -10.14 -29.33 4.63
CA GLY A 450 -10.76 -28.02 4.39
C GLY A 450 -11.73 -27.68 5.50
N VAL A 451 -12.07 -26.40 5.67
CA VAL A 451 -13.06 -26.01 6.70
C VAL A 451 -14.44 -26.52 6.31
N GLN A 452 -15.14 -27.11 7.28
CA GLN A 452 -16.44 -27.74 7.14
C GLN A 452 -17.48 -26.78 6.58
N SER A 453 -18.26 -27.26 5.61
CA SER A 453 -19.31 -26.51 4.90
C SER A 453 -20.58 -26.28 5.73
N GLY A 454 -20.40 -25.75 6.95
CA GLY A 454 -21.38 -24.99 7.71
C GLY A 454 -20.94 -23.53 7.92
N LEU A 455 -19.68 -23.20 7.59
CA LEU A 455 -19.19 -21.82 7.49
C LEU A 455 -19.13 -21.39 6.03
N THR A 456 -19.59 -20.18 5.77
CA THR A 456 -19.79 -19.69 4.41
C THR A 456 -18.47 -19.21 3.80
N GLN A 457 -18.37 -19.28 2.46
CA GLN A 457 -17.19 -18.93 1.64
C GLN A 457 -15.90 -19.76 1.80
N GLY A 458 -15.64 -20.37 2.96
CA GLY A 458 -14.26 -20.68 3.36
C GLY A 458 -13.47 -19.41 3.74
N VAL A 459 -14.18 -18.32 4.05
CA VAL A 459 -13.64 -17.06 4.58
C VAL A 459 -14.66 -16.53 5.57
N ALA A 460 -14.35 -16.60 6.87
CA ALA A 460 -15.20 -16.08 7.93
C ALA A 460 -14.83 -14.63 8.26
N THR A 461 -15.76 -13.85 8.81
CA THR A 461 -15.44 -12.51 9.36
C THR A 461 -15.83 -12.44 10.83
N ILE A 462 -15.01 -11.76 11.63
CA ILE A 462 -15.26 -11.51 13.04
C ILE A 462 -15.14 -10.01 13.32
N ASP A 463 -16.18 -9.45 13.91
CA ASP A 463 -16.17 -8.06 14.39
C ASP A 463 -15.56 -8.03 15.80
N VAL A 464 -14.55 -7.18 15.96
CA VAL A 464 -13.82 -6.96 17.21
C VAL A 464 -14.24 -5.62 17.76
N SER A 465 -14.88 -5.61 18.93
CA SER A 465 -15.16 -4.40 19.70
C SER A 465 -14.02 -4.07 20.66
N ALA A 466 -13.90 -2.81 21.08
CA ALA A 466 -13.04 -2.48 22.21
C ALA A 466 -13.55 -3.15 23.49
N GLY A 467 -12.72 -3.94 24.17
CA GLY A 467 -13.17 -4.74 25.32
C GLY A 467 -12.22 -5.88 25.71
N ALA A 468 -12.17 -6.20 27.01
CA ALA A 468 -11.26 -7.20 27.56
C ALA A 468 -11.68 -8.66 27.27
N THR A 469 -12.98 -8.88 27.05
CA THR A 469 -13.57 -10.16 26.63
C THR A 469 -13.33 -10.36 25.14
N PRO A 470 -12.58 -11.41 24.71
CA PRO A 470 -12.35 -11.64 23.29
C PRO A 470 -13.64 -12.08 22.57
N SER A 471 -13.90 -11.56 21.37
CA SER A 471 -14.86 -12.17 20.43
C SER A 471 -14.44 -13.63 20.13
N ALA A 472 -15.36 -14.52 19.78
CA ALA A 472 -15.05 -15.93 19.51
C ALA A 472 -15.32 -16.32 18.05
N ALA A 473 -14.35 -16.96 17.40
CA ALA A 473 -14.50 -17.65 16.13
C ALA A 473 -14.02 -19.10 16.26
N ALA A 474 -14.70 -20.03 15.60
CA ALA A 474 -14.25 -21.43 15.51
C ALA A 474 -14.24 -21.87 14.05
N LEU A 475 -13.17 -22.56 13.65
CA LEU A 475 -12.99 -23.17 12.34
C LEU A 475 -12.77 -24.66 12.53
N THR A 476 -13.79 -25.47 12.18
CA THR A 476 -13.66 -26.92 12.17
C THR A 476 -13.24 -27.38 10.78
N TYR A 477 -12.09 -28.02 10.70
CA TYR A 477 -11.61 -28.71 9.52
C TYR A 477 -12.24 -30.11 9.41
N VAL A 478 -12.45 -30.58 8.18
CA VAL A 478 -12.92 -31.92 7.83
C VAL A 478 -12.17 -32.43 6.60
N LEU A 479 -12.11 -33.76 6.47
CA LEU A 479 -11.51 -34.42 5.32
C LEU A 479 -12.23 -34.01 4.03
N VAL A 480 -11.49 -33.44 3.08
CA VAL A 480 -11.94 -33.22 1.70
C VAL A 480 -11.63 -34.51 0.93
N PRO A 481 -12.65 -35.22 0.39
CA PRO A 481 -12.41 -36.44 -0.35
C PRO A 481 -11.72 -36.12 -1.67
N THR A 482 -10.62 -36.81 -1.96
CA THR A 482 -10.05 -36.91 -3.30
C THR A 482 -11.10 -37.48 -4.26
N VAL A 483 -11.12 -37.05 -5.52
CA VAL A 483 -12.10 -37.50 -6.53
C VAL A 483 -11.41 -37.88 -7.84
N VAL A 484 -11.94 -38.88 -8.54
CA VAL A 484 -11.59 -39.12 -9.95
C VAL A 484 -12.87 -39.17 -10.78
N ASP A 485 -13.01 -38.26 -11.74
CA ASP A 485 -14.13 -38.18 -12.67
C ASP A 485 -13.69 -38.59 -14.08
N VAL A 486 -14.44 -39.49 -14.71
CA VAL A 486 -14.14 -40.05 -16.05
C VAL A 486 -15.36 -39.90 -16.96
N PRO A 487 -15.71 -38.70 -17.43
CA PRO A 487 -16.85 -38.52 -18.33
C PRO A 487 -16.53 -39.01 -19.75
N VAL A 488 -17.47 -39.77 -20.32
CA VAL A 488 -17.35 -40.33 -21.68
C VAL A 488 -18.33 -39.65 -22.62
N THR A 489 -17.86 -39.29 -23.82
CA THR A 489 -18.70 -38.66 -24.85
C THR A 489 -18.40 -39.21 -26.25
N GLY A 490 -19.29 -38.98 -27.22
CA GLY A 490 -19.05 -39.24 -28.64
C GLY A 490 -19.37 -40.65 -29.15
N LEU A 491 -19.69 -41.60 -28.26
CA LEU A 491 -20.27 -42.90 -28.63
C LEU A 491 -21.79 -42.78 -28.91
N PRO A 492 -22.37 -43.66 -29.76
CA PRO A 492 -23.83 -43.77 -29.91
C PRO A 492 -24.51 -44.19 -28.60
N SER A 493 -25.78 -43.80 -28.40
CA SER A 493 -26.54 -44.18 -27.21
C SER A 493 -26.62 -45.71 -27.04
N GLY A 494 -26.47 -46.19 -25.80
CA GLY A 494 -26.42 -47.61 -25.48
C GLY A 494 -25.07 -48.32 -25.80
N THR A 495 -24.11 -47.63 -26.42
CA THR A 495 -22.77 -48.20 -26.67
C THR A 495 -21.89 -48.06 -25.44
N SER A 496 -21.29 -49.16 -24.97
CA SER A 496 -20.32 -49.15 -23.87
C SER A 496 -18.95 -48.64 -24.32
N ALA A 497 -18.31 -47.85 -23.47
CA ALA A 497 -16.91 -47.46 -23.60
C ALA A 497 -15.96 -48.63 -23.30
N ALA A 498 -14.73 -48.54 -23.84
CA ALA A 498 -13.66 -49.52 -23.61
C ALA A 498 -12.49 -48.83 -22.90
N ILE A 499 -12.70 -48.47 -21.63
CA ILE A 499 -11.72 -47.73 -20.82
C ILE A 499 -11.30 -48.58 -19.62
N VAL A 500 -9.99 -48.70 -19.39
CA VAL A 500 -9.41 -49.25 -18.17
C VAL A 500 -8.86 -48.09 -17.34
N LEU A 501 -9.36 -47.94 -16.12
CA LEU A 501 -8.87 -47.00 -15.12
C LEU A 501 -8.03 -47.76 -14.10
N THR A 502 -6.81 -47.32 -13.85
CA THR A 502 -5.85 -47.92 -12.91
C THR A 502 -5.59 -46.95 -11.77
N ASP A 503 -5.69 -47.42 -10.54
CA ASP A 503 -5.50 -46.62 -9.33
C ASP A 503 -4.01 -46.58 -8.86
N PRO A 504 -3.68 -45.76 -7.84
CA PRO A 504 -2.34 -45.69 -7.27
C PRO A 504 -1.82 -47.00 -6.66
N SER A 505 -2.71 -47.89 -6.20
CA SER A 505 -2.36 -49.25 -5.77
C SER A 505 -2.08 -50.23 -6.92
N ASN A 506 -2.31 -49.80 -8.17
CA ASN A 506 -2.30 -50.57 -9.42
C ASN A 506 -3.49 -51.52 -9.61
N ALA A 507 -4.58 -51.35 -8.84
CA ALA A 507 -5.83 -52.04 -9.12
C ALA A 507 -6.51 -51.42 -10.35
N THR A 508 -7.15 -52.26 -11.18
CA THR A 508 -7.80 -51.84 -12.44
C THR A 508 -9.31 -51.94 -12.37
N SER A 509 -10.00 -51.06 -13.10
CA SER A 509 -11.46 -50.97 -13.18
C SER A 509 -11.91 -50.64 -14.60
N ASN A 510 -12.91 -51.36 -15.11
CA ASN A 510 -13.46 -51.11 -16.45
C ASN A 510 -14.54 -50.02 -16.38
N VAL A 511 -14.33 -48.93 -17.12
CA VAL A 511 -15.24 -47.79 -17.23
C VAL A 511 -15.99 -47.87 -18.56
N THR A 512 -17.29 -48.17 -18.50
CA THR A 512 -18.16 -48.41 -19.67
C THR A 512 -19.08 -47.23 -20.02
N ALA A 513 -19.15 -46.22 -19.16
CA ALA A 513 -19.88 -44.97 -19.33
C ALA A 513 -19.23 -43.89 -18.44
N SER A 514 -19.79 -42.67 -18.38
CA SER A 514 -19.29 -41.64 -17.47
C SER A 514 -19.25 -42.11 -16.01
N TYR A 515 -18.07 -42.11 -15.40
CA TYR A 515 -17.80 -42.67 -14.07
C TYR A 515 -17.26 -41.61 -13.09
N ARG A 516 -17.41 -41.89 -11.78
CA ARG A 516 -16.95 -41.05 -10.67
C ARG A 516 -16.53 -41.94 -9.48
N ALA A 517 -15.31 -41.77 -8.99
CA ALA A 517 -14.81 -42.37 -7.75
C ALA A 517 -14.72 -41.32 -6.64
N VAL A 518 -15.42 -41.54 -5.52
CA VAL A 518 -15.38 -40.69 -4.31
C VAL A 518 -15.53 -41.57 -3.05
N PRO A 519 -14.62 -41.49 -2.06
CA PRO A 519 -13.28 -40.94 -2.19
C PRO A 519 -12.39 -41.78 -3.11
N ALA A 520 -11.54 -41.13 -3.89
CA ALA A 520 -10.47 -41.76 -4.64
C ALA A 520 -9.20 -41.92 -3.77
N GLN A 521 -8.32 -42.85 -4.12
CA GLN A 521 -6.95 -42.88 -3.57
C GLN A 521 -6.14 -41.67 -4.06
N THR A 522 -5.35 -41.08 -3.16
CA THR A 522 -4.31 -40.10 -3.47
C THR A 522 -3.13 -40.80 -4.16
N GLY A 523 -2.59 -40.21 -5.24
CA GLY A 523 -1.44 -40.75 -5.98
C GLY A 523 -1.65 -40.83 -7.49
N ARG A 524 -0.83 -41.65 -8.16
CA ARG A 524 -0.75 -41.76 -9.62
C ARG A 524 -1.81 -42.68 -10.23
N TRP A 525 -2.80 -42.10 -10.90
CA TRP A 525 -3.82 -42.80 -11.68
C TRP A 525 -3.43 -42.90 -13.15
N ARG A 526 -3.83 -44.00 -13.80
CA ARG A 526 -3.59 -44.25 -15.23
C ARG A 526 -4.87 -44.69 -15.94
N LEU A 527 -5.30 -43.93 -16.93
CA LEU A 527 -6.37 -44.30 -17.85
C LEU A 527 -5.77 -44.84 -19.15
N ALA A 528 -6.31 -45.96 -19.63
CA ALA A 528 -6.08 -46.47 -20.98
C ALA A 528 -7.43 -46.72 -21.67
N ALA A 529 -7.72 -45.96 -22.73
CA ALA A 529 -8.92 -46.09 -23.54
C ALA A 529 -8.59 -46.77 -24.88
N SER A 530 -9.33 -47.83 -25.19
CA SER A 530 -9.27 -48.55 -26.46
C SER A 530 -10.41 -48.13 -27.38
N SER A 531 -10.22 -48.35 -28.68
CA SER A 531 -11.25 -48.14 -29.70
C SER A 531 -12.45 -49.06 -29.51
N VAL A 532 -13.65 -48.55 -29.75
CA VAL A 532 -14.93 -49.28 -29.64
C VAL A 532 -15.48 -49.56 -31.03
N THR A 533 -15.71 -50.84 -31.35
CA THR A 533 -16.32 -51.26 -32.62
C THR A 533 -17.83 -51.43 -32.46
N THR A 534 -18.59 -50.83 -33.38
CA THR A 534 -20.05 -50.91 -33.46
C THR A 534 -20.48 -51.34 -34.87
N GLY A 535 -21.76 -51.68 -35.07
CA GLY A 535 -22.29 -51.95 -36.42
C GLY A 535 -22.20 -50.75 -37.40
N PHE A 536 -22.07 -49.52 -36.86
CA PHE A 536 -21.90 -48.29 -37.63
C PHE A 536 -20.44 -47.96 -37.96
N GLY A 537 -19.48 -48.61 -37.29
CA GLY A 537 -18.05 -48.35 -37.44
C GLY A 537 -17.25 -48.42 -36.14
N VAL A 538 -15.93 -48.22 -36.27
CA VAL A 538 -14.98 -48.13 -35.16
C VAL A 538 -14.87 -46.67 -34.70
N TYR A 539 -14.87 -46.48 -33.39
CA TYR A 539 -14.67 -45.19 -32.72
C TYR A 539 -13.38 -45.23 -31.92
N ALA A 540 -12.44 -44.30 -32.18
CA ALA A 540 -11.23 -44.16 -31.38
C ALA A 540 -11.41 -43.12 -30.26
N PRO A 541 -10.86 -43.35 -29.06
CA PRO A 541 -10.84 -42.38 -27.98
C PRO A 541 -9.75 -41.32 -28.18
N SER A 542 -10.04 -40.10 -27.74
CA SER A 542 -9.10 -39.01 -27.59
C SER A 542 -9.30 -38.33 -26.22
N PRO A 543 -8.25 -38.24 -25.38
CA PRO A 543 -6.99 -38.98 -25.49
C PRO A 543 -7.21 -40.49 -25.30
N SER A 544 -6.32 -41.31 -25.89
CA SER A 544 -6.34 -42.78 -25.72
C SER A 544 -5.61 -43.27 -24.47
N SER A 545 -4.79 -42.42 -23.85
CA SER A 545 -4.19 -42.68 -22.54
C SER A 545 -4.07 -41.38 -21.75
N TYR A 546 -4.12 -41.50 -20.42
CA TYR A 546 -3.88 -40.41 -19.48
C TYR A 546 -3.13 -40.97 -18.28
N ASP A 547 -2.16 -40.22 -17.75
CA ASP A 547 -1.29 -40.67 -16.67
C ASP A 547 -0.98 -39.45 -15.79
N GLU A 548 -1.60 -39.39 -14.61
CA GLU A 548 -1.57 -38.19 -13.77
C GLU A 548 -1.62 -38.50 -12.27
N THR A 549 -1.14 -37.57 -11.46
CA THR A 549 -1.11 -37.72 -9.99
C THR A 549 -2.14 -36.82 -9.33
N VAL A 550 -3.20 -37.42 -8.77
CA VAL A 550 -4.15 -36.68 -7.94
C VAL A 550 -3.58 -36.51 -6.53
N LEU A 551 -3.51 -35.27 -6.06
CA LEU A 551 -3.14 -34.96 -4.68
C LEU A 551 -4.38 -35.03 -3.77
N ALA A 552 -4.16 -35.22 -2.47
CA ALA A 552 -5.25 -35.45 -1.53
C ALA A 552 -6.29 -34.31 -1.56
N GLY A 553 -7.58 -34.64 -1.68
CA GLY A 553 -8.68 -33.68 -1.75
C GLY A 553 -8.81 -32.89 -3.06
N ASP A 554 -7.99 -33.15 -4.09
CA ASP A 554 -8.26 -32.66 -5.45
C ASP A 554 -9.19 -33.62 -6.21
N THR A 555 -9.82 -33.11 -7.28
CA THR A 555 -10.42 -33.93 -8.34
C THR A 555 -9.46 -34.04 -9.51
N LEU A 556 -9.21 -35.26 -9.98
CA LEU A 556 -8.59 -35.52 -11.27
C LEU A 556 -9.67 -35.86 -12.30
N TRP A 557 -9.60 -35.22 -13.47
CA TRP A 557 -10.65 -35.28 -14.49
C TRP A 557 -10.11 -35.90 -15.80
N PHE A 558 -10.59 -37.10 -16.10
CA PHE A 558 -10.21 -37.90 -17.25
C PHE A 558 -11.33 -37.91 -18.31
N GLY A 559 -11.56 -36.78 -18.97
CA GLY A 559 -12.51 -36.72 -20.09
C GLY A 559 -12.04 -37.52 -21.29
N VAL A 560 -12.87 -38.47 -21.76
CA VAL A 560 -12.60 -39.28 -22.96
C VAL A 560 -13.67 -39.02 -24.01
N GLN A 561 -13.29 -38.43 -25.15
CA GLN A 561 -14.16 -38.30 -26.30
C GLN A 561 -13.85 -39.37 -27.34
N TYR A 562 -14.85 -40.15 -27.71
CA TYR A 562 -14.79 -41.05 -28.85
C TYR A 562 -15.15 -40.34 -30.15
N THR A 563 -14.43 -40.61 -31.23
CA THR A 563 -14.72 -40.13 -32.59
C THR A 563 -14.67 -41.29 -33.58
N ILE A 564 -15.57 -41.31 -34.56
CA ILE A 564 -15.58 -42.39 -35.57
C ILE A 564 -14.33 -42.28 -36.44
N THR A 565 -13.61 -43.39 -36.60
CA THR A 565 -12.38 -43.49 -37.41
C THR A 565 -12.54 -44.31 -38.67
N THR A 566 -13.66 -45.02 -38.85
CA THR A 566 -14.01 -45.72 -40.09
C THR A 566 -15.09 -45.00 -40.89
N GLY A 567 -15.09 -45.18 -42.20
CA GLY A 567 -16.20 -44.80 -43.07
C GLY A 567 -17.10 -45.97 -43.45
N SER A 568 -18.01 -45.69 -44.37
CA SER A 568 -18.91 -46.67 -44.99
C SER A 568 -19.00 -46.44 -46.51
N LEU A 569 -19.35 -47.48 -47.27
CA LEU A 569 -19.47 -47.47 -48.73
C LEU A 569 -20.73 -48.23 -49.17
N ALA A 570 -21.64 -47.56 -49.86
CA ALA A 570 -22.84 -48.14 -50.46
C ALA A 570 -22.58 -48.40 -51.96
N VAL A 571 -22.45 -49.66 -52.33
CA VAL A 571 -22.28 -50.08 -53.73
C VAL A 571 -23.62 -50.51 -54.29
N THR A 572 -24.10 -49.81 -55.32
CA THR A 572 -25.33 -50.13 -56.07
C THR A 572 -24.96 -50.92 -57.32
N ILE A 573 -25.66 -52.02 -57.59
CA ILE A 573 -25.46 -52.85 -58.79
C ILE A 573 -26.74 -52.84 -59.64
N GLY A 574 -26.60 -52.60 -60.94
CA GLY A 574 -27.72 -52.54 -61.90
C GLY A 574 -27.36 -52.93 -63.32
N GLY A 575 -28.34 -52.91 -64.24
CA GLY A 575 -28.16 -53.25 -65.66
C GLY A 575 -28.15 -54.76 -65.99
N LEU A 576 -28.26 -55.63 -64.98
CA LEU A 576 -28.45 -57.07 -65.16
C LEU A 576 -29.94 -57.46 -65.20
N PRO A 577 -30.32 -58.58 -65.85
CA PRO A 577 -31.67 -59.12 -65.77
C PRO A 577 -32.07 -59.48 -64.34
N ASN A 578 -33.35 -59.29 -63.99
CA ASN A 578 -33.86 -59.55 -62.63
C ASN A 578 -33.57 -61.01 -62.19
N GLY A 579 -33.11 -61.19 -60.95
CA GLY A 579 -32.64 -62.47 -60.42
C GLY A 579 -31.18 -62.84 -60.74
N SER A 580 -30.47 -62.06 -61.56
CA SER A 580 -29.05 -62.29 -61.87
C SER A 580 -28.12 -61.73 -60.79
N SER A 581 -27.11 -62.49 -60.37
CA SER A 581 -26.05 -62.02 -59.48
C SER A 581 -25.03 -61.15 -60.22
N GLY A 582 -24.64 -60.03 -59.61
CA GLY A 582 -23.46 -59.25 -60.01
C GLY A 582 -22.15 -59.99 -59.72
N ASN A 583 -21.06 -59.52 -60.33
CA ASN A 583 -19.70 -60.03 -60.14
C ASN A 583 -18.76 -58.86 -59.84
N VAL A 584 -18.92 -58.27 -58.66
CA VAL A 584 -18.22 -57.06 -58.21
C VAL A 584 -17.29 -57.40 -57.05
N THR A 585 -16.07 -56.87 -57.04
CA THR A 585 -15.10 -57.03 -55.95
C THR A 585 -14.62 -55.66 -55.50
N VAL A 586 -14.86 -55.33 -54.23
CA VAL A 586 -14.39 -54.10 -53.59
C VAL A 586 -13.05 -54.38 -52.90
N THR A 587 -11.97 -53.81 -53.41
CA THR A 587 -10.65 -53.81 -52.75
C THR A 587 -10.33 -52.45 -52.12
N GLY A 588 -9.37 -52.38 -51.20
CA GLY A 588 -9.03 -51.12 -50.53
C GLY A 588 -7.81 -51.17 -49.59
N PRO A 589 -7.65 -50.16 -48.71
CA PRO A 589 -6.51 -50.06 -47.79
C PRO A 589 -6.33 -51.29 -46.91
N GLY A 590 -5.08 -51.58 -46.53
CA GLY A 590 -4.74 -52.73 -45.69
C GLY A 590 -4.91 -54.09 -46.36
N GLY A 591 -5.06 -54.15 -47.69
CA GLY A 591 -5.32 -55.40 -48.43
C GLY A 591 -6.77 -55.88 -48.33
N TYR A 592 -7.69 -55.02 -47.90
CA TYR A 592 -9.12 -55.32 -47.88
C TYR A 592 -9.60 -55.79 -49.26
N SER A 593 -10.42 -56.85 -49.29
CA SER A 593 -11.09 -57.37 -50.48
C SER A 593 -12.42 -58.03 -50.11
N ARG A 594 -13.51 -57.71 -50.83
CA ARG A 594 -14.83 -58.32 -50.63
C ARG A 594 -15.61 -58.42 -51.94
N ALA A 595 -16.06 -59.63 -52.30
CA ALA A 595 -17.00 -59.85 -53.38
C ALA A 595 -18.43 -59.44 -53.01
N LEU A 596 -19.18 -58.90 -53.98
CA LEU A 596 -20.57 -58.47 -53.88
C LEU A 596 -21.36 -58.99 -55.09
N THR A 597 -22.49 -59.64 -54.83
CA THR A 597 -23.43 -60.14 -55.85
C THR A 597 -24.69 -59.29 -55.99
N ALA A 598 -24.94 -58.37 -55.06
CA ALA A 598 -26.09 -57.47 -55.05
C ALA A 598 -25.73 -56.12 -54.39
N THR A 599 -26.60 -55.11 -54.56
CA THR A 599 -26.48 -53.80 -53.91
C THR A 599 -26.27 -53.96 -52.39
N THR A 600 -25.18 -53.40 -51.86
CA THR A 600 -24.70 -53.66 -50.50
C THR A 600 -24.08 -52.40 -49.88
N THR A 601 -24.44 -52.10 -48.63
CA THR A 601 -23.69 -51.14 -47.79
C THR A 601 -22.65 -51.89 -46.96
N ILE A 602 -21.42 -51.41 -46.98
CA ILE A 602 -20.28 -51.89 -46.21
C ILE A 602 -19.94 -50.82 -45.16
N THR A 603 -19.95 -51.18 -43.88
CA THR A 603 -19.54 -50.30 -42.76
C THR A 603 -18.17 -50.72 -42.23
N GLY A 604 -17.56 -49.90 -41.37
CA GLY A 604 -16.28 -50.24 -40.71
C GLY A 604 -15.04 -50.17 -41.62
N LEU A 605 -15.11 -49.42 -42.72
CA LEU A 605 -14.02 -49.30 -43.69
C LEU A 605 -12.94 -48.30 -43.22
N THR A 606 -11.66 -48.69 -43.30
CA THR A 606 -10.52 -47.80 -43.10
C THR A 606 -10.57 -46.62 -44.08
N PRO A 607 -10.53 -45.35 -43.64
CA PRO A 607 -10.65 -44.22 -44.55
C PRO A 607 -9.56 -44.20 -45.61
N GLY A 608 -9.94 -43.85 -46.85
CA GLY A 608 -9.07 -43.82 -48.00
C GLY A 608 -9.72 -44.37 -49.27
N SER A 609 -8.87 -44.88 -50.15
CA SER A 609 -9.18 -45.16 -51.54
C SER A 609 -9.61 -46.62 -51.75
N TYR A 610 -10.89 -46.86 -52.02
CA TYR A 610 -11.44 -48.17 -52.36
C TYR A 610 -11.62 -48.32 -53.86
N THR A 611 -11.29 -49.49 -54.40
CA THR A 611 -11.47 -49.82 -55.81
C THR A 611 -12.61 -50.84 -55.94
N VAL A 612 -13.73 -50.40 -56.51
CA VAL A 612 -14.86 -51.25 -56.86
C VAL A 612 -14.59 -51.79 -58.27
N ALA A 613 -13.95 -52.96 -58.34
CA ALA A 613 -13.75 -53.70 -59.58
C ALA A 613 -15.01 -54.49 -59.94
N ALA A 614 -15.27 -54.68 -61.23
CA ALA A 614 -16.38 -55.45 -61.74
C ALA A 614 -15.91 -56.35 -62.90
N ALA A 615 -16.34 -57.60 -62.87
CA ALA A 615 -16.08 -58.59 -63.91
C ALA A 615 -17.38 -59.00 -64.60
N ASN A 616 -17.26 -59.62 -65.78
CA ASN A 616 -18.39 -59.98 -66.63
C ASN A 616 -19.34 -60.98 -65.94
N VAL A 617 -20.62 -60.90 -66.32
CA VAL A 617 -21.71 -61.76 -65.83
C VAL A 617 -22.38 -62.43 -67.03
N SER A 618 -22.22 -63.76 -67.13
CA SER A 618 -22.89 -64.55 -68.17
C SER A 618 -24.27 -65.02 -67.71
N THR A 619 -25.27 -64.82 -68.56
CA THR A 619 -26.66 -65.20 -68.34
C THR A 619 -27.23 -65.89 -69.58
N GLY A 620 -28.44 -66.45 -69.50
CA GLY A 620 -29.13 -67.03 -70.66
C GLY A 620 -29.42 -66.04 -71.80
N SER A 621 -29.39 -64.71 -71.54
CA SER A 621 -29.53 -63.66 -72.55
C SER A 621 -28.20 -63.05 -73.02
N GLY A 622 -27.06 -63.61 -72.59
CA GLY A 622 -25.72 -63.22 -73.04
C GLY A 622 -24.74 -62.84 -71.91
N THR A 623 -23.53 -62.48 -72.31
CA THR A 623 -22.43 -62.09 -71.41
C THR A 623 -22.39 -60.58 -71.24
N TYR A 624 -22.92 -60.10 -70.11
CA TYR A 624 -22.93 -58.69 -69.78
C TYR A 624 -21.56 -58.26 -69.23
N GLN A 625 -21.05 -57.13 -69.71
CA GLN A 625 -19.84 -56.47 -69.23
C GLN A 625 -20.21 -55.22 -68.43
N PRO A 626 -19.47 -54.87 -67.37
CA PRO A 626 -19.72 -53.64 -66.64
C PRO A 626 -19.29 -52.40 -67.45
N THR A 627 -20.05 -51.32 -67.39
CA THR A 627 -19.75 -50.04 -68.07
C THR A 627 -18.44 -49.41 -67.60
N SER A 628 -18.03 -49.72 -66.37
CA SER A 628 -16.65 -49.63 -65.93
C SER A 628 -16.28 -50.89 -65.15
N ALA A 629 -15.23 -51.58 -65.60
CA ALA A 629 -14.65 -52.73 -64.91
C ALA A 629 -13.88 -52.34 -63.63
N SER A 630 -13.66 -51.05 -63.37
CA SER A 630 -13.01 -50.56 -62.14
C SER A 630 -13.33 -49.09 -61.89
N GLN A 631 -13.81 -48.75 -60.70
CA GLN A 631 -13.97 -47.36 -60.24
C GLN A 631 -13.39 -47.17 -58.84
N THR A 632 -12.78 -46.01 -58.60
CA THR A 632 -12.15 -45.70 -57.30
C THR A 632 -12.99 -44.67 -56.54
N VAL A 633 -13.25 -44.97 -55.27
CA VAL A 633 -14.15 -44.22 -54.38
C VAL A 633 -13.39 -43.84 -53.12
N GLN A 634 -13.45 -42.57 -52.73
CA GLN A 634 -12.88 -42.10 -51.46
C GLN A 634 -13.90 -42.27 -50.34
N VAL A 635 -13.52 -43.04 -49.32
CA VAL A 635 -14.29 -43.27 -48.10
C VAL A 635 -13.68 -42.44 -46.97
N SER A 636 -14.43 -41.50 -46.41
CA SER A 636 -14.03 -40.70 -45.24
C SER A 636 -14.61 -41.29 -43.95
N ALA A 637 -13.99 -40.99 -42.80
CA ALA A 637 -14.49 -41.43 -41.50
C ALA A 637 -15.87 -40.81 -41.21
N SER A 638 -16.92 -41.64 -41.22
CA SER A 638 -18.31 -41.18 -41.27
C SER A 638 -19.30 -42.34 -41.12
N VAL A 639 -20.43 -42.09 -40.44
CA VAL A 639 -21.61 -42.98 -40.47
C VAL A 639 -22.43 -42.85 -41.75
N VAL A 640 -22.23 -41.78 -42.53
CA VAL A 640 -22.83 -41.59 -43.85
C VAL A 640 -21.94 -42.26 -44.90
N ALA A 641 -22.50 -43.21 -45.65
CA ALA A 641 -21.76 -43.96 -46.64
C ALA A 641 -21.44 -43.15 -47.91
N ALA A 642 -20.24 -43.31 -48.44
CA ALA A 642 -19.91 -42.90 -49.80
C ALA A 642 -20.69 -43.77 -50.82
N GLY A 643 -21.06 -43.22 -51.97
CA GLY A 643 -21.80 -43.93 -53.01
C GLY A 643 -20.91 -44.46 -54.14
N ALA A 644 -21.23 -45.65 -54.63
CA ALA A 644 -20.66 -46.24 -55.85
C ALA A 644 -21.77 -46.91 -56.67
N THR A 645 -21.66 -46.90 -58.00
CA THR A 645 -22.66 -47.53 -58.89
C THR A 645 -21.98 -48.32 -59.99
N VAL A 646 -22.24 -49.63 -60.04
CA VAL A 646 -21.81 -50.53 -61.12
C VAL A 646 -23.01 -50.86 -62.00
N THR A 647 -22.95 -50.48 -63.28
CA THR A 647 -23.97 -50.79 -64.27
C THR A 647 -23.42 -51.79 -65.27
N TYR A 648 -24.21 -52.79 -65.64
CA TYR A 648 -23.89 -53.79 -66.65
C TYR A 648 -24.58 -53.52 -67.99
N ILE A 649 -23.93 -53.88 -69.10
CA ILE A 649 -24.38 -53.73 -70.50
C ILE A 649 -23.95 -54.94 -71.35
N LEU A 650 -24.53 -55.12 -72.54
CA LEU A 650 -24.12 -56.19 -73.48
C LEU A 650 -23.07 -55.65 -74.49
N PRO A 651 -21.96 -56.37 -74.76
CA PRO A 651 -20.82 -55.86 -75.54
C PRO A 651 -20.92 -56.03 -77.06
N GLY A 652 -20.01 -55.39 -77.80
CA GLY A 652 -19.91 -55.39 -79.27
C GLY A 652 -18.86 -56.33 -79.89
N GLY A 653 -18.57 -56.13 -81.18
CA GLY A 653 -17.68 -56.95 -82.02
C GLY A 653 -16.21 -56.51 -82.06
N ALA A 654 -15.48 -56.84 -83.13
CA ALA A 654 -14.03 -56.60 -83.25
C ALA A 654 -13.51 -56.34 -84.68
N ILE A 655 -12.30 -55.76 -84.79
CA ILE A 655 -11.54 -55.60 -86.05
C ILE A 655 -10.08 -56.06 -85.85
N ALA A 656 -9.56 -56.93 -86.71
CA ALA A 656 -8.14 -57.27 -86.79
C ALA A 656 -7.40 -56.43 -87.84
N ILE A 657 -6.21 -55.95 -87.47
CA ILE A 657 -5.35 -55.08 -88.29
C ILE A 657 -4.00 -55.76 -88.49
N ALA A 658 -3.57 -55.92 -89.74
CA ALA A 658 -2.24 -56.40 -90.12
C ALA A 658 -1.38 -55.29 -90.75
N ALA A 659 -0.06 -55.49 -90.80
CA ALA A 659 0.83 -54.57 -91.50
C ALA A 659 2.12 -55.24 -92.01
N SER A 660 2.70 -54.65 -93.07
CA SER A 660 3.95 -55.07 -93.70
C SER A 660 4.87 -53.87 -93.95
N GLY A 661 6.14 -54.10 -94.28
CA GLY A 661 7.14 -53.03 -94.47
C GLY A 661 7.56 -52.28 -93.20
N VAL A 662 6.96 -52.61 -92.05
CA VAL A 662 7.31 -52.05 -90.74
C VAL A 662 8.76 -52.42 -90.39
N PRO A 663 9.61 -51.48 -89.96
CA PRO A 663 10.98 -51.78 -89.54
C PRO A 663 11.03 -52.73 -88.34
N GLY A 664 11.99 -53.65 -88.36
CA GLY A 664 12.23 -54.59 -87.26
C GLY A 664 12.41 -53.86 -85.92
N GLY A 665 11.60 -54.23 -84.93
CA GLY A 665 11.61 -53.61 -83.60
C GLY A 665 10.67 -52.42 -83.41
N THR A 666 9.84 -52.07 -84.39
CA THR A 666 8.90 -50.94 -84.29
C THR A 666 7.43 -51.32 -84.48
N THR A 667 6.52 -50.45 -84.01
CA THR A 667 5.13 -50.81 -83.71
C THR A 667 4.15 -49.77 -84.30
N PRO A 668 3.39 -50.10 -85.35
CA PRO A 668 2.51 -49.14 -86.04
C PRO A 668 1.25 -48.77 -85.24
N VAL A 669 0.82 -47.51 -85.34
CA VAL A 669 -0.38 -47.00 -84.66
C VAL A 669 -1.52 -46.80 -85.67
N PHE A 670 -2.72 -47.23 -85.29
CA PHE A 670 -3.93 -47.16 -86.12
C PHE A 670 -5.09 -46.51 -85.36
N THR A 671 -5.86 -45.64 -86.02
CA THR A 671 -7.03 -44.97 -85.43
C THR A 671 -8.30 -45.37 -86.16
N LEU A 672 -9.19 -46.03 -85.43
CA LEU A 672 -10.50 -46.52 -85.86
C LEU A 672 -11.58 -45.48 -85.53
N THR A 673 -12.54 -45.27 -86.41
CA THR A 673 -13.67 -44.33 -86.29
C THR A 673 -14.97 -45.05 -86.65
N GLY A 674 -15.96 -45.05 -85.75
CA GLY A 674 -17.17 -45.87 -85.86
C GLY A 674 -18.50 -45.11 -85.82
N PRO A 675 -19.62 -45.81 -85.61
CA PRO A 675 -20.95 -45.22 -85.58
C PRO A 675 -21.05 -44.11 -84.53
N GLY A 676 -21.73 -43.00 -84.87
CA GLY A 676 -21.82 -41.82 -84.02
C GLY A 676 -20.52 -41.00 -83.90
N GLY A 677 -19.48 -41.32 -84.68
CA GLY A 677 -18.19 -40.60 -84.65
C GLY A 677 -17.23 -41.06 -83.56
N ILE A 678 -17.49 -42.20 -82.91
CA ILE A 678 -16.67 -42.74 -81.82
C ILE A 678 -15.30 -43.18 -82.38
N THR A 679 -14.20 -42.66 -81.82
CA THR A 679 -12.84 -43.05 -82.20
C THR A 679 -12.15 -43.95 -81.17
N ARG A 680 -11.23 -44.80 -81.63
CA ARG A 680 -10.38 -45.69 -80.82
C ARG A 680 -9.02 -45.89 -81.50
N THR A 681 -7.95 -46.07 -80.74
CA THR A 681 -6.60 -46.27 -81.29
C THR A 681 -6.04 -47.65 -80.89
N GLN A 682 -5.20 -48.22 -81.75
CA GLN A 682 -4.59 -49.54 -81.66
C GLN A 682 -3.09 -49.44 -81.98
N ASN A 683 -2.24 -49.97 -81.11
CA ASN A 683 -0.79 -49.99 -81.30
C ASN A 683 -0.33 -51.41 -81.63
N GLY A 684 0.44 -51.55 -82.70
CA GLY A 684 0.84 -52.83 -83.28
C GLY A 684 -0.27 -53.45 -84.12
N VAL A 685 0.14 -54.38 -84.99
CA VAL A 685 -0.77 -55.33 -85.63
C VAL A 685 -1.48 -56.15 -84.54
N GLY A 686 -2.79 -56.35 -84.65
CA GLY A 686 -3.58 -56.89 -83.55
C GLY A 686 -5.08 -56.75 -83.73
N THR A 687 -5.86 -57.25 -82.77
CA THR A 687 -7.33 -57.26 -82.82
C THR A 687 -7.96 -56.31 -81.80
N VAL A 688 -8.72 -55.34 -82.30
CA VAL A 688 -9.44 -54.31 -81.55
C VAL A 688 -10.84 -54.82 -81.24
N THR A 689 -11.08 -55.28 -80.01
CA THR A 689 -12.34 -55.88 -79.55
C THR A 689 -13.25 -54.88 -78.83
N ALA A 690 -14.53 -55.24 -78.61
CA ALA A 690 -15.58 -54.41 -78.01
C ALA A 690 -15.91 -53.13 -78.80
N LEU A 691 -16.02 -53.26 -80.12
CA LEU A 691 -16.46 -52.21 -81.05
C LEU A 691 -17.99 -52.28 -81.24
N ALA A 692 -18.67 -51.13 -81.21
CA ALA A 692 -20.12 -51.07 -81.47
C ALA A 692 -20.47 -51.64 -82.87
N VAL A 693 -21.59 -52.35 -82.96
CA VAL A 693 -22.08 -52.96 -84.21
C VAL A 693 -22.39 -51.87 -85.24
N GLY A 694 -21.88 -52.01 -86.45
CA GLY A 694 -22.03 -51.02 -87.53
C GLY A 694 -20.75 -50.84 -88.37
N ALA A 695 -20.72 -49.78 -89.18
CA ALA A 695 -19.59 -49.47 -90.05
C ALA A 695 -18.49 -48.66 -89.32
N TRP A 696 -17.24 -48.99 -89.60
CA TRP A 696 -16.03 -48.36 -89.08
C TRP A 696 -15.06 -48.00 -90.22
N SER A 697 -14.17 -47.04 -89.97
CA SER A 697 -13.01 -46.70 -90.81
C SER A 697 -11.74 -46.76 -89.97
N VAL A 698 -10.63 -47.24 -90.53
CA VAL A 698 -9.35 -47.44 -89.84
C VAL A 698 -8.29 -46.65 -90.58
N ALA A 699 -7.65 -45.68 -89.93
CA ALA A 699 -6.51 -44.93 -90.44
C ALA A 699 -5.19 -45.45 -89.85
N ALA A 700 -4.07 -45.27 -90.56
CA ALA A 700 -2.73 -45.69 -90.14
C ALA A 700 -1.78 -44.49 -90.00
N ALA A 701 -0.96 -44.48 -88.94
CA ALA A 701 0.01 -43.43 -88.65
C ALA A 701 1.46 -43.90 -88.90
N ASN A 702 2.38 -42.94 -89.01
CA ASN A 702 3.81 -43.18 -89.29
C ASN A 702 4.56 -43.79 -88.08
N VAL A 703 5.74 -44.37 -88.30
CA VAL A 703 6.50 -45.19 -87.34
C VAL A 703 8.00 -44.93 -87.43
N SER A 704 8.68 -44.64 -86.32
CA SER A 704 10.11 -44.26 -86.33
C SER A 704 11.03 -45.35 -85.78
N ALA A 705 12.05 -45.73 -86.55
CA ALA A 705 13.02 -46.78 -86.27
C ALA A 705 14.46 -46.27 -86.47
N SER A 706 15.36 -46.47 -85.49
CA SER A 706 16.80 -46.17 -85.62
C SER A 706 17.16 -44.78 -86.18
N GLY A 707 16.32 -43.76 -85.93
CA GLY A 707 16.46 -42.45 -86.57
C GLY A 707 15.96 -42.39 -88.02
N THR A 708 14.85 -43.06 -88.32
CA THR A 708 14.19 -43.04 -89.63
C THR A 708 12.69 -43.29 -89.42
N THR A 709 11.85 -42.29 -89.68
CA THR A 709 10.38 -42.37 -89.76
C THR A 709 9.93 -43.24 -90.95
N TYR A 710 8.77 -43.91 -90.90
CA TYR A 710 8.21 -44.72 -91.98
C TYR A 710 6.69 -44.49 -92.12
N SER A 711 6.16 -44.39 -93.34
CA SER A 711 4.77 -43.97 -93.62
C SER A 711 3.92 -45.09 -94.29
N PRO A 712 2.62 -45.23 -93.96
CA PRO A 712 1.77 -46.31 -94.47
C PRO A 712 1.05 -46.03 -95.81
N THR A 713 0.71 -47.10 -96.53
CA THR A 713 -0.16 -47.13 -97.71
C THR A 713 -1.11 -48.34 -97.66
N PRO A 714 -2.43 -48.18 -97.92
CA PRO A 714 -3.16 -46.91 -97.94
C PRO A 714 -3.09 -46.23 -96.55
N THR A 715 -3.45 -44.95 -96.44
CA THR A 715 -3.51 -44.29 -95.13
C THR A 715 -4.81 -44.55 -94.36
N SER A 716 -5.84 -45.11 -95.01
CA SER A 716 -7.10 -45.51 -94.38
C SER A 716 -7.87 -46.61 -95.15
N ALA A 717 -8.70 -47.39 -94.46
CA ALA A 717 -9.53 -48.48 -95.00
C ALA A 717 -10.84 -48.66 -94.19
N ALA A 718 -11.96 -48.99 -94.85
CA ALA A 718 -13.28 -49.17 -94.23
C ALA A 718 -13.59 -50.65 -93.89
N VAL A 719 -14.29 -50.89 -92.77
CA VAL A 719 -14.56 -52.23 -92.21
C VAL A 719 -15.93 -52.25 -91.49
N THR A 720 -16.73 -53.31 -91.63
CA THR A 720 -18.01 -53.46 -90.90
C THR A 720 -17.88 -54.44 -89.73
N VAL A 721 -18.52 -54.16 -88.60
CA VAL A 721 -18.44 -54.92 -87.34
C VAL A 721 -19.80 -55.50 -86.95
N SER A 722 -19.79 -56.78 -86.55
CA SER A 722 -20.94 -57.51 -85.99
C SER A 722 -20.61 -58.05 -84.59
N ALA A 723 -21.61 -58.20 -83.72
CA ALA A 723 -21.40 -58.60 -82.32
C ALA A 723 -20.71 -59.96 -82.21
N ASN A 724 -19.68 -60.06 -81.35
CA ASN A 724 -18.82 -61.25 -81.18
C ASN A 724 -18.08 -61.74 -82.45
N VAL A 725 -18.02 -60.94 -83.53
CA VAL A 725 -17.30 -61.26 -84.78
C VAL A 725 -16.10 -60.33 -84.96
N THR A 726 -15.02 -60.85 -85.55
CA THR A 726 -13.81 -60.09 -85.94
C THR A 726 -13.74 -59.92 -87.46
N SER A 727 -13.59 -58.69 -87.93
CA SER A 727 -13.41 -58.33 -89.35
C SER A 727 -11.99 -57.82 -89.64
N ASN A 728 -11.42 -58.03 -90.83
CA ASN A 728 -9.95 -57.85 -91.05
C ASN A 728 -9.59 -56.66 -91.98
N THR A 729 -8.41 -56.05 -91.79
CA THR A 729 -7.81 -55.01 -92.66
C THR A 729 -6.26 -54.97 -92.58
N SER A 730 -5.57 -54.26 -93.49
CA SER A 730 -4.08 -54.29 -93.59
C SER A 730 -3.40 -53.06 -94.22
N PHE A 731 -2.14 -52.76 -93.83
CA PHE A 731 -1.37 -51.56 -94.24
C PHE A 731 0.13 -51.84 -94.57
N ALA A 732 0.81 -51.07 -95.44
CA ALA A 732 2.22 -51.29 -95.82
C ALA A 732 3.12 -50.02 -95.67
N TYR A 733 4.35 -50.14 -95.15
CA TYR A 733 5.20 -49.02 -94.67
C TYR A 733 6.54 -48.78 -95.44
N ALA A 734 7.03 -47.52 -95.51
CA ALA A 734 8.32 -47.12 -96.16
C ALA A 734 8.97 -45.80 -95.61
N ALA A 735 10.30 -45.62 -95.75
CA ALA A 735 11.21 -44.75 -94.96
C ALA A 735 11.30 -43.21 -95.25
N VAL A 736 11.70 -42.42 -94.22
CA VAL A 736 11.91 -40.94 -94.08
C VAL A 736 12.87 -40.66 -92.86
N PRO A 737 13.61 -39.53 -92.68
CA PRO A 737 14.65 -39.36 -91.61
C PRO A 737 14.23 -39.19 -90.10
N ALA A 738 15.19 -38.77 -89.24
CA ALA A 738 15.13 -38.58 -87.77
C ALA A 738 14.89 -37.13 -87.27
N GLY A 739 14.41 -36.96 -86.04
CA GLY A 739 14.32 -35.68 -85.29
C GLY A 739 14.81 -35.73 -83.84
N THR A 740 14.30 -34.82 -82.99
CA THR A 740 14.52 -34.74 -81.52
C THR A 740 13.24 -35.15 -80.77
N ASN A 741 13.31 -35.57 -79.50
CA ASN A 741 12.12 -35.84 -78.67
C ASN A 741 11.83 -34.71 -77.68
N TYR A 742 10.56 -34.41 -77.44
CA TYR A 742 10.08 -33.56 -76.34
C TYR A 742 9.05 -34.31 -75.48
N THR A 743 9.03 -34.04 -74.17
CA THR A 743 8.32 -34.85 -73.18
C THR A 743 7.73 -33.97 -72.08
N ILE A 744 6.43 -34.12 -71.73
CA ILE A 744 5.86 -33.45 -70.55
C ILE A 744 6.30 -34.19 -69.28
N SER A 745 7.32 -33.65 -68.59
CA SER A 745 7.94 -34.27 -67.42
C SER A 745 7.09 -34.16 -66.15
N ASN A 746 6.34 -33.06 -65.98
CA ASN A 746 5.43 -32.84 -64.85
C ASN A 746 4.41 -31.72 -65.12
N VAL A 747 3.31 -31.70 -64.37
CA VAL A 747 2.36 -30.58 -64.28
C VAL A 747 1.93 -30.41 -62.83
N TYR A 748 1.94 -29.19 -62.30
CA TYR A 748 1.32 -28.90 -61.00
C TYR A 748 0.58 -27.57 -60.93
N LEU A 749 -0.25 -27.42 -59.89
CA LEU A 749 -0.97 -26.19 -59.57
C LEU A 749 -0.59 -25.69 -58.16
N THR A 750 -0.29 -24.40 -58.02
CA THR A 750 0.06 -23.76 -56.73
C THR A 750 -0.77 -22.50 -56.47
N GLN A 751 -1.05 -22.24 -55.18
CA GLN A 751 -1.86 -21.10 -54.71
C GLN A 751 -1.17 -20.26 -53.61
N ALA A 752 -0.06 -20.79 -53.07
CA ALA A 752 0.83 -20.17 -52.10
C ALA A 752 2.08 -21.05 -51.97
N ILE A 753 1.89 -22.35 -51.75
CA ILE A 753 2.92 -23.38 -51.62
C ILE A 753 2.44 -24.68 -52.29
N GLN A 754 3.35 -25.44 -52.90
CA GLN A 754 3.07 -26.74 -53.51
C GLN A 754 4.33 -27.61 -53.50
N LYS A 755 4.15 -28.94 -53.52
CA LYS A 755 5.22 -29.92 -53.73
C LYS A 755 5.21 -30.41 -55.18
N LEU A 756 6.38 -30.82 -55.66
CA LEU A 756 6.55 -31.32 -57.03
C LEU A 756 5.65 -32.54 -57.36
N ASP A 757 5.18 -33.28 -56.34
CA ASP A 757 4.28 -34.43 -56.42
C ASP A 757 2.77 -34.07 -56.41
N ASN A 758 2.41 -32.78 -56.38
CA ASN A 758 1.03 -32.26 -56.21
C ASN A 758 0.36 -32.59 -54.84
N SER A 759 1.09 -32.99 -53.78
CA SER A 759 0.45 -33.43 -52.53
C SER A 759 -0.28 -32.32 -51.75
N VAL A 760 -0.03 -31.03 -52.03
CA VAL A 760 -0.64 -29.92 -51.26
C VAL A 760 -2.01 -29.57 -51.82
N ALA A 761 -3.03 -29.74 -51.00
CA ALA A 761 -4.42 -29.48 -51.38
C ALA A 761 -4.70 -27.98 -51.60
N LEU A 762 -5.39 -27.68 -52.71
CA LEU A 762 -5.81 -26.33 -53.08
C LEU A 762 -7.11 -25.92 -52.38
N VAL A 763 -7.36 -24.61 -52.29
CA VAL A 763 -8.63 -24.01 -51.87
C VAL A 763 -9.52 -23.78 -53.10
N ALA A 764 -10.78 -24.19 -53.04
CA ALA A 764 -11.79 -23.86 -54.06
C ALA A 764 -12.09 -22.35 -54.12
N ASN A 765 -12.46 -21.84 -55.30
CA ASN A 765 -12.72 -20.41 -55.55
C ASN A 765 -11.51 -19.48 -55.32
N ARG A 766 -10.28 -20.02 -55.44
CA ARG A 766 -9.02 -19.26 -55.30
C ARG A 766 -8.13 -19.48 -56.53
N THR A 767 -7.62 -18.39 -57.12
CA THR A 767 -6.77 -18.41 -58.31
C THR A 767 -5.48 -19.20 -58.06
N ALA A 768 -5.08 -20.04 -59.02
CA ALA A 768 -3.90 -20.89 -58.92
C ALA A 768 -2.99 -20.72 -60.16
N LEU A 769 -1.68 -20.74 -59.97
CA LEU A 769 -0.73 -20.87 -61.08
C LEU A 769 -0.60 -22.35 -61.45
N LEU A 770 -0.94 -22.70 -62.68
CA LEU A 770 -0.60 -23.98 -63.29
C LEU A 770 0.76 -23.85 -63.97
N ARG A 771 1.66 -24.81 -63.73
CA ARG A 771 2.99 -24.92 -64.33
C ARG A 771 3.12 -26.24 -65.07
N VAL A 772 3.56 -26.19 -66.33
CA VAL A 772 3.92 -27.37 -67.13
C VAL A 772 5.42 -27.39 -67.33
N PHE A 773 6.02 -28.55 -67.05
CA PHE A 773 7.44 -28.84 -67.18
C PHE A 773 7.63 -29.73 -68.40
N VAL A 774 8.48 -29.28 -69.32
CA VAL A 774 8.78 -30.00 -70.57
C VAL A 774 10.29 -30.17 -70.65
N THR A 775 10.74 -31.37 -71.03
CA THR A 775 12.15 -31.66 -71.31
C THR A 775 12.36 -32.19 -72.72
N ALA A 776 13.56 -31.97 -73.26
CA ALA A 776 14.00 -32.49 -74.54
C ALA A 776 15.06 -33.58 -74.39
N SER A 777 15.12 -34.53 -75.32
CA SER A 777 16.17 -35.57 -75.34
C SER A 777 17.56 -35.03 -75.71
N ALA A 778 17.65 -33.85 -76.31
CA ALA A 778 18.89 -33.24 -76.81
C ALA A 778 18.81 -31.71 -76.87
N SER A 779 19.98 -31.06 -77.03
CA SER A 779 20.09 -29.63 -77.34
C SER A 779 19.36 -29.30 -78.64
N ASN A 780 18.54 -28.25 -78.62
CA ASN A 780 17.61 -27.89 -79.68
C ASN A 780 17.39 -26.37 -79.73
N THR A 781 16.58 -25.91 -80.68
CA THR A 781 16.09 -24.52 -80.82
C THR A 781 14.55 -24.48 -80.92
N ALA A 782 13.89 -25.53 -80.45
CA ALA A 782 12.45 -25.70 -80.61
C ALA A 782 11.64 -24.86 -79.63
N ARG A 783 10.46 -24.44 -80.08
CA ARG A 783 9.52 -23.61 -79.33
C ARG A 783 8.09 -24.18 -79.41
N PRO A 784 7.83 -25.38 -78.86
CA PRO A 784 6.50 -25.95 -78.86
C PRO A 784 5.55 -25.16 -77.94
N ASP A 785 4.35 -24.88 -78.42
CA ASP A 785 3.26 -24.35 -77.59
C ASP A 785 2.68 -25.47 -76.71
N VAL A 786 2.10 -25.09 -75.56
CA VAL A 786 1.40 -26.01 -74.64
C VAL A 786 -0.06 -25.62 -74.52
N ARG A 787 -0.98 -26.56 -74.79
CA ARG A 787 -2.42 -26.38 -74.58
C ARG A 787 -2.82 -26.97 -73.23
N VAL A 788 -3.48 -26.17 -72.40
CA VAL A 788 -3.99 -26.55 -71.07
C VAL A 788 -5.52 -26.48 -71.06
N ARG A 789 -6.16 -27.61 -70.71
CA ARG A 789 -7.62 -27.77 -70.67
C ARG A 789 -8.07 -28.04 -69.23
N VAL A 790 -8.95 -27.18 -68.72
CA VAL A 790 -9.46 -27.22 -67.34
C VAL A 790 -10.93 -27.64 -67.35
N TYR A 791 -11.29 -28.60 -66.50
CA TYR A 791 -12.62 -29.21 -66.43
C TYR A 791 -13.20 -29.14 -65.01
N ASP A 792 -14.52 -29.24 -64.90
CA ASP A 792 -15.27 -29.53 -63.65
C ASP A 792 -16.00 -30.87 -63.84
N GLY A 793 -15.48 -31.93 -63.24
CA GLY A 793 -15.88 -33.30 -63.59
C GLY A 793 -15.58 -33.58 -65.07
N ALA A 794 -16.61 -33.78 -65.89
CA ALA A 794 -16.48 -33.96 -67.34
C ALA A 794 -16.62 -32.65 -68.15
N THR A 795 -17.09 -31.56 -67.54
CA THR A 795 -17.42 -30.31 -68.24
C THR A 795 -16.18 -29.46 -68.45
N LEU A 796 -15.79 -29.19 -69.70
CA LEU A 796 -14.70 -28.27 -70.02
C LEU A 796 -15.08 -26.82 -69.60
N LEU A 797 -14.26 -26.20 -68.75
CA LEU A 797 -14.43 -24.81 -68.31
C LEU A 797 -13.57 -23.82 -69.11
N SER A 798 -12.34 -24.19 -69.46
CA SER A 798 -11.45 -23.33 -70.24
C SER A 798 -10.34 -24.10 -70.95
N THR A 799 -9.95 -23.60 -72.13
CA THR A 799 -8.76 -24.00 -72.87
C THR A 799 -7.84 -22.80 -73.01
N ASN A 800 -6.56 -22.97 -72.73
CA ASN A 800 -5.53 -21.94 -72.86
C ASN A 800 -4.38 -22.51 -73.69
N THR A 801 -3.80 -21.73 -74.61
CA THR A 801 -2.54 -22.07 -75.27
C THR A 801 -1.45 -21.14 -74.74
N ILE A 802 -0.32 -21.70 -74.35
CA ILE A 802 0.82 -21.03 -73.74
C ILE A 802 1.99 -21.17 -74.72
N THR A 803 2.61 -20.05 -75.10
CA THR A 803 3.77 -20.08 -75.99
C THR A 803 5.05 -20.51 -75.27
N ALA A 804 6.01 -21.06 -76.01
CA ALA A 804 7.31 -21.44 -75.45
C ALA A 804 8.02 -20.24 -74.79
N PRO A 805 8.36 -20.30 -73.49
CA PRO A 805 8.87 -19.14 -72.76
C PRO A 805 10.38 -18.89 -72.97
N GLU A 806 11.12 -19.90 -73.45
CA GLU A 806 12.55 -19.82 -73.74
C GLU A 806 12.86 -20.03 -75.23
N THR A 807 14.14 -19.92 -75.62
CA THR A 807 14.61 -20.09 -77.00
C THR A 807 14.74 -21.55 -77.46
N SER A 808 14.61 -22.49 -76.53
CA SER A 808 14.77 -23.93 -76.70
C SER A 808 14.09 -24.65 -75.53
N VAL A 809 13.80 -25.93 -75.69
CA VAL A 809 13.33 -26.79 -74.58
C VAL A 809 14.55 -27.34 -73.83
N ARG A 810 14.55 -27.28 -72.49
CA ARG A 810 15.67 -27.73 -71.66
C ARG A 810 15.79 -29.25 -71.63
N THR A 811 16.99 -29.78 -71.36
CA THR A 811 17.20 -31.23 -71.15
C THR A 811 16.91 -31.70 -69.71
N SER A 812 16.61 -30.79 -68.79
CA SER A 812 16.20 -31.08 -67.41
C SER A 812 15.28 -29.98 -66.85
N ILE A 813 14.47 -30.33 -65.85
CA ILE A 813 13.56 -29.39 -65.19
C ILE A 813 14.32 -28.41 -64.28
N ALA A 814 13.87 -27.16 -64.22
CA ALA A 814 14.45 -26.12 -63.36
C ALA A 814 13.34 -25.43 -62.53
N GLU A 815 12.90 -26.06 -61.44
CA GLU A 815 11.68 -25.64 -60.73
C GLU A 815 11.73 -24.19 -60.23
N GLY A 816 12.87 -23.73 -59.69
CA GLY A 816 13.06 -22.36 -59.23
C GLY A 816 13.10 -21.29 -60.34
N THR A 817 13.09 -21.67 -61.62
CA THR A 817 13.07 -20.74 -62.75
C THR A 817 11.66 -20.69 -63.34
N LEU A 818 10.89 -19.65 -62.99
CA LEU A 818 9.52 -19.50 -63.52
C LEU A 818 9.49 -19.41 -65.05
N GLY A 819 10.50 -18.77 -65.64
CA GLY A 819 10.63 -18.61 -67.11
C GLY A 819 10.95 -19.89 -67.87
N SER A 820 11.32 -21.01 -67.21
CA SER A 820 11.58 -22.28 -67.90
C SER A 820 10.41 -23.26 -67.84
N THR A 821 9.19 -22.76 -67.57
CA THR A 821 7.97 -23.55 -67.51
C THR A 821 6.84 -22.84 -68.23
N TRP A 822 5.97 -23.59 -68.90
CA TRP A 822 4.78 -23.04 -69.55
C TRP A 822 3.75 -22.82 -68.44
N ASN A 823 3.52 -21.55 -68.07
CA ASN A 823 2.68 -21.19 -66.95
C ASN A 823 1.38 -20.53 -67.39
N VAL A 824 0.28 -20.81 -66.69
CA VAL A 824 -0.99 -20.08 -66.86
C VAL A 824 -1.67 -19.88 -65.50
N SER A 825 -2.22 -18.68 -65.29
CA SER A 825 -3.03 -18.36 -64.12
C SER A 825 -4.46 -18.86 -64.35
N ILE A 826 -4.89 -19.87 -63.59
CA ILE A 826 -6.25 -20.41 -63.64
C ILE A 826 -7.14 -19.59 -62.69
N PRO A 827 -8.17 -18.87 -63.19
CA PRO A 827 -9.05 -18.05 -62.36
C PRO A 827 -9.76 -18.90 -61.28
N GLY A 828 -9.92 -18.33 -60.09
CA GLY A 828 -10.51 -19.06 -58.95
C GLY A 828 -11.85 -19.72 -59.23
N ALA A 829 -12.71 -19.13 -60.07
CA ALA A 829 -14.00 -19.70 -60.48
C ALA A 829 -13.91 -21.04 -61.23
N ASN A 830 -12.72 -21.40 -61.74
CA ASN A 830 -12.41 -22.66 -62.41
C ASN A 830 -11.66 -23.65 -61.49
N ILE A 831 -11.35 -23.25 -60.25
CA ILE A 831 -10.78 -24.10 -59.20
C ILE A 831 -11.90 -24.54 -58.24
N ARG A 832 -12.39 -25.76 -58.45
CA ARG A 832 -13.56 -26.39 -57.82
C ARG A 832 -13.19 -27.77 -57.29
N THR A 833 -14.02 -28.36 -56.43
CA THR A 833 -13.75 -29.68 -55.81
C THR A 833 -13.56 -30.82 -56.80
N ASN A 834 -14.13 -30.71 -58.01
CA ASN A 834 -13.95 -31.69 -59.09
C ASN A 834 -13.06 -31.18 -60.24
N THR A 835 -12.19 -30.19 -60.00
CA THR A 835 -11.31 -29.65 -61.06
C THR A 835 -10.43 -30.75 -61.64
N ARG A 836 -10.48 -30.90 -62.96
CA ARG A 836 -9.58 -31.80 -63.70
C ARG A 836 -8.76 -31.04 -64.74
N ILE A 837 -7.56 -31.55 -65.03
CA ILE A 837 -6.58 -30.91 -65.90
C ILE A 837 -6.09 -31.91 -66.95
N LEU A 838 -6.03 -31.47 -68.21
CA LEU A 838 -5.41 -32.20 -69.32
C LEU A 838 -4.51 -31.23 -70.09
N VAL A 839 -3.31 -31.67 -70.43
CA VAL A 839 -2.30 -30.84 -71.09
C VAL A 839 -1.79 -31.54 -72.35
N ASP A 840 -1.59 -30.77 -73.42
CA ASP A 840 -1.01 -31.21 -74.70
C ASP A 840 0.24 -30.36 -75.02
N LEU A 841 1.34 -30.98 -75.47
CA LEU A 841 2.49 -30.29 -76.07
C LEU A 841 2.36 -30.29 -77.60
N ASP A 842 2.80 -29.20 -78.23
CA ASP A 842 2.78 -28.97 -79.68
C ASP A 842 1.41 -29.32 -80.31
N PRO A 843 0.31 -28.71 -79.84
CA PRO A 843 -1.06 -29.07 -80.22
C PRO A 843 -1.40 -28.77 -81.69
N THR A 844 -0.51 -28.07 -82.40
CA THR A 844 -0.57 -27.72 -83.82
C THR A 844 0.34 -28.58 -84.69
N LEU A 845 1.13 -29.49 -84.10
CA LEU A 845 2.14 -30.33 -84.77
C LEU A 845 3.22 -29.51 -85.50
N ALA A 846 3.59 -28.34 -84.97
CA ALA A 846 4.48 -27.38 -85.59
C ALA A 846 5.98 -27.67 -85.36
N VAL A 847 6.32 -28.48 -84.35
CA VAL A 847 7.70 -28.88 -84.04
C VAL A 847 7.95 -30.33 -84.49
N PRO A 848 9.01 -30.64 -85.24
CA PRO A 848 9.38 -32.03 -85.52
C PRO A 848 9.73 -32.77 -84.22
N ASP A 849 9.00 -33.86 -83.95
CA ASP A 849 9.08 -34.64 -82.71
C ASP A 849 9.13 -36.15 -83.03
N ASN A 850 9.89 -36.92 -82.26
CA ASN A 850 10.15 -38.34 -82.54
C ASN A 850 9.07 -39.28 -81.96
N ASP A 851 8.63 -39.00 -80.73
CA ASP A 851 7.45 -39.57 -80.10
C ASP A 851 6.44 -38.43 -79.87
N ARG A 852 5.16 -38.78 -79.74
CA ARG A 852 4.08 -37.87 -79.33
C ARG A 852 3.12 -38.50 -78.33
N ALA A 853 3.38 -39.72 -77.85
CA ALA A 853 2.60 -40.37 -76.79
C ALA A 853 2.87 -39.76 -75.40
N ASP A 854 4.05 -39.19 -75.19
CA ASP A 854 4.50 -38.48 -73.98
C ASP A 854 4.23 -36.96 -74.03
N ASN A 855 3.67 -36.47 -75.14
CA ASN A 855 3.22 -35.10 -75.33
C ASN A 855 1.80 -34.82 -74.78
N VAL A 856 1.25 -35.72 -73.97
CA VAL A 856 -0.03 -35.52 -73.29
C VAL A 856 0.12 -35.85 -71.80
N TRP A 857 -0.35 -34.95 -70.93
CA TRP A 857 -0.38 -35.18 -69.48
C TRP A 857 -1.82 -35.17 -68.93
N PRO A 858 -2.25 -36.23 -68.23
CA PRO A 858 -1.56 -37.53 -68.09
C PRO A 858 -1.44 -38.28 -69.42
N SER A 859 -0.48 -39.20 -69.50
CA SER A 859 -0.18 -40.00 -70.71
C SER A 859 -1.30 -40.97 -71.14
N ASN A 860 -2.37 -41.10 -70.34
CA ASN A 860 -3.59 -41.81 -70.72
C ASN A 860 -4.63 -40.91 -71.43
N GLY A 861 -4.29 -39.65 -71.74
CA GLY A 861 -5.15 -38.67 -72.40
C GLY A 861 -6.40 -38.23 -71.61
N SER A 862 -6.54 -38.68 -70.37
CA SER A 862 -7.75 -38.47 -69.56
C SER A 862 -7.50 -37.40 -68.49
N PRO A 863 -8.35 -36.36 -68.34
CA PRO A 863 -8.09 -35.27 -67.41
C PRO A 863 -7.84 -35.74 -65.97
N GLN A 864 -6.73 -35.31 -65.36
CA GLN A 864 -6.34 -35.66 -64.00
C GLN A 864 -7.15 -34.89 -62.96
N LEU A 865 -7.71 -35.57 -61.95
CA LEU A 865 -8.36 -34.91 -60.82
C LEU A 865 -7.30 -34.20 -59.95
N ILE A 866 -7.54 -32.94 -59.61
CA ILE A 866 -6.70 -32.15 -58.69
C ILE A 866 -7.33 -32.16 -57.30
N THR A 867 -6.51 -32.29 -56.25
CA THR A 867 -6.96 -32.28 -54.86
C THR A 867 -7.37 -30.85 -54.43
N VAL A 868 -8.64 -30.51 -54.60
CA VAL A 868 -9.21 -29.21 -54.23
C VAL A 868 -10.22 -29.36 -53.08
N ARG A 869 -10.08 -28.53 -52.05
CA ARG A 869 -10.90 -28.50 -50.83
C ARG A 869 -11.68 -27.20 -50.71
N THR A 870 -12.89 -27.25 -50.17
CA THR A 870 -13.59 -26.05 -49.70
C THR A 870 -13.02 -25.58 -48.36
N ALA A 871 -12.85 -24.26 -48.23
CA ALA A 871 -12.48 -23.61 -46.98
C ALA A 871 -13.61 -22.65 -46.56
N PRO A 872 -13.96 -22.56 -45.25
CA PRO A 872 -14.97 -21.61 -44.79
C PRO A 872 -14.54 -20.16 -45.01
N THR A 873 -15.52 -19.25 -45.10
CA THR A 873 -15.31 -17.80 -45.03
C THR A 873 -14.51 -17.43 -43.78
N PHE A 874 -13.54 -16.55 -43.92
CA PHE A 874 -12.83 -15.95 -42.79
C PHE A 874 -13.51 -14.63 -42.41
N THR A 875 -14.24 -14.60 -41.29
CA THR A 875 -14.94 -13.41 -40.81
C THR A 875 -14.11 -12.73 -39.72
N VAL A 876 -13.73 -11.48 -39.95
CA VAL A 876 -12.88 -10.67 -39.05
C VAL A 876 -13.58 -9.39 -38.65
N ARG A 877 -13.61 -9.10 -37.35
CA ARG A 877 -13.92 -7.78 -36.81
C ARG A 877 -12.64 -7.13 -36.30
N PHE A 878 -12.24 -6.03 -36.94
CA PHE A 878 -11.20 -5.16 -36.44
C PHE A 878 -11.76 -4.26 -35.34
N VAL A 879 -10.96 -3.97 -34.31
CA VAL A 879 -11.34 -3.04 -33.24
C VAL A 879 -10.24 -2.01 -33.03
N PRO A 880 -10.50 -0.71 -33.23
CA PRO A 880 -9.57 0.34 -32.84
C PRO A 880 -9.49 0.40 -31.31
N ILE A 881 -8.38 -0.07 -30.74
CA ILE A 881 -8.17 0.00 -29.29
C ILE A 881 -7.55 1.35 -28.95
N ILE A 882 -8.11 2.00 -27.93
CA ILE A 882 -7.62 3.23 -27.33
C ILE A 882 -6.88 2.86 -26.03
N VAL A 883 -5.62 3.28 -25.93
CA VAL A 883 -4.76 3.08 -24.75
C VAL A 883 -4.28 4.47 -24.31
N GLY A 884 -4.72 4.91 -23.13
CA GLY A 884 -4.56 6.31 -22.73
C GLY A 884 -5.25 7.26 -23.71
N THR A 885 -4.47 8.05 -24.45
CA THR A 885 -4.95 8.95 -25.52
C THR A 885 -4.69 8.43 -26.94
N ASP A 886 -3.85 7.41 -27.12
CA ASP A 886 -3.48 6.89 -28.44
C ASP A 886 -4.53 5.88 -28.93
N THR A 887 -4.99 6.04 -30.17
CA THR A 887 -5.96 5.14 -30.83
C THR A 887 -5.27 4.34 -31.93
N GLY A 888 -5.45 3.02 -31.95
CA GLY A 888 -4.98 2.15 -33.04
C GLY A 888 -5.60 2.52 -34.38
N ARG A 889 -4.76 2.68 -35.41
CA ARG A 889 -5.16 3.24 -36.72
C ARG A 889 -5.75 2.18 -37.66
N VAL A 890 -6.95 1.70 -37.32
CA VAL A 890 -7.77 0.89 -38.23
C VAL A 890 -9.12 1.55 -38.51
N SER A 891 -9.54 1.51 -39.78
CA SER A 891 -10.75 2.13 -40.31
C SER A 891 -11.28 1.33 -41.49
N GLU A 892 -12.56 1.52 -41.84
CA GLU A 892 -13.18 0.90 -43.02
C GLU A 892 -12.37 1.14 -44.31
N SER A 893 -11.67 2.28 -44.39
CA SER A 893 -10.79 2.66 -45.50
C SER A 893 -9.40 2.00 -45.53
N ASN A 894 -8.92 1.36 -44.44
CA ASN A 894 -7.60 0.74 -44.40
C ASN A 894 -7.57 -0.71 -43.88
N LYS A 895 -8.69 -1.26 -43.40
CA LYS A 895 -8.78 -2.64 -42.84
C LYS A 895 -8.21 -3.71 -43.78
N GLU A 896 -8.37 -3.53 -45.09
CA GLU A 896 -7.89 -4.48 -46.09
C GLU A 896 -6.36 -4.52 -46.21
N SER A 897 -5.65 -3.46 -45.81
CA SER A 897 -4.18 -3.46 -45.78
C SER A 897 -3.64 -4.48 -44.77
N PHE A 898 -4.34 -4.72 -43.65
CA PHE A 898 -4.03 -5.76 -42.65
C PHE A 898 -4.42 -7.19 -43.09
N LEU A 899 -5.01 -7.35 -44.27
CA LEU A 899 -5.43 -8.64 -44.81
C LEU A 899 -4.59 -9.08 -46.02
N THR A 900 -3.65 -8.27 -46.49
CA THR A 900 -2.90 -8.51 -47.74
C THR A 900 -2.04 -9.77 -47.66
N THR A 901 -1.31 -9.97 -46.56
CA THR A 901 -0.48 -11.16 -46.33
C THR A 901 -1.34 -12.36 -45.98
N THR A 902 -2.33 -12.20 -45.10
CA THR A 902 -3.34 -13.23 -44.79
C THR A 902 -4.03 -13.80 -46.04
N ARG A 903 -4.45 -12.94 -46.98
CA ARG A 903 -5.04 -13.35 -48.26
C ARG A 903 -4.04 -14.06 -49.17
N ARG A 904 -2.73 -13.87 -49.02
CA ARG A 904 -1.68 -14.56 -49.79
C ARG A 904 -1.28 -15.91 -49.19
N VAL A 905 -1.07 -15.97 -47.88
CA VAL A 905 -0.35 -17.07 -47.20
C VAL A 905 -1.26 -18.13 -46.57
N TRP A 906 -2.49 -17.81 -46.18
CA TRP A 906 -3.38 -18.77 -45.52
C TRP A 906 -4.39 -19.42 -46.50
N PRO A 907 -4.86 -20.66 -46.21
CA PRO A 907 -5.84 -21.37 -47.03
C PRO A 907 -7.24 -20.76 -46.85
N ILE A 908 -7.43 -19.62 -47.53
CA ILE A 908 -8.62 -18.77 -47.48
C ILE A 908 -8.95 -18.33 -48.91
N SER A 909 -10.22 -18.46 -49.30
CA SER A 909 -10.78 -17.92 -50.55
C SER A 909 -11.57 -16.64 -50.28
N THR A 910 -12.55 -16.70 -49.38
CA THR A 910 -13.40 -15.56 -49.01
C THR A 910 -13.03 -15.01 -47.63
N VAL A 911 -12.87 -13.69 -47.54
CA VAL A 911 -12.74 -12.93 -46.28
C VAL A 911 -13.88 -11.93 -46.21
N VAL A 912 -14.52 -11.80 -45.05
CA VAL A 912 -15.49 -10.74 -44.72
C VAL A 912 -14.92 -9.94 -43.56
N SER A 913 -14.84 -8.62 -43.70
CA SER A 913 -14.18 -7.72 -42.76
C SER A 913 -15.11 -6.57 -42.35
N ASP A 914 -15.12 -6.21 -41.07
CA ASP A 914 -15.74 -4.96 -40.58
C ASP A 914 -14.89 -4.32 -39.47
N VAL A 915 -15.10 -3.02 -39.22
CA VAL A 915 -14.47 -2.29 -38.11
C VAL A 915 -15.52 -1.90 -37.07
N ARG A 916 -15.32 -2.35 -35.82
CA ARG A 916 -16.11 -1.98 -34.65
C ARG A 916 -15.92 -0.50 -34.29
N ALA A 917 -16.86 0.07 -33.55
CA ALA A 917 -16.61 1.33 -32.85
C ALA A 917 -15.39 1.20 -31.90
N PRO A 918 -14.56 2.25 -31.74
CA PRO A 918 -13.39 2.20 -30.88
C PRO A 918 -13.70 1.79 -29.43
N PHE A 919 -12.75 1.10 -28.82
CA PHE A 919 -12.84 0.59 -27.45
C PHE A 919 -11.72 1.17 -26.59
N THR A 920 -12.04 1.70 -25.41
CA THR A 920 -11.05 2.15 -24.42
C THR A 920 -10.66 1.02 -23.50
N SER A 921 -9.42 0.54 -23.66
CA SER A 921 -8.82 -0.45 -22.77
C SER A 921 -8.55 0.13 -21.39
N SER A 922 -8.54 -0.71 -20.35
CA SER A 922 -8.01 -0.30 -19.04
C SER A 922 -6.47 -0.27 -18.97
N ALA A 923 -5.79 -0.69 -20.03
CA ALA A 923 -4.36 -0.53 -20.21
C ALA A 923 -3.95 0.96 -20.28
N THR A 924 -2.83 1.30 -19.66
CA THR A 924 -2.35 2.70 -19.54
C THR A 924 -1.33 3.10 -20.61
N ALA A 925 -0.46 2.18 -21.03
CA ALA A 925 0.55 2.37 -22.07
C ALA A 925 1.07 1.02 -22.58
N ILE A 926 1.30 0.89 -23.89
CA ILE A 926 1.89 -0.33 -24.48
C ILE A 926 3.43 -0.25 -24.48
N GLN A 927 4.12 -1.32 -24.07
CA GLN A 927 5.58 -1.43 -24.02
C GLN A 927 6.12 -2.49 -24.98
N SER A 928 7.38 -2.35 -25.42
CA SER A 928 8.03 -3.23 -26.41
C SER A 928 8.41 -4.62 -25.89
N ASN A 929 8.44 -4.80 -24.58
CA ASN A 929 8.73 -6.06 -23.88
C ASN A 929 7.56 -6.55 -23.01
N ASP A 930 6.39 -5.89 -23.12
CA ASP A 930 5.23 -5.98 -22.22
C ASP A 930 5.57 -6.02 -20.71
N GLY A 931 6.61 -5.29 -20.29
CA GLY A 931 7.05 -5.23 -18.89
C GLY A 931 6.02 -4.68 -17.90
N ASN A 932 4.85 -4.25 -18.39
CA ASN A 932 3.70 -3.80 -17.62
C ASN A 932 2.42 -4.65 -17.83
N GLY A 933 2.46 -5.73 -18.62
CA GLY A 933 1.33 -6.63 -18.85
C GLY A 933 0.14 -6.02 -19.59
N ASN A 934 0.35 -4.90 -20.30
CA ASN A 934 -0.74 -4.12 -20.91
C ASN A 934 -1.15 -4.66 -22.29
N TRP A 935 -0.26 -5.35 -23.02
CA TRP A 935 -0.67 -6.14 -24.20
C TRP A 935 -1.58 -7.30 -23.77
N LEU A 936 -1.17 -8.09 -22.78
CA LEU A 936 -1.96 -9.21 -22.26
C LEU A 936 -3.30 -8.74 -21.68
N THR A 937 -3.33 -7.55 -21.06
CA THR A 937 -4.58 -6.89 -20.62
C THR A 937 -5.48 -6.55 -21.81
N ALA A 938 -4.94 -5.95 -22.89
CA ALA A 938 -5.70 -5.62 -24.08
C ALA A 938 -6.24 -6.87 -24.81
N LEU A 939 -5.49 -7.99 -24.82
CA LEU A 939 -5.97 -9.28 -25.34
C LEU A 939 -7.13 -9.86 -24.51
N SER A 940 -7.03 -9.78 -23.17
CA SER A 940 -8.07 -10.26 -22.25
C SER A 940 -9.37 -9.48 -22.43
N GLU A 941 -9.25 -8.16 -22.56
CA GLU A 941 -10.37 -7.27 -22.85
C GLU A 941 -10.91 -7.49 -24.27
N MET A 942 -10.08 -7.84 -25.26
CA MET A 942 -10.54 -8.14 -26.62
C MET A 942 -11.35 -9.45 -26.71
N ASN A 943 -10.93 -10.49 -25.99
CA ASN A 943 -11.71 -11.72 -25.86
C ASN A 943 -13.03 -11.48 -25.12
N THR A 944 -12.98 -10.62 -24.09
CA THR A 944 -14.15 -10.18 -23.33
C THR A 944 -15.14 -9.42 -24.23
N LEU A 945 -14.68 -8.46 -25.03
CA LEU A 945 -15.52 -7.78 -26.01
C LEU A 945 -16.16 -8.75 -27.00
N ARG A 946 -15.39 -9.71 -27.53
CA ARG A 946 -15.92 -10.73 -28.44
C ARG A 946 -17.08 -11.52 -27.80
N ALA A 947 -16.96 -11.87 -26.52
CA ALA A 947 -18.01 -12.54 -25.77
C ALA A 947 -19.23 -11.64 -25.53
N THR A 948 -19.05 -10.40 -25.06
CA THR A 948 -20.16 -9.47 -24.75
C THR A 948 -20.88 -8.94 -25.98
N ASP A 949 -20.17 -8.75 -27.10
CA ASP A 949 -20.78 -8.39 -28.38
C ASP A 949 -21.70 -9.50 -28.91
N GLY A 950 -21.53 -10.74 -28.43
CA GLY A 950 -22.24 -11.92 -28.90
C GLY A 950 -21.76 -12.43 -30.25
N ALA A 951 -20.45 -12.32 -30.51
CA ALA A 951 -19.87 -12.69 -31.80
C ALA A 951 -20.10 -14.18 -32.14
N PRO A 952 -20.44 -14.51 -33.40
CA PRO A 952 -20.53 -15.90 -33.86
C PRO A 952 -19.25 -16.71 -33.57
N SER A 953 -19.40 -18.03 -33.44
CA SER A 953 -18.28 -18.99 -33.28
C SER A 953 -17.29 -18.99 -34.45
N SER A 954 -17.71 -18.47 -35.62
CA SER A 954 -16.91 -18.29 -36.84
C SER A 954 -16.18 -16.94 -36.93
N THR A 955 -16.51 -15.95 -36.09
CA THR A 955 -15.92 -14.60 -36.16
C THR A 955 -14.70 -14.48 -35.26
N TYR A 956 -13.61 -13.96 -35.86
CA TYR A 956 -12.35 -13.63 -35.21
C TYR A 956 -12.31 -12.12 -34.92
N TYR A 957 -11.77 -11.73 -33.77
CA TYR A 957 -11.57 -10.32 -33.39
C TYR A 957 -10.07 -9.99 -33.49
N TYR A 958 -9.75 -8.82 -34.04
CA TYR A 958 -8.38 -8.32 -34.12
C TYR A 958 -8.30 -6.87 -33.62
N GLY A 959 -7.77 -6.71 -32.41
CA GLY A 959 -7.62 -5.41 -31.76
C GLY A 959 -6.37 -4.70 -32.26
N VAL A 960 -6.54 -3.57 -32.92
CA VAL A 960 -5.40 -2.75 -33.37
C VAL A 960 -5.05 -1.76 -32.26
N VAL A 961 -3.85 -1.87 -31.71
CA VAL A 961 -3.28 -0.91 -30.74
C VAL A 961 -2.27 0.00 -31.42
N ARG A 962 -1.91 1.10 -30.77
CA ARG A 962 -0.93 2.06 -31.26
C ARG A 962 0.33 2.05 -30.41
N THR A 963 1.51 2.02 -31.04
CA THR A 963 2.80 1.87 -30.35
C THR A 963 3.77 3.03 -30.63
N SER A 964 4.55 3.43 -29.63
CA SER A 964 5.60 4.44 -29.76
C SER A 964 6.89 3.86 -30.37
N TYR A 965 7.21 2.61 -30.08
CA TYR A 965 8.42 1.88 -30.47
C TYR A 965 8.28 1.11 -31.80
N SER A 966 9.39 0.87 -32.48
CA SER A 966 9.45 0.22 -33.80
C SER A 966 9.89 -1.25 -33.80
N SER A 967 10.27 -1.81 -32.65
CA SER A 967 10.72 -3.20 -32.49
C SER A 967 10.43 -3.72 -31.08
N GLY A 968 10.40 -5.04 -30.93
CA GLY A 968 9.87 -5.74 -29.75
C GLY A 968 8.57 -6.48 -30.09
N ILE A 969 7.73 -6.70 -29.09
CA ILE A 969 6.41 -7.33 -29.25
C ILE A 969 5.54 -6.48 -30.17
N ALA A 970 4.95 -7.12 -31.18
CA ALA A 970 4.11 -6.47 -32.19
C ALA A 970 2.64 -6.90 -32.14
N GLY A 971 2.34 -8.02 -31.45
CA GLY A 971 1.02 -8.60 -31.29
C GLY A 971 1.01 -9.73 -30.25
N TYR A 972 -0.19 -10.26 -30.01
CA TYR A 972 -0.48 -11.47 -29.24
C TYR A 972 -1.81 -12.08 -29.70
N GLY A 973 -1.93 -13.40 -29.62
CA GLY A 973 -3.13 -14.18 -29.89
C GLY A 973 -3.36 -15.31 -28.88
N TYR A 974 -4.31 -16.18 -29.20
CA TYR A 974 -4.62 -17.38 -28.42
C TYR A 974 -4.35 -18.62 -29.25
N VAL A 975 -3.77 -19.66 -28.64
CA VAL A 975 -3.41 -20.92 -29.31
C VAL A 975 -4.23 -22.09 -28.75
N PRO A 976 -5.28 -22.56 -29.44
CA PRO A 976 -6.04 -21.87 -30.51
C PRO A 976 -6.98 -20.79 -29.96
N GLY A 977 -7.65 -20.04 -30.84
CA GLY A 977 -8.65 -19.07 -30.39
C GLY A 977 -9.43 -18.32 -31.47
N ARG A 978 -9.95 -17.16 -31.06
CA ARG A 978 -10.81 -16.26 -31.87
C ARG A 978 -10.55 -14.77 -31.61
N ALA A 979 -9.51 -14.43 -30.87
CA ALA A 979 -9.13 -13.06 -30.59
C ALA A 979 -7.61 -12.93 -30.66
N ALA A 980 -7.16 -11.76 -31.12
CA ALA A 980 -5.78 -11.35 -31.18
C ALA A 980 -5.70 -9.82 -31.07
N VAL A 981 -4.52 -9.31 -30.77
CA VAL A 981 -4.19 -7.88 -30.77
C VAL A 981 -2.87 -7.66 -31.50
N GLY A 982 -2.70 -6.50 -32.15
CA GLY A 982 -1.45 -6.15 -32.83
C GLY A 982 -1.34 -4.67 -33.17
N TRP A 983 -0.14 -4.23 -33.55
CA TRP A 983 0.17 -2.80 -33.70
C TRP A 983 -0.35 -2.15 -35.00
N ASP A 984 -0.52 -0.81 -34.97
CA ASP A 984 -1.00 0.02 -36.08
C ASP A 984 0.01 0.26 -37.22
N ARG A 985 1.17 -0.39 -37.17
CA ARG A 985 2.35 -0.10 -38.00
C ARG A 985 2.29 -0.79 -39.36
N LEU A 986 1.38 -0.38 -40.23
CA LEU A 986 1.44 -0.78 -41.65
C LEU A 986 2.75 -0.30 -42.30
N PRO A 987 3.41 -1.12 -43.15
CA PRO A 987 2.97 -2.43 -43.64
C PRO A 987 3.27 -3.62 -42.71
N SER A 988 4.14 -3.52 -41.68
CA SER A 988 4.50 -4.69 -40.86
C SER A 988 3.32 -5.29 -40.08
N GLY A 989 2.33 -4.46 -39.70
CA GLY A 989 1.08 -4.90 -39.07
C GLY A 989 0.25 -5.91 -39.88
N ASP A 990 0.42 -5.98 -41.20
CA ASP A 990 -0.20 -7.00 -42.09
C ASP A 990 0.43 -8.39 -41.91
N GLY A 991 1.76 -8.45 -41.80
CA GLY A 991 2.48 -9.69 -41.49
C GLY A 991 2.21 -10.18 -40.06
N VAL A 992 2.16 -9.24 -39.10
CA VAL A 992 1.80 -9.52 -37.70
C VAL A 992 0.38 -10.08 -37.61
N ALA A 993 -0.63 -9.42 -38.22
CA ALA A 993 -1.99 -9.93 -38.21
C ALA A 993 -2.10 -11.36 -38.78
N ALA A 994 -1.34 -11.65 -39.84
CA ALA A 994 -1.25 -12.99 -40.40
C ALA A 994 -0.58 -14.01 -39.44
N HIS A 995 0.39 -13.60 -38.62
CA HIS A 995 1.03 -14.41 -37.56
C HIS A 995 0.03 -14.72 -36.42
N GLU A 996 -0.60 -13.70 -35.84
CA GLU A 996 -1.56 -13.86 -34.72
C GLU A 996 -2.77 -14.73 -35.13
N TRP A 997 -3.22 -14.61 -36.38
CA TRP A 997 -4.26 -15.48 -36.91
C TRP A 997 -3.78 -16.93 -37.12
N GLY A 998 -2.50 -17.15 -37.42
CA GLY A 998 -1.89 -18.48 -37.39
C GLY A 998 -1.95 -19.13 -36.01
N HIS A 999 -1.64 -18.37 -34.96
CA HIS A 999 -1.84 -18.79 -33.57
C HIS A 999 -3.31 -19.12 -33.26
N ASN A 1000 -4.24 -18.24 -33.65
CA ASN A 1000 -5.68 -18.50 -33.55
C ASN A 1000 -6.12 -19.77 -34.32
N PHE A 1001 -5.46 -20.10 -35.44
CA PHE A 1001 -5.61 -21.36 -36.19
C PHE A 1001 -4.82 -22.55 -35.59
N SER A 1002 -4.54 -22.50 -34.28
CA SER A 1002 -3.87 -23.56 -33.51
C SER A 1002 -2.42 -23.83 -33.89
N ARG A 1003 -1.70 -22.88 -34.49
CA ARG A 1003 -0.27 -23.06 -34.85
C ARG A 1003 0.65 -22.58 -33.74
N SER A 1004 1.72 -23.33 -33.51
CA SER A 1004 2.90 -22.89 -32.74
C SER A 1004 3.92 -22.26 -33.69
N HIS A 1005 5.01 -21.70 -33.16
CA HIS A 1005 6.06 -21.10 -33.97
C HIS A 1005 6.76 -22.10 -34.89
N ALA A 1006 7.29 -21.63 -36.02
CA ALA A 1006 8.30 -22.34 -36.79
C ALA A 1006 9.69 -22.11 -36.15
N PRO A 1007 10.63 -23.07 -36.23
CA PRO A 1007 11.92 -22.99 -35.54
C PRO A 1007 12.93 -22.07 -36.26
N CYS A 1008 12.60 -20.79 -36.40
CA CYS A 1008 13.48 -19.73 -36.88
C CYS A 1008 13.36 -18.48 -36.00
N GLY A 1009 14.46 -18.08 -35.35
CA GLY A 1009 14.50 -16.96 -34.40
C GLY A 1009 13.83 -17.23 -33.04
N THR A 1010 13.25 -18.42 -32.84
CA THR A 1010 12.57 -18.87 -31.63
C THR A 1010 12.58 -20.41 -31.55
N SER A 1011 12.25 -20.97 -30.38
CA SER A 1011 11.94 -22.40 -30.23
C SER A 1011 10.61 -22.71 -30.93
N GLY A 1012 10.66 -23.46 -32.02
CA GLY A 1012 9.47 -23.84 -32.79
C GLY A 1012 8.85 -25.18 -32.40
N ASP A 1013 7.76 -25.51 -33.09
CA ASP A 1013 7.12 -26.83 -33.07
C ASP A 1013 8.13 -27.93 -33.40
N ALA A 1014 8.32 -28.90 -32.49
CA ALA A 1014 9.25 -30.01 -32.65
C ALA A 1014 8.87 -30.95 -33.82
N ASN A 1015 7.64 -30.87 -34.32
CA ASN A 1015 7.15 -31.62 -35.48
C ASN A 1015 7.36 -30.86 -36.81
N TYR A 1016 7.89 -29.64 -36.78
CA TYR A 1016 8.10 -28.83 -37.98
C TYR A 1016 9.21 -29.45 -38.85
N PRO A 1017 8.92 -29.85 -40.10
CA PRO A 1017 9.77 -30.80 -40.84
C PRO A 1017 11.05 -30.21 -41.45
N TYR A 1018 11.22 -28.88 -41.45
CA TYR A 1018 12.32 -28.21 -42.14
C TYR A 1018 13.22 -27.45 -41.16
N ALA A 1019 14.51 -27.84 -41.12
CA ALA A 1019 15.51 -27.26 -40.23
C ALA A 1019 15.65 -25.75 -40.45
N GLY A 1020 15.81 -24.99 -39.36
CA GLY A 1020 15.87 -23.52 -39.40
C GLY A 1020 14.55 -22.85 -39.80
N GLY A 1021 13.42 -23.56 -39.76
CA GLY A 1021 12.09 -22.98 -39.99
C GLY A 1021 11.84 -22.48 -41.42
N VAL A 1022 12.57 -23.03 -42.41
CA VAL A 1022 12.35 -22.70 -43.84
C VAL A 1022 11.08 -23.36 -44.39
N ILE A 1023 10.53 -22.86 -45.51
CA ILE A 1023 9.28 -23.39 -46.09
C ILE A 1023 9.44 -24.73 -46.83
N GLY A 1024 10.67 -25.14 -47.14
CA GLY A 1024 11.02 -26.46 -47.66
C GLY A 1024 10.66 -26.74 -49.13
N ASN A 1025 9.68 -26.03 -49.69
CA ASN A 1025 9.16 -26.24 -51.04
C ASN A 1025 8.99 -24.91 -51.81
N HIS A 1026 8.77 -24.96 -53.13
CA HIS A 1026 8.61 -23.76 -53.95
C HIS A 1026 7.25 -23.09 -53.75
N GLY A 1027 7.27 -21.87 -53.22
CA GLY A 1027 6.08 -21.02 -53.11
C GLY A 1027 5.81 -20.20 -54.38
N TRP A 1028 4.63 -19.58 -54.43
CA TRP A 1028 4.25 -18.62 -55.49
C TRP A 1028 3.51 -17.43 -54.90
N ASN A 1029 4.01 -16.22 -55.17
CA ASN A 1029 3.37 -14.97 -54.77
C ASN A 1029 2.48 -14.44 -55.91
N PRO A 1030 1.14 -14.49 -55.79
CA PRO A 1030 0.23 -14.08 -56.86
C PRO A 1030 0.21 -12.56 -57.11
N SER A 1031 0.70 -11.73 -56.17
CA SER A 1031 0.72 -10.27 -56.34
C SER A 1031 1.86 -9.78 -57.23
N THR A 1032 2.98 -10.50 -57.26
CA THR A 1032 4.16 -10.19 -58.08
C THR A 1032 4.36 -11.17 -59.24
N ASN A 1033 3.59 -12.26 -59.25
CA ASN A 1033 3.79 -13.43 -60.11
C ASN A 1033 5.23 -13.97 -60.08
N THR A 1034 5.81 -14.07 -58.87
CA THR A 1034 7.16 -14.62 -58.65
C THR A 1034 7.10 -15.90 -57.84
N LEU A 1035 8.06 -16.81 -58.07
CA LEU A 1035 8.27 -17.94 -57.17
C LEU A 1035 8.92 -17.45 -55.86
N VAL A 1036 8.68 -18.20 -54.80
CA VAL A 1036 9.36 -18.07 -53.50
C VAL A 1036 10.29 -19.27 -53.34
N ALA A 1037 11.52 -19.01 -52.88
CA ALA A 1037 12.52 -20.05 -52.72
C ALA A 1037 12.22 -20.97 -51.52
N PRO A 1038 12.55 -22.27 -51.56
CA PRO A 1038 12.41 -23.21 -50.44
C PRO A 1038 13.13 -22.77 -49.15
N THR A 1039 14.11 -21.88 -49.28
CA THR A 1039 14.92 -21.28 -48.21
C THR A 1039 14.31 -20.02 -47.59
N ALA A 1040 13.16 -19.53 -48.09
CA ALA A 1040 12.37 -18.52 -47.37
C ALA A 1040 11.86 -19.11 -46.05
N THR A 1041 11.65 -18.27 -45.03
CA THR A 1041 11.25 -18.76 -43.70
C THR A 1041 9.73 -18.82 -43.56
N ASP A 1042 9.21 -19.71 -42.73
CA ASP A 1042 7.77 -19.78 -42.47
C ASP A 1042 7.31 -18.57 -41.64
N LEU A 1043 6.12 -18.08 -41.94
CA LEU A 1043 5.47 -16.94 -41.30
C LEU A 1043 5.35 -17.10 -39.78
N MET A 1044 5.25 -18.33 -39.27
CA MET A 1044 5.19 -18.60 -37.84
C MET A 1044 6.57 -18.50 -37.15
N GLY A 1045 7.66 -18.17 -37.86
CA GLY A 1045 8.95 -17.81 -37.26
C GLY A 1045 9.12 -16.30 -37.06
N TYR A 1046 10.25 -15.88 -36.47
CA TYR A 1046 10.62 -14.46 -36.31
C TYR A 1046 11.68 -13.98 -37.31
N CYS A 1047 12.03 -14.81 -38.29
CA CYS A 1047 13.03 -14.50 -39.31
C CYS A 1047 12.47 -13.60 -40.43
N GLY A 1048 13.36 -12.98 -41.20
CA GLY A 1048 12.99 -12.15 -42.36
C GLY A 1048 12.69 -12.98 -43.62
N ASN A 1049 12.04 -12.36 -44.61
CA ASN A 1049 11.63 -12.99 -45.88
C ASN A 1049 10.67 -14.18 -45.65
N THR A 1050 9.53 -13.89 -45.00
CA THR A 1050 8.54 -14.89 -44.61
C THR A 1050 7.56 -15.28 -45.72
N TRP A 1051 7.17 -16.55 -45.72
CA TRP A 1051 6.12 -17.13 -46.55
C TRP A 1051 5.43 -18.28 -45.81
N ILE A 1052 4.67 -19.15 -46.47
CA ILE A 1052 4.03 -20.32 -45.85
C ILE A 1052 4.65 -21.65 -46.28
N SER A 1053 4.85 -22.56 -45.34
CA SER A 1053 5.14 -23.97 -45.59
C SER A 1053 3.88 -24.78 -45.90
N ASP A 1054 4.05 -25.91 -46.60
CA ASP A 1054 2.97 -26.89 -46.78
C ASP A 1054 2.51 -27.49 -45.45
N TYR A 1055 3.39 -27.56 -44.45
CA TYR A 1055 3.08 -28.01 -43.09
C TYR A 1055 2.02 -27.11 -42.43
N ASN A 1056 2.31 -25.80 -42.32
CA ASN A 1056 1.37 -24.87 -41.71
C ASN A 1056 0.13 -24.61 -42.59
N TRP A 1057 0.27 -24.58 -43.93
CA TRP A 1057 -0.87 -24.53 -44.85
C TRP A 1057 -1.84 -25.71 -44.65
N THR A 1058 -1.33 -26.93 -44.61
CA THR A 1058 -2.15 -28.15 -44.46
C THR A 1058 -2.78 -28.24 -43.07
N ALA A 1059 -2.05 -27.87 -42.02
CA ALA A 1059 -2.58 -27.84 -40.66
C ALA A 1059 -3.71 -26.80 -40.50
N VAL A 1060 -3.53 -25.57 -41.03
CA VAL A 1060 -4.58 -24.55 -41.00
C VAL A 1060 -5.77 -24.91 -41.88
N MET A 1061 -5.58 -25.55 -43.04
CA MET A 1061 -6.68 -26.10 -43.84
C MET A 1061 -7.51 -27.08 -43.01
N ASN A 1062 -6.87 -28.07 -42.37
CA ASN A 1062 -7.55 -29.06 -41.54
C ASN A 1062 -8.27 -28.43 -40.33
N TYR A 1063 -7.62 -27.49 -39.63
CA TYR A 1063 -8.22 -26.75 -38.51
C TYR A 1063 -9.45 -25.94 -38.95
N ARG A 1064 -9.34 -25.17 -40.05
CA ARG A 1064 -10.44 -24.32 -40.52
C ARG A 1064 -11.61 -25.15 -41.02
N GLN A 1065 -11.36 -26.31 -41.65
CA GLN A 1065 -12.44 -27.23 -42.06
C GLN A 1065 -13.21 -27.80 -40.86
N THR A 1066 -12.53 -28.31 -39.82
CA THR A 1066 -13.21 -28.87 -38.64
C THR A 1066 -13.88 -27.79 -37.78
N ALA A 1067 -13.21 -26.66 -37.54
CA ALA A 1067 -13.76 -25.54 -36.77
C ALA A 1067 -14.95 -24.86 -37.48
N GLY A 1068 -14.98 -24.85 -38.82
CA GLY A 1068 -16.08 -24.31 -39.61
C GLY A 1068 -17.31 -25.22 -39.72
N SER A 1069 -17.18 -26.52 -39.39
CA SER A 1069 -18.32 -27.45 -39.29
C SER A 1069 -19.09 -27.34 -37.97
N LEU A 1070 -18.63 -26.50 -37.03
CA LEU A 1070 -19.41 -26.14 -35.84
C LEU A 1070 -20.57 -25.25 -36.26
N VAL A 1071 -21.77 -25.82 -36.35
CA VAL A 1071 -23.01 -25.12 -36.73
C VAL A 1071 -23.14 -23.81 -35.95
N ALA A 1072 -23.34 -22.72 -36.68
CA ALA A 1072 -23.64 -21.42 -36.09
C ALA A 1072 -25.05 -21.44 -35.48
N SER A 1073 -25.16 -21.96 -34.26
CA SER A 1073 -26.34 -21.81 -33.43
C SER A 1073 -26.71 -20.33 -33.33
N ALA A 1074 -27.99 -20.01 -33.51
CA ALA A 1074 -28.48 -18.65 -33.33
C ALA A 1074 -28.31 -18.25 -31.86
N ASN A 1075 -27.20 -17.58 -31.57
CA ASN A 1075 -26.80 -17.15 -30.23
C ASN A 1075 -27.70 -16.00 -29.77
N VAL A 1076 -28.89 -16.34 -29.27
CA VAL A 1076 -29.88 -15.39 -28.74
C VAL A 1076 -29.23 -14.58 -27.61
N LYS A 1077 -29.23 -13.25 -27.75
CA LYS A 1077 -28.84 -12.36 -26.65
C LYS A 1077 -29.91 -12.39 -25.57
N GLY A 1078 -29.50 -12.59 -24.33
CA GLY A 1078 -30.33 -12.42 -23.14
C GLY A 1078 -29.54 -11.70 -22.06
N ASP A 1079 -30.15 -11.51 -20.89
CA ASP A 1079 -29.41 -11.05 -19.72
C ASP A 1079 -28.45 -12.15 -19.24
N GLY A 1080 -27.22 -11.75 -18.93
CA GLY A 1080 -26.17 -12.63 -18.45
C GLY A 1080 -25.20 -11.93 -17.50
N LEU A 1081 -24.38 -12.71 -16.82
CA LEU A 1081 -23.24 -12.23 -16.05
C LEU A 1081 -21.95 -12.58 -16.79
N LEU A 1082 -21.18 -11.56 -17.15
CA LEU A 1082 -19.81 -11.72 -17.61
C LEU A 1082 -18.92 -12.13 -16.43
N VAL A 1083 -18.28 -13.30 -16.53
CA VAL A 1083 -17.23 -13.78 -15.63
C VAL A 1083 -15.96 -14.00 -16.44
N TRP A 1084 -14.87 -13.36 -16.04
CA TRP A 1084 -13.65 -13.28 -16.83
C TRP A 1084 -12.41 -13.19 -15.94
N GLY A 1085 -11.25 -13.51 -16.51
CA GLY A 1085 -10.00 -13.52 -15.78
C GLY A 1085 -8.85 -14.17 -16.55
N ARG A 1086 -7.74 -14.36 -15.84
CA ARG A 1086 -6.53 -15.03 -16.33
C ARG A 1086 -5.99 -16.01 -15.31
N VAL A 1087 -5.16 -16.93 -15.76
CA VAL A 1087 -4.46 -17.95 -14.98
C VAL A 1087 -3.00 -17.76 -15.30
N VAL A 1088 -2.21 -17.31 -14.33
CA VAL A 1088 -0.81 -16.93 -14.50
C VAL A 1088 0.03 -17.83 -13.62
N ASP A 1089 0.87 -18.67 -14.22
CA ASP A 1089 1.70 -19.68 -13.56
C ASP A 1089 0.88 -20.65 -12.66
N GLY A 1090 -0.41 -20.80 -12.98
CA GLY A 1090 -1.40 -21.57 -12.23
C GLY A 1090 -2.24 -20.78 -11.22
N ASP A 1091 -1.91 -19.51 -10.94
CA ASP A 1091 -2.71 -18.63 -10.08
C ASP A 1091 -3.90 -18.04 -10.85
N ILE A 1092 -5.13 -18.39 -10.43
CA ILE A 1092 -6.37 -17.88 -11.01
C ILE A 1092 -6.61 -16.44 -10.52
N ARG A 1093 -6.66 -15.48 -11.43
CA ARG A 1093 -6.89 -14.06 -11.17
C ARG A 1093 -8.23 -13.65 -11.79
N LEU A 1094 -9.27 -13.58 -10.97
CA LEU A 1094 -10.61 -13.16 -11.38
C LEU A 1094 -10.72 -11.65 -11.50
N GLU A 1095 -11.31 -11.18 -12.59
CA GLU A 1095 -11.73 -9.79 -12.75
C GLU A 1095 -13.15 -9.58 -12.18
N PRO A 1096 -13.56 -8.34 -11.89
CA PRO A 1096 -14.92 -8.04 -11.44
C PRO A 1096 -15.96 -8.42 -12.50
N ALA A 1097 -17.04 -9.08 -12.07
CA ALA A 1097 -18.11 -9.52 -12.96
C ALA A 1097 -19.13 -8.41 -13.24
N PHE A 1098 -19.74 -8.43 -14.43
CA PHE A 1098 -20.69 -7.39 -14.87
C PHE A 1098 -21.95 -8.01 -15.46
N ARG A 1099 -23.13 -7.45 -15.14
CA ARG A 1099 -24.37 -7.79 -15.86
C ARG A 1099 -24.33 -7.22 -17.28
N VAL A 1100 -24.47 -8.09 -18.27
CA VAL A 1100 -24.38 -7.80 -19.71
C VAL A 1100 -25.60 -8.37 -20.45
N THR A 1101 -25.89 -7.86 -21.64
CA THR A 1101 -26.93 -8.40 -22.52
C THR A 1101 -26.26 -9.10 -23.71
N ALA A 1102 -25.93 -10.37 -23.52
CA ALA A 1102 -25.07 -11.16 -24.40
C ALA A 1102 -25.52 -12.64 -24.42
N PRO A 1103 -25.14 -13.43 -25.43
CA PRO A 1103 -25.48 -14.84 -25.48
C PRO A 1103 -24.73 -15.64 -24.42
N ALA A 1104 -25.41 -16.62 -23.82
CA ALA A 1104 -24.78 -17.51 -22.86
C ALA A 1104 -23.65 -18.33 -23.52
N THR A 1105 -22.54 -18.50 -22.80
CA THR A 1105 -21.40 -19.31 -23.25
C THR A 1105 -21.68 -20.79 -22.98
N PRO A 1106 -21.57 -21.68 -23.98
CA PRO A 1106 -21.75 -23.12 -23.78
C PRO A 1106 -20.60 -23.69 -22.94
N ALA A 1107 -20.86 -24.80 -22.24
CA ALA A 1107 -19.83 -25.52 -21.50
C ALA A 1107 -18.70 -25.98 -22.45
N ALA A 1108 -17.44 -25.80 -22.01
CA ALA A 1108 -16.28 -26.21 -22.78
C ALA A 1108 -16.17 -27.75 -22.87
N ARG A 1109 -15.76 -28.25 -24.05
CA ARG A 1109 -15.57 -29.69 -24.28
C ARG A 1109 -14.31 -30.23 -23.61
N LEU A 1110 -13.25 -29.42 -23.58
CA LEU A 1110 -11.98 -29.70 -22.90
C LEU A 1110 -11.80 -28.70 -21.76
N ALA A 1111 -12.74 -28.72 -20.81
CA ALA A 1111 -12.77 -27.76 -19.72
C ALA A 1111 -11.51 -27.91 -18.83
N THR A 1112 -10.71 -26.85 -18.74
CA THR A 1112 -9.56 -26.77 -17.84
C THR A 1112 -9.91 -26.13 -16.51
N HIS A 1113 -11.03 -25.40 -16.43
CA HIS A 1113 -11.49 -24.68 -15.25
C HIS A 1113 -13.02 -24.79 -15.11
N ARG A 1114 -13.56 -24.42 -13.96
CA ARG A 1114 -15.01 -24.35 -13.71
C ARG A 1114 -15.36 -23.03 -13.04
N VAL A 1115 -16.33 -22.31 -13.61
CA VAL A 1115 -17.01 -21.19 -12.96
C VAL A 1115 -18.15 -21.72 -12.11
N GLU A 1116 -18.29 -21.19 -10.90
CA GLU A 1116 -19.39 -21.49 -9.99
C GLU A 1116 -19.97 -20.19 -9.43
N LEU A 1117 -21.29 -20.04 -9.52
CA LEU A 1117 -22.05 -19.02 -8.85
C LEU A 1117 -22.63 -19.64 -7.57
N LEU A 1118 -22.36 -19.03 -6.43
CA LEU A 1118 -22.78 -19.53 -5.11
C LEU A 1118 -23.62 -18.48 -4.38
N ASP A 1119 -24.53 -18.94 -3.52
CA ASP A 1119 -25.27 -18.07 -2.61
C ASP A 1119 -24.51 -17.74 -1.33
N ASP A 1120 -25.15 -16.99 -0.43
CA ASP A 1120 -24.53 -16.58 0.82
C ASP A 1120 -24.20 -17.75 1.77
N ASN A 1121 -24.78 -18.94 1.56
CA ASN A 1121 -24.44 -20.16 2.28
C ASN A 1121 -23.31 -20.96 1.61
N GLY A 1122 -22.83 -20.54 0.43
CA GLY A 1122 -21.89 -21.29 -0.39
C GLY A 1122 -22.54 -22.41 -1.21
N ALA A 1123 -23.87 -22.51 -1.25
CA ALA A 1123 -24.57 -23.48 -2.07
C ALA A 1123 -24.53 -23.04 -3.54
N SER A 1124 -24.25 -23.98 -4.46
CA SER A 1124 -24.13 -23.64 -5.88
C SER A 1124 -25.49 -23.34 -6.50
N LEU A 1125 -25.59 -22.17 -7.12
CA LEU A 1125 -26.73 -21.71 -7.91
C LEU A 1125 -26.58 -22.11 -9.39
N LEU A 1126 -25.33 -22.17 -9.90
CA LEU A 1126 -25.00 -22.56 -11.27
C LEU A 1126 -23.50 -22.91 -11.37
N GLN A 1127 -23.16 -23.95 -12.13
CA GLN A 1127 -21.78 -24.29 -12.51
C GLN A 1127 -21.61 -24.33 -14.03
N LEU A 1128 -20.52 -23.76 -14.54
CA LEU A 1128 -20.15 -23.78 -15.97
C LEU A 1128 -18.71 -24.29 -16.13
N PRO A 1129 -18.49 -25.46 -16.75
CA PRO A 1129 -17.17 -25.89 -17.20
C PRO A 1129 -16.65 -24.98 -18.31
N ILE A 1130 -15.43 -24.48 -18.18
CA ILE A 1130 -14.81 -23.52 -19.10
C ILE A 1130 -13.38 -23.93 -19.47
N GLU A 1131 -12.90 -23.40 -20.59
CA GLU A 1131 -11.53 -23.57 -21.05
C GLU A 1131 -10.83 -22.20 -20.99
N ALA A 1132 -9.75 -22.10 -20.22
CA ALA A 1132 -8.85 -20.97 -20.27
C ALA A 1132 -7.88 -21.17 -21.45
N SER A 1133 -8.01 -20.32 -22.48
CA SER A 1133 -7.21 -20.40 -23.71
C SER A 1133 -5.77 -19.94 -23.45
N THR A 1134 -4.80 -20.73 -23.89
CA THR A 1134 -3.36 -20.41 -23.82
C THR A 1134 -3.05 -19.19 -24.69
N VAL A 1135 -2.23 -18.28 -24.17
CA VAL A 1135 -1.70 -17.13 -24.93
C VAL A 1135 -0.36 -17.53 -25.57
N ASP A 1136 -0.06 -16.99 -26.76
CA ASP A 1136 1.27 -17.09 -27.38
C ASP A 1136 2.28 -16.12 -26.75
N HIS A 1137 3.52 -16.13 -27.25
CA HIS A 1137 4.64 -15.22 -26.91
C HIS A 1137 4.95 -14.96 -25.42
N VAL A 1138 4.38 -15.73 -24.48
CA VAL A 1138 4.72 -15.67 -23.05
C VAL A 1138 6.19 -16.05 -22.84
N GLN A 1139 6.84 -15.41 -21.85
CA GLN A 1139 8.27 -15.60 -21.64
C GLN A 1139 8.59 -17.03 -21.15
N PRO A 1140 9.74 -17.63 -21.52
CA PRO A 1140 10.12 -18.96 -21.06
C PRO A 1140 10.12 -19.08 -19.53
N GLY A 1141 9.38 -20.05 -19.01
CA GLY A 1141 9.17 -20.24 -17.56
C GLY A 1141 7.89 -19.59 -17.01
N HIS A 1142 7.15 -18.82 -17.82
CA HIS A 1142 5.81 -18.33 -17.49
C HIS A 1142 4.73 -18.99 -18.35
N GLU A 1143 3.55 -19.21 -17.76
CA GLU A 1143 2.34 -19.67 -18.46
C GLU A 1143 1.20 -18.68 -18.19
N GLU A 1144 0.65 -18.05 -19.24
CA GLU A 1144 -0.62 -17.33 -19.13
C GLU A 1144 -1.71 -17.97 -20.00
N ARG A 1145 -2.89 -18.17 -19.37
CA ARG A 1145 -4.15 -18.51 -20.04
C ARG A 1145 -5.21 -17.49 -19.66
N GLN A 1146 -6.16 -17.20 -20.54
CA GLN A 1146 -7.24 -16.25 -20.23
C GLN A 1146 -8.62 -16.82 -20.61
N PHE A 1147 -9.66 -16.32 -19.95
CA PHE A 1147 -11.05 -16.71 -20.21
C PHE A 1147 -12.00 -15.51 -20.05
N ALA A 1148 -13.04 -15.49 -20.88
CA ALA A 1148 -14.19 -14.61 -20.72
C ALA A 1148 -15.45 -15.38 -21.12
N VAL A 1149 -16.40 -15.53 -20.19
CA VAL A 1149 -17.63 -16.29 -20.39
C VAL A 1149 -18.83 -15.51 -19.89
N VAL A 1150 -19.98 -15.73 -20.52
CA VAL A 1150 -21.27 -15.15 -20.11
C VAL A 1150 -22.15 -16.27 -19.59
N VAL A 1151 -22.56 -16.17 -18.33
CA VAL A 1151 -23.49 -17.11 -17.70
C VAL A 1151 -24.92 -16.56 -17.77
N PRO A 1152 -25.97 -17.35 -18.04
CA PRO A 1152 -27.36 -16.86 -18.04
C PRO A 1152 -27.74 -16.18 -16.71
N TRP A 1153 -28.37 -15.00 -16.78
CA TRP A 1153 -28.96 -14.36 -15.62
C TRP A 1153 -30.33 -14.97 -15.32
N SER A 1154 -30.73 -14.96 -14.05
CA SER A 1154 -32.04 -15.47 -13.61
C SER A 1154 -32.50 -14.76 -12.35
N ALA A 1155 -33.80 -14.82 -12.04
CA ALA A 1155 -34.35 -14.29 -10.78
C ALA A 1155 -33.66 -14.92 -9.55
N THR A 1156 -33.28 -16.20 -9.62
CA THR A 1156 -32.53 -16.89 -8.56
C THR A 1156 -31.15 -16.26 -8.35
N LEU A 1157 -30.44 -15.89 -9.42
CA LEU A 1157 -29.15 -15.20 -9.30
C LEU A 1157 -29.32 -13.75 -8.83
N GLU A 1158 -30.29 -13.01 -9.38
CA GLU A 1158 -30.62 -11.65 -8.95
C GLU A 1158 -30.84 -11.56 -7.43
N GLN A 1159 -31.61 -12.52 -6.89
CA GLN A 1159 -31.93 -12.61 -5.47
C GLN A 1159 -30.78 -13.15 -4.62
N ARG A 1160 -30.16 -14.28 -4.99
CA ARG A 1160 -29.30 -15.08 -4.07
C ARG A 1160 -27.81 -15.02 -4.36
N LEU A 1161 -27.35 -14.56 -5.52
CA LEU A 1161 -25.92 -14.55 -5.85
C LEU A 1161 -25.16 -13.64 -4.88
N SER A 1162 -24.20 -14.21 -4.15
CA SER A 1162 -23.21 -13.39 -3.41
C SER A 1162 -21.77 -13.79 -3.66
N GLN A 1163 -21.44 -15.00 -4.12
CA GLN A 1163 -20.05 -15.41 -4.38
C GLN A 1163 -19.85 -15.97 -5.79
N LEU A 1164 -18.76 -15.58 -6.44
CA LEU A 1164 -18.21 -16.21 -7.64
C LEU A 1164 -16.98 -17.01 -7.24
N ARG A 1165 -16.88 -18.27 -7.66
CA ARG A 1165 -15.69 -19.11 -7.52
C ARG A 1165 -15.24 -19.60 -8.89
N VAL A 1166 -13.93 -19.64 -9.12
CA VAL A 1166 -13.33 -20.36 -10.26
C VAL A 1166 -12.24 -21.29 -9.74
N SER A 1167 -12.27 -22.55 -10.17
CA SER A 1167 -11.30 -23.59 -9.81
C SER A 1167 -10.68 -24.20 -11.05
N ASP A 1168 -9.40 -24.55 -11.01
CA ASP A 1168 -8.77 -25.42 -12.01
C ASP A 1168 -9.40 -26.83 -11.91
N LEU A 1169 -9.73 -27.47 -13.02
CA LEU A 1169 -10.34 -28.82 -13.00
C LEU A 1169 -9.30 -29.95 -12.82
N ARG A 1170 -8.01 -29.62 -12.94
CA ARG A 1170 -6.87 -30.51 -12.71
C ARG A 1170 -6.36 -30.43 -11.26
N VAL A 1171 -6.55 -29.27 -10.62
CA VAL A 1171 -6.20 -28.99 -9.23
C VAL A 1171 -7.31 -28.13 -8.58
N PRO A 1172 -8.49 -28.68 -8.24
CA PRO A 1172 -9.63 -27.88 -7.76
C PRO A 1172 -9.39 -27.06 -6.50
N LEU A 1173 -8.38 -27.41 -5.70
CA LEU A 1173 -7.97 -26.62 -4.54
C LEU A 1173 -7.12 -25.39 -4.92
N ARG A 1174 -6.62 -25.29 -6.17
CA ARG A 1174 -6.33 -24.00 -6.82
C ARG A 1174 -7.66 -23.37 -7.23
N THR A 1175 -8.21 -22.57 -6.33
CA THR A 1175 -9.44 -21.83 -6.57
C THR A 1175 -9.36 -20.40 -6.04
N THR A 1176 -9.88 -19.47 -6.83
CA THR A 1176 -10.03 -18.07 -6.46
C THR A 1176 -11.52 -17.74 -6.42
N SER A 1177 -11.93 -16.94 -5.43
CA SER A 1177 -13.30 -16.46 -5.35
C SER A 1177 -13.37 -14.96 -5.07
N ARG A 1178 -14.48 -14.35 -5.49
CA ARG A 1178 -14.90 -12.99 -5.13
C ARG A 1178 -16.23 -13.11 -4.40
N ARG A 1179 -16.48 -12.25 -3.40
CA ARG A 1179 -17.82 -12.05 -2.82
C ARG A 1179 -18.30 -10.64 -3.09
N SER A 1180 -19.62 -10.51 -3.25
CA SER A 1180 -20.35 -9.25 -3.16
C SER A 1180 -20.16 -8.62 -1.78
N THR A 1181 -20.18 -7.30 -1.72
CA THR A 1181 -20.04 -6.54 -0.46
C THR A 1181 -21.34 -6.46 0.34
N VAL A 1182 -22.47 -6.90 -0.23
CA VAL A 1182 -23.77 -6.99 0.43
C VAL A 1182 -24.15 -8.46 0.59
N ALA A 1183 -24.27 -8.92 1.85
CA ALA A 1183 -24.82 -10.23 2.15
C ALA A 1183 -26.34 -10.23 1.89
N VAL A 1184 -26.87 -11.31 1.30
CA VAL A 1184 -28.30 -11.45 1.02
C VAL A 1184 -29.03 -12.02 2.24
N PRO A 1185 -30.03 -11.33 2.83
CA PRO A 1185 -30.81 -11.88 3.94
C PRO A 1185 -31.67 -13.09 3.52
N GLN A 1186 -31.73 -14.14 4.34
CA GLN A 1186 -32.48 -15.37 4.02
C GLN A 1186 -34.02 -15.28 4.17
N ALA A 1187 -34.56 -14.19 4.73
CA ALA A 1187 -35.90 -14.20 5.30
C ALA A 1187 -37.04 -14.09 4.26
N PHE A 1188 -37.67 -15.22 3.91
CA PHE A 1188 -39.00 -15.27 3.28
C PHE A 1188 -40.14 -14.93 4.28
N GLY A 1189 -39.95 -13.88 5.09
CA GLY A 1189 -41.01 -13.27 5.87
C GLY A 1189 -41.76 -12.22 5.03
N LYS A 1190 -43.05 -11.98 5.31
CA LYS A 1190 -43.83 -10.97 4.58
C LYS A 1190 -43.34 -9.54 4.81
N ASP A 1191 -42.54 -9.33 5.86
CA ASP A 1191 -42.08 -8.01 6.33
C ASP A 1191 -40.60 -7.73 6.02
N ALA A 1192 -39.96 -8.54 5.15
CA ALA A 1192 -38.57 -8.35 4.75
C ALA A 1192 -38.42 -7.12 3.82
N ASP A 1193 -37.68 -6.09 4.25
CA ASP A 1193 -37.44 -4.87 3.46
C ASP A 1193 -36.70 -5.20 2.14
N PRO A 1194 -37.31 -4.97 0.95
CA PRO A 1194 -36.67 -5.21 -0.33
C PRO A 1194 -35.37 -4.41 -0.55
N ARG A 1195 -35.17 -3.31 0.19
CA ARG A 1195 -33.95 -2.48 0.10
C ARG A 1195 -32.73 -3.16 0.70
N ALA A 1196 -32.89 -4.11 1.61
CA ALA A 1196 -31.78 -4.77 2.32
C ALA A 1196 -30.85 -5.59 1.39
N ALA A 1197 -31.34 -6.01 0.21
CA ALA A 1197 -30.56 -6.75 -0.78
C ALA A 1197 -29.99 -5.86 -1.92
N GLN A 1198 -30.20 -4.54 -1.86
CA GLN A 1198 -29.77 -3.59 -2.89
C GLN A 1198 -28.32 -3.11 -2.64
N LEU A 1199 -27.51 -3.04 -3.70
CA LEU A 1199 -26.14 -2.52 -3.56
C LEU A 1199 -26.15 -1.03 -3.20
N ALA A 1200 -25.35 -0.64 -2.21
CA ALA A 1200 -25.18 0.75 -1.79
C ALA A 1200 -24.67 1.63 -2.93
N ASP A 1201 -25.00 2.93 -2.94
CA ASP A 1201 -24.62 3.82 -4.03
C ASP A 1201 -23.10 3.87 -4.23
N PRO A 1202 -22.57 3.77 -5.47
CA PRO A 1202 -21.14 3.98 -5.75
C PRO A 1202 -20.65 5.38 -5.37
N ALA A 1203 -21.55 6.35 -5.14
CA ALA A 1203 -21.22 7.77 -5.01
C ALA A 1203 -20.42 8.25 -6.23
N ALA A 1204 -20.96 7.92 -7.42
CA ALA A 1204 -20.33 8.15 -8.70
C ALA A 1204 -20.38 9.63 -9.11
N ALA A 1205 -19.28 10.11 -9.70
CA ALA A 1205 -19.18 11.40 -10.36
C ALA A 1205 -18.81 11.15 -11.84
N LEU A 1206 -19.67 11.59 -12.75
CA LEU A 1206 -19.53 11.38 -14.19
C LEU A 1206 -19.30 12.71 -14.90
N GLU A 1207 -18.05 12.98 -15.31
CA GLU A 1207 -17.69 14.17 -16.10
C GLU A 1207 -17.97 13.85 -17.57
N ARG A 1208 -18.97 14.49 -18.20
CA ARG A 1208 -19.34 14.24 -19.61
C ARG A 1208 -18.70 15.30 -20.51
N ALA A 1209 -17.85 14.86 -21.43
CA ALA A 1209 -17.32 15.66 -22.53
C ALA A 1209 -17.99 15.25 -23.86
N PRO A 1210 -17.95 16.06 -24.93
CA PRO A 1210 -18.72 15.80 -26.15
C PRO A 1210 -18.45 14.46 -26.87
N ARG A 1211 -17.34 13.78 -26.57
CA ARG A 1211 -16.98 12.46 -27.14
C ARG A 1211 -16.46 11.44 -26.11
N GLN A 1212 -16.47 11.77 -24.83
CA GLN A 1212 -15.87 10.96 -23.75
C GLN A 1212 -16.67 11.08 -22.44
N VAL A 1213 -16.63 10.07 -21.59
CA VAL A 1213 -17.10 10.14 -20.20
C VAL A 1213 -15.98 9.76 -19.25
N LYS A 1214 -15.75 10.60 -18.25
CA LYS A 1214 -14.80 10.35 -17.16
C LYS A 1214 -15.55 9.76 -15.98
N VAL A 1215 -15.11 8.61 -15.50
CA VAL A 1215 -15.83 7.83 -14.49
C VAL A 1215 -15.06 7.83 -13.18
N ALA A 1216 -15.59 8.53 -12.19
CA ALA A 1216 -15.09 8.51 -10.81
C ALA A 1216 -16.15 7.98 -9.84
N TRP A 1217 -15.72 7.40 -8.72
CA TRP A 1217 -16.59 6.95 -7.63
C TRP A 1217 -15.87 7.06 -6.28
N ARG A 1218 -16.62 7.11 -5.17
CA ARG A 1218 -16.04 7.25 -3.82
C ARG A 1218 -16.24 6.03 -2.93
N ASN A 1219 -17.21 5.18 -3.23
CA ASN A 1219 -17.47 3.99 -2.45
C ASN A 1219 -16.48 2.86 -2.82
N SER A 1220 -15.56 2.56 -1.91
CA SER A 1220 -14.51 1.54 -2.09
C SER A 1220 -15.01 0.10 -2.17
N SER A 1221 -16.30 -0.16 -1.92
CA SER A 1221 -16.93 -1.45 -2.23
C SER A 1221 -16.89 -1.81 -3.72
N TYR A 1222 -16.76 -0.82 -4.62
CA TYR A 1222 -16.73 -1.04 -6.06
C TYR A 1222 -15.30 -1.10 -6.59
N ALA A 1223 -14.95 -2.23 -7.20
CA ALA A 1223 -13.59 -2.54 -7.66
C ALA A 1223 -13.28 -2.07 -9.09
N MET A 1224 -14.31 -1.93 -9.93
CA MET A 1224 -14.18 -1.56 -11.35
C MET A 1224 -15.54 -1.08 -11.89
N ALA A 1225 -15.51 -0.22 -12.90
CA ALA A 1225 -16.69 0.14 -13.69
C ALA A 1225 -16.53 -0.28 -15.16
N MET A 1226 -17.65 -0.61 -15.80
CA MET A 1226 -17.77 -0.87 -17.24
C MET A 1226 -18.68 0.21 -17.86
N VAL A 1227 -18.19 0.88 -18.90
CA VAL A 1227 -18.98 1.84 -19.68
C VAL A 1227 -19.52 1.13 -20.92
N ARG A 1228 -20.82 1.28 -21.21
CA ARG A 1228 -21.46 0.73 -22.40
C ARG A 1228 -22.44 1.71 -23.04
N ASP A 1229 -22.76 1.48 -24.30
CA ASP A 1229 -23.84 2.15 -25.01
C ASP A 1229 -25.19 1.88 -24.31
N ALA A 1230 -25.94 2.94 -24.00
CA ALA A 1230 -27.22 2.83 -23.30
C ALA A 1230 -28.35 2.22 -24.15
N ASN A 1231 -28.20 2.22 -25.47
CA ASN A 1231 -29.23 1.74 -26.41
C ASN A 1231 -28.92 0.33 -26.93
N THR A 1232 -27.64 0.02 -27.20
CA THR A 1232 -27.23 -1.26 -27.81
C THR A 1232 -26.61 -2.25 -26.82
N GLY A 1233 -26.22 -1.79 -25.64
CA GLY A 1233 -25.46 -2.56 -24.66
C GLY A 1233 -23.98 -2.81 -25.04
N GLU A 1234 -23.50 -2.26 -26.18
CA GLU A 1234 -22.12 -2.41 -26.64
C GLU A 1234 -21.13 -1.86 -25.60
N VAL A 1235 -20.20 -2.70 -25.13
CA VAL A 1235 -19.16 -2.28 -24.19
C VAL A 1235 -18.19 -1.33 -24.89
N MET A 1236 -17.99 -0.15 -24.30
CA MET A 1236 -17.12 0.92 -24.80
C MET A 1236 -15.76 0.95 -24.10
N GLY A 1237 -15.69 0.54 -22.83
CA GLY A 1237 -14.42 0.50 -22.09
C GLY A 1237 -14.57 0.06 -20.65
N PHE A 1238 -13.46 -0.36 -20.05
CA PHE A 1238 -13.36 -0.73 -18.63
C PHE A 1238 -12.54 0.30 -17.86
N VAL A 1239 -13.00 0.65 -16.66
CA VAL A 1239 -12.39 1.66 -15.78
C VAL A 1239 -11.93 0.98 -14.50
N ARG A 1240 -10.61 0.76 -14.40
CA ARG A 1240 -9.91 0.32 -13.17
C ARG A 1240 -9.45 1.49 -12.30
N GLN A 1241 -9.08 2.61 -12.93
CA GLN A 1241 -8.54 3.78 -12.24
C GLN A 1241 -9.63 4.84 -12.05
N ASN A 1242 -9.80 5.28 -10.81
CA ASN A 1242 -10.80 6.26 -10.41
C ASN A 1242 -10.57 7.59 -11.14
N GLY A 1243 -11.51 8.01 -11.99
CA GLY A 1243 -11.39 9.23 -12.80
C GLY A 1243 -10.74 9.06 -14.17
N ALA A 1244 -10.55 7.83 -14.67
CA ALA A 1244 -10.18 7.61 -16.07
C ALA A 1244 -11.34 7.92 -17.03
N ALA A 1245 -11.02 8.18 -18.30
CA ALA A 1245 -12.00 8.51 -19.35
C ALA A 1245 -12.17 7.37 -20.36
N VAL A 1246 -13.41 7.13 -20.78
CA VAL A 1246 -13.78 6.21 -21.87
C VAL A 1246 -14.33 7.01 -23.05
N ALA A 1247 -13.92 6.65 -24.27
CA ALA A 1247 -14.45 7.26 -25.49
C ALA A 1247 -15.86 6.74 -25.80
N THR A 1248 -16.82 7.66 -25.88
CA THR A 1248 -18.22 7.36 -26.22
C THR A 1248 -18.54 7.67 -27.67
N GLY A 1249 -17.77 8.57 -28.30
CA GLY A 1249 -18.05 9.13 -29.62
C GLY A 1249 -19.23 10.11 -29.65
N GLY A 1250 -19.79 10.47 -28.48
CA GLY A 1250 -21.01 11.27 -28.32
C GLY A 1250 -22.28 10.45 -28.09
N ARG A 1251 -22.16 9.12 -28.01
CA ARG A 1251 -23.28 8.20 -27.77
C ARG A 1251 -23.75 8.23 -26.30
N PRO A 1252 -25.04 7.96 -26.02
CA PRO A 1252 -25.54 7.85 -24.65
C PRO A 1252 -24.94 6.61 -23.97
N VAL A 1253 -24.67 6.70 -22.66
CA VAL A 1253 -23.93 5.67 -21.92
C VAL A 1253 -24.62 5.24 -20.64
N GLU A 1254 -24.48 3.95 -20.33
CA GLU A 1254 -24.62 3.43 -18.98
C GLU A 1254 -23.24 3.16 -18.38
N VAL A 1255 -23.11 3.41 -17.08
CA VAL A 1255 -21.93 3.04 -16.29
C VAL A 1255 -22.35 1.99 -15.27
N VAL A 1256 -21.81 0.79 -15.44
CA VAL A 1256 -22.09 -0.39 -14.60
C VAL A 1256 -20.95 -0.54 -13.60
N PHE A 1257 -21.22 -0.36 -12.32
CA PHE A 1257 -20.21 -0.48 -11.25
C PHE A 1257 -20.29 -1.87 -10.64
N SER A 1258 -19.17 -2.60 -10.58
CA SER A 1258 -19.08 -3.96 -10.01
C SER A 1258 -18.42 -3.96 -8.64
N ASP A 1259 -19.03 -4.66 -7.68
CA ASP A 1259 -18.42 -4.93 -6.37
C ASP A 1259 -17.47 -6.14 -6.38
N GLY A 1260 -17.32 -6.78 -7.55
CA GLY A 1260 -16.58 -8.03 -7.74
C GLY A 1260 -17.48 -9.19 -8.14
N VAL A 1261 -18.77 -9.18 -7.79
CA VAL A 1261 -19.73 -10.25 -8.08
C VAL A 1261 -21.05 -9.72 -8.63
N ARG A 1262 -21.65 -8.74 -7.95
CA ARG A 1262 -22.89 -8.08 -8.34
C ARG A 1262 -22.54 -6.70 -8.92
N SER A 1263 -23.46 -6.11 -9.67
CA SER A 1263 -23.23 -4.81 -10.29
C SER A 1263 -24.47 -3.92 -10.32
N THR A 1264 -24.30 -2.63 -10.02
CA THR A 1264 -25.35 -1.61 -10.13
C THR A 1264 -25.12 -0.69 -11.34
N VAL A 1265 -26.16 -0.02 -11.82
CA VAL A 1265 -26.11 0.81 -13.03
C VAL A 1265 -26.41 2.28 -12.70
N LYS A 1266 -25.64 3.20 -13.28
CA LYS A 1266 -25.93 4.63 -13.36
C LYS A 1266 -26.07 5.03 -14.85
N ARG A 1267 -26.93 6.02 -15.13
CA ARG A 1267 -27.23 6.55 -16.48
C ARG A 1267 -26.76 8.00 -16.61
#